data_AF-A0A9Q4A669-F1
#
_entry.id   AF-A0A9Q4A669-F1
#
_cell.length_a   1.000
_cell.length_b   1.000
_cell.length_c   1.000
_cell.angle_alpha   90.00
_cell.angle_beta   90.00
_cell.angle_gamma   90.00
#
_symmetry.space_group_name_H-M   'P 1'
#
loop_
_entity.id
_entity.type
_entity.pdbx_description
1 polymer ?
#
loop_
_entity_poly.entity_id
_entity_poly.type
_entity_poly.pdbx_seq_one_letter_code
_entity_poly.pdbx_strand_id
1 'polypeptide(L)'
;MDVRQFEFLSRQPSAQTAPRASFMGMPKRLLALLLANVMFWQPVWAQAEGIAVSGTTNTSIGQAGNGVPVINIAAPNGDGLSHNQYQQYNVDSKGVILNNATNAVQATKLGGNILGNSQLGGRAASTILNEVTGANASQLNGYTEVAGQAARVIIANPYGVSCNGCDFINTPRVTLSNGKPVLDANGKLDHFAVDGGSISIDGQGLDASAVDQFDLITRSAKINADIYARQLNIITGANDVNADTLATTARAANAADTPQLAIDSSALGGMYANAIKLVGTEQGVGVKTAGNMAASGGDIQIDANGHLNMAQASAQGALNVNAPSVEMTGKTYASSVNVRTPGELVNQQSLAARERVEINAGKVTNAGTIASGIEADNSRNATGDVTINAPMVANSGNIEASRALTINAAQALNNQGVVQGGAVNLASGQITNQGVAARLVGEQSLFISAPAIVNLSGVIRFATGQAASLQLDSLDNREGLIQATGGSLAISAGALDNSAGQIDADSLTVASTTLNNRSGLLSARAGDARVTATGALDNTGGTVQAQNLLSVNGGNVLNQSGRLLGAGIDVTAPGAQIDNRSGLIQASGGSLVINADTLDNSAGQVDGTSLTVASTSLNNRSGLLSARAGDARVTATRALDNTGGTVQAQNLLSVTGGNVLNQSGRLLAVAGNLDLNATGLDNRSGSVLGAGVKVSAPGAQIDNRGGKIVGDRIDLNAAGLDNREQGLLAASTQGMALSFDPTASQAQLLNSGGQIQSDGSLLVSGAWLDNSAGTLLGQNVLIDASRLINDNNGALVSNGGDVTLKISNLLSNMTGIIDAGSSLVTISGSSDLNNQGGSIRGNQLSLQATTLRNGQQGQLVAGSGGLVYTGSTLDNNGGTLLSSGGTTRLELGSGTVSNVGGTIQGDTVSVTAGSLDTSSDGSKAGMLSSLVDSLTLNVDALTSDAGKLFARTLLVSTGTTLSNTNGSQLSGDSVNLTAANLINRGGLIESNTTLNLQGGSLDNTSGQLRALGNRVNNSNGASALRALATDTSTFDFAGSITNQSGRIGVGNTDFALKADALDNRAGSIEHANTGLLTLDFNRVTGAGGSITALGSGDWNFGAVDGLGNVQLNNALTYTSDSLALLAGDRLASGSGLTLNLNSLNNGGELLSDGDLVLNLNGDLTNSGRLSAQNLLTITANNVSQNGGRIGAGSDTRLNLSGTLDNLGYLTARQNLRIDAAQIENRGTLGAQGTVNLNANNAITNSADSLLFSGGAMALRTGTFSNLYGDVYS
;
A
#
# COMPACT_ATOMS: atom_id res chain seq x y z
N MET A 1 9.84 0.74 44.50
CA MET A 1 10.73 1.65 45.25
C MET A 1 11.09 0.95 46.54
N ASP A 2 12.38 0.89 46.84
CA ASP A 2 13.00 -0.01 47.80
C ASP A 2 13.57 0.79 49.01
N VAL A 3 13.80 0.05 50.09
CA VAL A 3 14.73 0.25 51.20
C VAL A 3 14.44 1.28 52.33
N ARG A 4 14.20 0.81 53.59
CA ARG A 4 15.19 0.68 54.70
C ARG A 4 14.59 0.56 56.12
N GLN A 5 14.98 -0.53 56.78
CA GLN A 5 15.55 -0.70 58.14
C GLN A 5 14.71 -0.47 59.43
N PHE A 6 14.64 -1.58 60.18
CA PHE A 6 14.49 -1.68 61.63
C PHE A 6 15.73 -1.16 62.39
N GLU A 7 15.55 -0.38 63.46
CA GLU A 7 15.87 -0.79 64.86
C GLU A 7 15.60 0.31 65.92
N PHE A 8 15.16 -0.17 67.10
CA PHE A 8 15.36 0.39 68.46
C PHE A 8 14.32 1.36 69.12
N LEU A 9 13.40 0.71 69.86
CA LEU A 9 12.97 0.91 71.26
C LEU A 9 12.32 2.21 71.79
N SER A 10 11.04 2.04 72.15
CA SER A 10 10.37 2.46 73.40
C SER A 10 10.52 3.90 73.91
N ARG A 11 9.40 4.67 73.91
CA ARG A 11 8.77 5.30 75.10
C ARG A 11 7.63 6.28 74.72
N GLN A 12 6.48 6.10 75.42
CA GLN A 12 5.31 6.99 75.63
C GLN A 12 4.13 6.95 74.63
N PRO A 13 2.88 7.23 75.09
CA PRO A 13 2.11 6.40 76.02
C PRO A 13 0.75 5.97 75.41
N SER A 14 0.23 4.85 75.90
CA SER A 14 -1.10 4.32 75.57
C SER A 14 -2.20 5.34 75.86
N ALA A 15 -3.14 5.44 74.92
CA ALA A 15 -4.30 6.32 75.01
C ALA A 15 -5.10 6.10 76.30
N GLN A 16 -5.35 7.22 76.98
CA GLN A 16 -6.04 7.33 78.26
C GLN A 16 -7.52 6.92 78.10
N THR A 17 -7.93 5.82 78.74
CA THR A 17 -9.35 5.42 78.84
C THR A 17 -10.04 6.26 79.91
N ALA A 18 -10.95 7.14 79.50
CA ALA A 18 -11.76 7.93 80.42
C ALA A 18 -12.86 7.07 81.08
N PRO A 19 -12.93 6.96 82.41
CA PRO A 19 -13.99 6.21 83.07
C PRO A 19 -15.27 7.04 83.13
N ARG A 20 -16.32 6.63 82.41
CA ARG A 20 -17.66 7.19 82.60
C ARG A 20 -18.20 6.76 83.97
N ALA A 21 -18.46 7.73 84.86
CA ALA A 21 -18.95 7.53 86.23
C ALA A 21 -20.48 7.35 86.33
N SER A 22 -21.21 7.47 85.21
CA SER A 22 -22.69 7.43 85.13
C SER A 22 -23.19 6.68 83.89
N PHE A 23 -24.30 5.94 84.04
CA PHE A 23 -25.10 5.37 82.95
C PHE A 23 -26.53 5.89 83.10
N MET A 24 -27.04 6.61 82.09
CA MET A 24 -28.36 7.29 82.11
C MET A 24 -28.64 8.12 83.38
N GLY A 25 -27.70 8.96 83.81
CA GLY A 25 -27.92 9.93 84.91
C GLY A 25 -27.84 9.37 86.34
N MET A 26 -27.59 8.07 86.55
CA MET A 26 -27.42 7.47 87.88
C MET A 26 -25.94 7.12 88.22
N PRO A 27 -25.47 7.32 89.47
CA PRO A 27 -24.12 6.94 89.89
C PRO A 27 -23.92 5.40 90.00
N LYS A 28 -22.76 4.87 89.58
CA LYS A 28 -22.42 3.43 89.64
C LYS A 28 -22.61 2.77 91.02
N ARG A 29 -22.42 3.52 92.11
CA ARG A 29 -22.68 3.03 93.48
C ARG A 29 -24.17 2.85 93.78
N LEU A 30 -25.04 3.67 93.20
CA LEU A 30 -26.49 3.56 93.32
C LEU A 30 -27.00 2.37 92.50
N LEU A 31 -26.45 2.14 91.30
CA LEU A 31 -26.77 0.99 90.44
C LEU A 31 -26.32 -0.34 91.08
N ALA A 32 -25.14 -0.36 91.74
CA ALA A 32 -24.68 -1.52 92.51
C ALA A 32 -25.53 -1.77 93.77
N LEU A 33 -26.02 -0.72 94.44
CA LEU A 33 -26.91 -0.85 95.60
C LEU A 33 -28.33 -1.30 95.19
N LEU A 34 -28.83 -0.86 94.03
CA LEU A 34 -30.09 -1.32 93.42
C LEU A 34 -29.99 -2.77 92.96
N LEU A 35 -28.89 -3.17 92.31
CA LEU A 35 -28.63 -4.56 91.93
C LEU A 35 -28.43 -5.48 93.16
N ALA A 36 -27.81 -4.99 94.23
CA ALA A 36 -27.70 -5.73 95.48
C ALA A 36 -29.05 -5.89 96.22
N ASN A 37 -29.93 -4.87 96.20
CA ASN A 37 -31.27 -4.99 96.80
C ASN A 37 -32.24 -5.84 95.96
N VAL A 38 -32.13 -5.79 94.62
CA VAL A 38 -32.94 -6.64 93.72
C VAL A 38 -32.47 -8.10 93.73
N MET A 39 -31.20 -8.38 94.06
CA MET A 39 -30.72 -9.76 94.27
C MET A 39 -31.04 -10.34 95.66
N PHE A 40 -31.32 -9.51 96.67
CA PHE A 40 -31.60 -9.98 98.05
C PHE A 40 -33.09 -10.23 98.34
N TRP A 41 -34.01 -9.68 97.55
CA TRP A 41 -35.46 -9.86 97.75
C TRP A 41 -36.06 -10.64 96.56
N GLN A 42 -35.86 -11.96 96.60
CA GLN A 42 -36.44 -12.93 95.66
C GLN A 42 -37.95 -13.16 95.94
N PRO A 43 -38.77 -13.47 94.92
CA PRO A 43 -40.07 -14.09 95.14
C PRO A 43 -39.91 -15.58 95.51
N VAL A 44 -40.47 -15.93 96.67
CA VAL A 44 -41.04 -17.22 97.12
C VAL A 44 -40.45 -18.52 96.54
N TRP A 45 -39.69 -19.24 97.39
CA TRP A 45 -39.52 -20.69 97.27
C TRP A 45 -40.84 -21.40 97.59
N ALA A 46 -41.51 -21.96 96.59
CA ALA A 46 -42.60 -22.91 96.82
C ALA A 46 -41.99 -24.26 97.22
N GLN A 47 -42.15 -24.66 98.48
CA GLN A 47 -41.95 -26.06 98.89
C GLN A 47 -43.15 -26.88 98.40
N ALA A 48 -42.92 -27.92 97.61
CA ALA A 48 -43.95 -28.87 97.21
C ALA A 48 -44.30 -29.81 98.37
N GLU A 49 -45.55 -29.76 98.83
CA GLU A 49 -46.17 -30.83 99.62
C GLU A 49 -46.48 -32.03 98.70
N GLY A 50 -46.44 -33.28 99.21
CA GLY A 50 -46.43 -34.53 98.43
C GLY A 50 -47.64 -34.86 97.54
N ILE A 51 -48.23 -36.05 97.66
CA ILE A 51 -49.40 -36.47 96.85
C ILE A 51 -50.66 -36.40 97.71
N ALA A 52 -51.71 -35.71 97.23
CA ALA A 52 -52.99 -35.55 97.91
C ALA A 52 -54.17 -35.78 96.93
N VAL A 53 -55.00 -36.81 97.20
CA VAL A 53 -56.21 -37.12 96.40
C VAL A 53 -57.33 -36.11 96.64
N SER A 54 -58.18 -35.86 95.65
CA SER A 54 -59.32 -34.92 95.74
C SER A 54 -60.54 -35.46 96.49
N GLY A 55 -60.63 -36.78 96.66
CA GLY A 55 -61.79 -37.47 97.24
C GLY A 55 -62.99 -37.66 96.30
N THR A 56 -62.90 -37.20 95.04
CA THR A 56 -63.96 -37.32 94.03
C THR A 56 -63.92 -38.61 93.22
N THR A 57 -62.82 -39.36 93.34
CA THR A 57 -62.60 -40.68 92.72
C THR A 57 -62.27 -41.68 93.83
N ASN A 58 -62.51 -42.98 93.62
CA ASN A 58 -62.17 -44.04 94.59
C ASN A 58 -60.65 -44.37 94.59
N THR A 59 -59.84 -43.31 94.56
CA THR A 59 -58.37 -43.36 94.57
C THR A 59 -57.91 -43.25 96.00
N SER A 60 -56.96 -44.08 96.43
CA SER A 60 -56.38 -44.01 97.77
C SER A 60 -54.86 -44.09 97.73
N ILE A 61 -54.22 -43.47 98.72
CA ILE A 61 -52.76 -43.45 98.84
C ILE A 61 -52.39 -44.30 100.06
N GLY A 62 -51.56 -45.30 99.83
CA GLY A 62 -50.85 -46.05 100.85
C GLY A 62 -49.35 -45.86 100.72
N GLN A 63 -48.59 -46.72 101.38
CA GLN A 63 -47.14 -46.70 101.37
C GLN A 63 -46.61 -48.14 101.31
N ALA A 64 -45.59 -48.37 100.49
CA ALA A 64 -44.87 -49.64 100.47
C ALA A 64 -44.01 -49.80 101.74
N GLY A 65 -43.56 -51.03 102.02
CA GLY A 65 -42.78 -51.34 103.23
C GLY A 65 -41.46 -50.58 103.34
N ASN A 66 -40.94 -50.04 102.24
CA ASN A 66 -39.71 -49.24 102.17
C ASN A 66 -39.95 -47.72 102.08
N GLY A 67 -41.21 -47.27 102.21
CA GLY A 67 -41.54 -45.85 102.29
C GLY A 67 -41.92 -45.17 100.97
N VAL A 68 -41.90 -45.88 99.84
CA VAL A 68 -42.39 -45.36 98.54
C VAL A 68 -43.93 -45.24 98.57
N PRO A 69 -44.52 -44.10 98.21
CA PRO A 69 -45.97 -43.94 98.08
C PRO A 69 -46.58 -44.93 97.07
N VAL A 70 -47.69 -45.58 97.45
CA VAL A 70 -48.45 -46.51 96.60
C VAL A 70 -49.84 -45.95 96.38
N ILE A 71 -50.14 -45.54 95.16
CA ILE A 71 -51.46 -45.07 94.75
C ILE A 71 -52.28 -46.27 94.30
N ASN A 72 -53.25 -46.68 95.11
CA ASN A 72 -54.31 -47.58 94.69
C ASN A 72 -55.27 -46.79 93.79
N ILE A 73 -55.08 -46.96 92.49
CA ILE A 73 -55.87 -46.29 91.44
C ILE A 73 -57.34 -46.72 91.50
N ALA A 74 -58.24 -45.85 91.05
CA ALA A 74 -59.67 -46.15 90.94
C ALA A 74 -59.95 -47.29 89.93
N ALA A 75 -61.10 -47.96 90.09
CA ALA A 75 -61.56 -48.99 89.15
C ALA A 75 -61.61 -48.45 87.71
N PRO A 76 -61.12 -49.19 86.69
CA PRO A 76 -61.23 -48.76 85.31
C PRO A 76 -62.68 -48.82 84.84
N ASN A 77 -63.06 -47.89 83.96
CA ASN A 77 -64.38 -47.88 83.32
C ASN A 77 -64.50 -48.93 82.18
N GLY A 78 -65.61 -48.89 81.43
CA GLY A 78 -65.88 -49.80 80.31
C GLY A 78 -64.74 -49.86 79.28
N ASP A 79 -64.13 -48.71 78.99
CA ASP A 79 -63.03 -48.52 78.04
C ASP A 79 -61.63 -48.81 78.62
N GLY A 80 -61.55 -49.18 79.90
CA GLY A 80 -60.28 -49.50 80.57
C GLY A 80 -59.53 -48.29 81.13
N LEU A 81 -60.14 -47.11 81.18
CA LEU A 81 -59.59 -45.89 81.78
C LEU A 81 -59.83 -45.87 83.29
N SER A 82 -58.77 -45.81 84.08
CA SER A 82 -58.80 -45.45 85.50
C SER A 82 -58.55 -43.95 85.64
N HIS A 83 -59.56 -43.20 86.10
CA HIS A 83 -59.49 -41.75 86.28
C HIS A 83 -59.29 -41.42 87.76
N ASN A 84 -58.15 -40.81 88.06
CA ASN A 84 -57.68 -40.51 89.42
C ASN A 84 -57.50 -39.00 89.53
N GLN A 85 -58.12 -38.38 90.54
CA GLN A 85 -58.12 -36.92 90.71
C GLN A 85 -57.39 -36.51 92.01
N TYR A 86 -56.59 -35.44 91.93
CA TYR A 86 -55.69 -35.00 92.98
C TYR A 86 -55.79 -33.49 93.23
N GLN A 87 -55.62 -33.06 94.48
CA GLN A 87 -55.37 -31.66 94.82
C GLN A 87 -53.89 -31.28 94.62
N GLN A 88 -52.98 -32.23 94.85
CA GLN A 88 -51.54 -32.11 94.61
C GLN A 88 -51.00 -33.45 94.13
N TYR A 89 -50.14 -33.44 93.12
CA TYR A 89 -49.48 -34.64 92.61
C TYR A 89 -48.02 -34.32 92.35
N ASN A 90 -47.18 -34.62 93.35
CA ASN A 90 -45.74 -34.41 93.30
C ASN A 90 -45.02 -35.73 93.58
N VAL A 91 -44.02 -36.06 92.76
CA VAL A 91 -43.19 -37.26 92.91
C VAL A 91 -41.83 -36.82 93.42
N ASP A 92 -41.43 -37.30 94.59
CA ASP A 92 -40.09 -37.04 95.13
C ASP A 92 -39.06 -38.02 94.55
N SER A 93 -37.81 -37.90 94.98
CA SER A 93 -36.70 -38.75 94.51
C SER A 93 -36.85 -40.24 94.85
N LYS A 94 -37.76 -40.63 95.75
CA LYS A 94 -38.05 -42.05 96.06
C LYS A 94 -38.99 -42.68 95.03
N GLY A 95 -39.68 -41.87 94.22
CA GLY A 95 -40.65 -42.30 93.23
C GLY A 95 -42.05 -42.57 93.78
N VAL A 96 -42.94 -43.06 92.93
CA VAL A 96 -44.33 -43.41 93.24
C VAL A 96 -44.74 -44.68 92.49
N ILE A 97 -45.59 -45.50 93.12
CA ILE A 97 -46.17 -46.69 92.49
C ILE A 97 -47.65 -46.48 92.22
N LEU A 98 -48.07 -46.62 90.96
CA LEU A 98 -49.46 -46.74 90.53
C LEU A 98 -49.87 -48.21 90.57
N ASN A 99 -50.68 -48.59 91.56
CA ASN A 99 -51.03 -50.00 91.81
C ASN A 99 -52.16 -50.48 90.87
N ASN A 100 -51.77 -51.03 89.73
CA ASN A 100 -52.66 -51.63 88.72
C ASN A 100 -52.73 -53.17 88.84
N ALA A 101 -52.40 -53.72 90.00
CA ALA A 101 -52.28 -55.16 90.21
C ALA A 101 -53.60 -55.79 90.68
N THR A 102 -54.05 -56.82 89.96
CA THR A 102 -55.26 -57.60 90.28
C THR A 102 -54.96 -58.85 91.12
N ASN A 103 -53.69 -59.25 91.20
CA ASN A 103 -53.22 -60.33 92.06
C ASN A 103 -53.09 -59.86 93.52
N ALA A 104 -53.27 -60.75 94.49
CA ALA A 104 -53.24 -60.40 95.92
C ALA A 104 -51.89 -59.78 96.39
N VAL A 105 -50.77 -60.17 95.78
CA VAL A 105 -49.44 -59.61 96.03
C VAL A 105 -48.75 -59.35 94.68
N GLN A 106 -48.13 -58.19 94.52
CA GLN A 106 -47.42 -57.79 93.31
C GLN A 106 -46.01 -57.31 93.63
N ALA A 107 -45.02 -57.84 92.92
CA ALA A 107 -43.66 -57.35 92.98
C ALA A 107 -43.52 -56.05 92.17
N THR A 108 -42.83 -55.07 92.75
CA THR A 108 -42.51 -53.77 92.17
C THR A 108 -41.02 -53.49 92.28
N LYS A 109 -40.46 -52.70 91.35
CA LYS A 109 -39.06 -52.29 91.33
C LYS A 109 -38.76 -51.25 92.40
N LEU A 110 -39.68 -50.32 92.65
CA LEU A 110 -39.49 -49.22 93.62
C LEU A 110 -39.82 -49.62 95.05
N GLY A 111 -40.85 -50.45 95.27
CA GLY A 111 -41.47 -50.66 96.59
C GLY A 111 -41.34 -52.07 97.18
N GLY A 112 -40.75 -53.01 96.44
CA GLY A 112 -40.76 -54.44 96.79
C GLY A 112 -42.14 -55.06 96.58
N ASN A 113 -42.54 -56.01 97.44
CA ASN A 113 -43.87 -56.64 97.35
C ASN A 113 -44.94 -55.72 97.97
N ILE A 114 -45.91 -55.32 97.15
CA ILE A 114 -47.09 -54.57 97.59
C ILE A 114 -48.33 -55.47 97.57
N LEU A 115 -49.38 -55.08 98.31
CA LEU A 115 -50.69 -55.72 98.21
C LEU A 115 -51.39 -55.30 96.91
N GLY A 116 -52.12 -56.23 96.29
CA GLY A 116 -52.97 -55.95 95.13
C GLY A 116 -53.99 -54.87 95.40
N ASN A 117 -54.38 -54.14 94.36
CA ASN A 117 -55.35 -53.07 94.48
C ASN A 117 -56.79 -53.63 94.49
N SER A 118 -57.39 -53.73 95.67
CA SER A 118 -58.76 -54.21 95.82
C SER A 118 -59.79 -53.32 95.12
N GLN A 119 -59.46 -52.07 94.78
CA GLN A 119 -60.34 -51.15 94.08
C GLN A 119 -60.60 -51.55 92.61
N LEU A 120 -59.78 -52.44 92.02
CA LEU A 120 -59.86 -52.81 90.59
C LEU A 120 -60.94 -53.84 90.26
N GLY A 121 -61.50 -54.54 91.26
CA GLY A 121 -62.51 -55.58 91.03
C GLY A 121 -62.06 -56.72 90.11
N GLY A 122 -60.75 -56.98 90.01
CA GLY A 122 -60.16 -58.03 89.17
C GLY A 122 -59.82 -57.63 87.73
N ARG A 123 -60.12 -56.39 87.29
CA ARG A 123 -59.78 -55.88 85.96
C ARG A 123 -58.74 -54.76 86.06
N ALA A 124 -57.56 -54.97 85.47
CA ALA A 124 -56.54 -53.93 85.40
C ALA A 124 -56.94 -52.81 84.42
N ALA A 125 -56.50 -51.59 84.69
CA ALA A 125 -56.63 -50.47 83.77
C ALA A 125 -55.66 -50.62 82.59
N SER A 126 -56.10 -50.22 81.40
CA SER A 126 -55.23 -50.07 80.23
C SER A 126 -54.66 -48.64 80.12
N THR A 127 -55.37 -47.67 80.70
CA THR A 127 -54.93 -46.27 80.81
C THR A 127 -55.19 -45.75 82.21
N ILE A 128 -54.20 -45.09 82.81
CA ILE A 128 -54.25 -44.47 84.13
C ILE A 128 -54.11 -42.97 83.93
N LEU A 129 -55.19 -42.24 84.13
CA LEU A 129 -55.23 -40.77 84.11
C LEU A 129 -55.09 -40.23 85.52
N ASN A 130 -54.04 -39.47 85.76
CA ASN A 130 -53.80 -38.71 86.97
C ASN A 130 -54.05 -37.23 86.69
N GLU A 131 -55.22 -36.73 87.06
CA GLU A 131 -55.63 -35.35 86.85
C GLU A 131 -55.48 -34.54 88.14
N VAL A 132 -54.75 -33.43 88.09
CA VAL A 132 -54.67 -32.48 89.20
C VAL A 132 -55.71 -31.39 89.00
N THR A 133 -56.61 -31.24 89.96
CA THR A 133 -57.67 -30.22 89.98
C THR A 133 -57.34 -29.04 90.90
N GLY A 134 -56.30 -29.15 91.73
CA GLY A 134 -55.81 -28.08 92.59
C GLY A 134 -54.86 -27.10 91.88
N ALA A 135 -54.67 -25.91 92.46
CA ALA A 135 -54.04 -24.75 91.81
C ALA A 135 -52.50 -24.77 91.73
N ASN A 136 -51.84 -25.87 92.08
CA ASN A 136 -50.38 -25.97 92.16
C ASN A 136 -49.82 -26.82 91.01
N ALA A 137 -48.67 -26.40 90.46
CA ALA A 137 -47.92 -27.19 89.50
C ALA A 137 -47.37 -28.49 90.11
N SER A 138 -47.21 -29.52 89.27
CA SER A 138 -46.64 -30.81 89.66
C SER A 138 -45.12 -30.81 89.52
N GLN A 139 -44.41 -31.31 90.54
CA GLN A 139 -42.97 -31.55 90.52
C GLN A 139 -42.72 -33.06 90.47
N LEU A 140 -42.04 -33.53 89.43
CA LEU A 140 -41.74 -34.94 89.18
C LEU A 140 -40.22 -35.14 89.27
N ASN A 141 -39.74 -35.58 90.42
CA ASN A 141 -38.31 -35.68 90.74
C ASN A 141 -37.82 -37.13 90.91
N GLY A 142 -38.60 -38.12 90.47
CA GLY A 142 -38.27 -39.54 90.60
C GLY A 142 -39.17 -40.46 89.77
N TYR A 143 -39.00 -41.77 89.94
CA TYR A 143 -39.62 -42.80 89.10
C TYR A 143 -41.13 -42.96 89.36
N THR A 144 -41.91 -43.13 88.30
CA THR A 144 -43.33 -43.56 88.37
C THR A 144 -43.45 -44.99 87.86
N GLU A 145 -43.82 -45.93 88.73
CA GLU A 145 -43.96 -47.34 88.37
C GLU A 145 -45.42 -47.78 88.30
N VAL A 146 -45.83 -48.47 87.24
CA VAL A 146 -47.11 -49.19 87.20
C VAL A 146 -46.91 -50.61 87.72
N ALA A 147 -47.49 -50.93 88.87
CA ALA A 147 -47.44 -52.29 89.42
C ALA A 147 -48.51 -53.18 88.77
N GLY A 148 -48.14 -54.38 88.32
CA GLY A 148 -49.06 -55.33 87.69
C GLY A 148 -49.07 -55.21 86.16
N GLN A 149 -50.26 -55.26 85.56
CA GLN A 149 -50.40 -55.14 84.11
C GLN A 149 -49.96 -53.74 83.65
N ALA A 150 -49.12 -53.67 82.63
CA ALA A 150 -48.66 -52.41 82.05
C ALA A 150 -49.84 -51.59 81.52
N ALA A 151 -49.81 -50.28 81.76
CA ALA A 151 -50.85 -49.35 81.35
C ALA A 151 -50.25 -48.03 80.88
N ARG A 152 -50.95 -47.32 79.98
CA ARG A 152 -50.61 -45.94 79.61
C ARG A 152 -50.74 -45.03 80.84
N VAL A 153 -49.74 -44.21 81.12
CA VAL A 153 -49.78 -43.26 82.24
C VAL A 153 -49.95 -41.84 81.71
N ILE A 154 -50.91 -41.11 82.26
CA ILE A 154 -51.16 -39.71 81.92
C ILE A 154 -51.10 -38.90 83.20
N ILE A 155 -50.33 -37.82 83.21
CA ILE A 155 -50.30 -36.84 84.29
C ILE A 155 -50.74 -35.52 83.68
N ALA A 156 -51.96 -35.09 84.02
CA ALA A 156 -52.59 -33.88 83.49
C ALA A 156 -52.74 -32.85 84.61
N ASN A 157 -51.99 -31.75 84.54
CA ASN A 157 -52.06 -30.65 85.49
C ASN A 157 -52.04 -29.30 84.75
N PRO A 158 -53.18 -28.59 84.62
CA PRO A 158 -53.24 -27.31 83.92
C PRO A 158 -52.34 -26.19 84.47
N TYR A 159 -51.90 -26.30 85.73
CA TYR A 159 -51.09 -25.26 86.38
C TYR A 159 -49.58 -25.39 86.12
N GLY A 160 -49.14 -26.48 85.49
CA GLY A 160 -47.74 -26.70 85.15
C GLY A 160 -47.21 -28.06 85.60
N VAL A 161 -46.16 -28.54 84.93
CA VAL A 161 -45.43 -29.75 85.32
C VAL A 161 -43.93 -29.48 85.18
N SER A 162 -43.15 -29.71 86.23
CA SER A 162 -41.68 -29.71 86.15
C SER A 162 -41.16 -31.13 86.37
N CYS A 163 -40.25 -31.60 85.52
CA CYS A 163 -39.58 -32.88 85.66
C CYS A 163 -38.08 -32.67 85.87
N ASN A 164 -37.50 -33.33 86.89
CA ASN A 164 -36.08 -33.29 87.19
C ASN A 164 -35.63 -34.69 87.66
N GLY A 165 -35.23 -35.53 86.71
CA GLY A 165 -34.94 -36.95 86.95
C GLY A 165 -36.19 -37.82 87.02
N CYS A 166 -37.27 -37.44 86.33
CA CYS A 166 -38.44 -38.30 86.21
C CYS A 166 -38.18 -39.43 85.20
N ASP A 167 -38.72 -40.61 85.49
CA ASP A 167 -38.59 -41.83 84.69
C ASP A 167 -39.84 -42.70 84.95
N PHE A 168 -40.14 -43.64 84.07
CA PHE A 168 -41.35 -44.43 84.08
C PHE A 168 -41.08 -45.92 83.88
N ILE A 169 -41.62 -46.73 84.79
CA ILE A 169 -41.42 -48.18 84.80
C ILE A 169 -42.74 -48.86 84.44
N ASN A 170 -42.65 -49.86 83.54
CA ASN A 170 -43.77 -50.73 83.14
C ASN A 170 -44.94 -49.97 82.51
N THR A 171 -44.64 -49.00 81.64
CA THR A 171 -45.65 -48.28 80.88
C THR A 171 -45.24 -48.17 79.41
N PRO A 172 -46.13 -48.54 78.46
CA PRO A 172 -45.82 -48.45 77.04
C PRO A 172 -45.93 -47.02 76.50
N ARG A 173 -46.73 -46.17 77.17
CA ARG A 173 -46.95 -44.78 76.74
C ARG A 173 -47.16 -43.86 77.92
N VAL A 174 -46.47 -42.73 77.90
CA VAL A 174 -46.61 -41.68 78.92
C VAL A 174 -47.04 -40.38 78.27
N THR A 175 -47.98 -39.67 78.91
CA THR A 175 -48.37 -38.32 78.50
C THR A 175 -48.30 -37.38 79.69
N LEU A 176 -47.43 -36.36 79.63
CA LEU A 176 -47.49 -35.22 80.54
C LEU A 176 -48.25 -34.10 79.85
N SER A 177 -49.30 -33.58 80.52
CA SER A 177 -50.18 -32.60 79.91
C SER A 177 -50.47 -31.42 80.84
N ASN A 178 -50.49 -30.20 80.31
CA ASN A 178 -51.18 -29.06 80.94
C ASN A 178 -52.58 -28.81 80.33
N GLY A 179 -53.00 -29.67 79.40
CA GLY A 179 -54.38 -29.68 78.94
C GLY A 179 -55.30 -30.35 79.93
N LYS A 180 -56.49 -29.80 80.10
CA LYS A 180 -57.56 -30.47 80.83
C LYS A 180 -58.00 -31.71 80.04
N PRO A 181 -58.02 -32.92 80.63
CA PRO A 181 -58.52 -34.11 79.95
C PRO A 181 -60.03 -33.98 79.73
N VAL A 182 -60.49 -34.28 78.51
CA VAL A 182 -61.92 -34.28 78.14
C VAL A 182 -62.32 -35.70 77.76
N LEU A 183 -63.36 -36.22 78.41
CA LEU A 183 -63.91 -37.55 78.14
C LEU A 183 -65.08 -37.45 77.16
N ASP A 184 -65.24 -38.47 76.32
CA ASP A 184 -66.41 -38.60 75.43
C ASP A 184 -67.68 -39.04 76.21
N ALA A 185 -68.79 -39.19 75.49
CA ALA A 185 -70.07 -39.61 76.07
C ALA A 185 -70.05 -41.02 76.70
N ASN A 186 -69.09 -41.87 76.36
CA ASN A 186 -68.92 -43.23 76.90
C ASN A 186 -67.91 -43.27 78.07
N GLY A 187 -67.24 -42.15 78.36
CA GLY A 187 -66.23 -42.03 79.41
C GLY A 187 -64.81 -42.35 78.94
N LYS A 188 -64.57 -42.53 77.64
CA LYS A 188 -63.22 -42.69 77.07
C LYS A 188 -62.54 -41.32 77.03
N LEU A 189 -61.22 -41.27 77.24
CA LEU A 189 -60.44 -40.05 77.01
C LEU A 189 -60.41 -39.71 75.50
N ASP A 190 -60.95 -38.56 75.14
CA ASP A 190 -61.07 -38.11 73.75
C ASP A 190 -59.92 -37.18 73.35
N HIS A 191 -59.75 -36.06 74.07
CA HIS A 191 -58.70 -35.08 73.82
C HIS A 191 -58.23 -34.36 75.09
N PHE A 192 -57.13 -33.63 74.96
CA PHE A 192 -56.65 -32.68 75.95
C PHE A 192 -56.94 -31.25 75.47
N ALA A 193 -57.70 -30.51 76.28
CA ALA A 193 -58.04 -29.12 76.05
C ALA A 193 -56.98 -28.23 76.70
N VAL A 194 -56.04 -27.71 75.90
CA VAL A 194 -54.90 -26.90 76.35
C VAL A 194 -55.21 -25.41 76.23
N ASP A 195 -55.37 -24.72 77.37
CA ASP A 195 -55.59 -23.26 77.43
C ASP A 195 -54.36 -22.49 77.97
N GLY A 196 -53.47 -23.16 78.72
CA GLY A 196 -52.39 -22.54 79.49
C GLY A 196 -51.37 -23.54 80.02
N GLY A 197 -50.48 -23.06 80.90
CA GLY A 197 -49.48 -23.88 81.58
C GLY A 197 -48.17 -24.07 80.81
N SER A 198 -47.14 -24.48 81.54
CA SER A 198 -45.85 -24.84 80.95
C SER A 198 -45.32 -26.14 81.52
N ILE A 199 -44.68 -26.94 80.68
CA ILE A 199 -43.88 -28.09 81.11
C ILE A 199 -42.40 -27.70 81.11
N SER A 200 -41.70 -27.91 82.21
CA SER A 200 -40.24 -27.77 82.27
C SER A 200 -39.55 -29.12 82.49
N ILE A 201 -38.46 -29.36 81.77
CA ILE A 201 -37.52 -30.46 82.00
C ILE A 201 -36.23 -29.83 82.49
N ASP A 202 -35.86 -30.10 83.74
CA ASP A 202 -34.78 -29.43 84.47
C ASP A 202 -33.78 -30.45 85.05
N GLY A 203 -32.64 -29.95 85.56
CA GLY A 203 -31.69 -30.74 86.36
C GLY A 203 -31.18 -32.02 85.70
N GLN A 204 -31.56 -33.19 86.23
CA GLN A 204 -31.15 -34.52 85.75
C GLN A 204 -31.85 -34.95 84.44
N GLY A 205 -32.83 -34.20 83.96
CA GLY A 205 -33.53 -34.50 82.71
C GLY A 205 -34.67 -35.50 82.85
N LEU A 206 -34.98 -36.19 81.75
CA LEU A 206 -36.03 -37.19 81.63
C LEU A 206 -35.46 -38.41 80.88
N ASP A 207 -35.52 -39.59 81.50
CA ASP A 207 -35.25 -40.85 80.82
C ASP A 207 -36.57 -41.62 80.63
N ALA A 208 -36.99 -41.74 79.37
CA ALA A 208 -38.14 -42.52 78.91
C ALA A 208 -37.71 -43.53 77.85
N SER A 209 -36.45 -43.97 77.86
CA SER A 209 -35.90 -44.95 76.90
C SER A 209 -36.56 -46.33 76.99
N ALA A 210 -37.18 -46.64 78.14
CA ALA A 210 -37.98 -47.84 78.37
C ALA A 210 -39.46 -47.70 77.95
N VAL A 211 -39.91 -46.50 77.55
CA VAL A 211 -41.27 -46.20 77.10
C VAL A 211 -41.31 -46.19 75.58
N ASP A 212 -42.30 -46.85 74.96
CA ASP A 212 -42.42 -46.88 73.50
C ASP A 212 -42.77 -45.50 72.93
N GLN A 213 -43.66 -44.76 73.60
CA GLN A 213 -44.05 -43.40 73.21
C GLN A 213 -44.17 -42.45 74.41
N PHE A 214 -43.51 -41.31 74.33
CA PHE A 214 -43.58 -40.25 75.34
C PHE A 214 -44.13 -38.96 74.72
N ASP A 215 -45.19 -38.42 75.32
CA ASP A 215 -45.89 -37.24 74.84
C ASP A 215 -45.83 -36.10 75.87
N LEU A 216 -45.42 -34.91 75.42
CA LEU A 216 -45.58 -33.65 76.13
C LEU A 216 -46.66 -32.82 75.44
N ILE A 217 -47.74 -32.49 76.16
CA ILE A 217 -48.87 -31.73 75.63
C ILE A 217 -49.08 -30.50 76.50
N THR A 218 -48.67 -29.33 76.05
CA THR A 218 -48.66 -28.12 76.89
C THR A 218 -48.90 -26.87 76.07
N ARG A 219 -49.10 -25.71 76.69
CA ARG A 219 -49.08 -24.45 75.95
C ARG A 219 -47.65 -24.04 75.61
N SER A 220 -46.69 -24.25 76.51
CA SER A 220 -45.26 -23.98 76.27
C SER A 220 -44.35 -24.98 76.99
N ALA A 221 -43.23 -25.35 76.36
CA ALA A 221 -42.26 -26.29 76.91
C ALA A 221 -40.88 -25.63 77.10
N LYS A 222 -40.26 -25.84 78.26
CA LYS A 222 -38.86 -25.44 78.54
C LYS A 222 -38.03 -26.69 78.75
N ILE A 223 -37.05 -26.94 77.89
CA ILE A 223 -36.19 -28.12 77.92
C ILE A 223 -34.78 -27.68 78.32
N ASN A 224 -34.51 -27.69 79.62
CA ASN A 224 -33.25 -27.23 80.20
C ASN A 224 -32.25 -28.37 80.49
N ALA A 225 -32.66 -29.63 80.29
CA ALA A 225 -31.88 -30.84 80.50
C ALA A 225 -32.24 -31.92 79.45
N ASP A 226 -31.45 -32.99 79.37
CA ASP A 226 -31.60 -34.03 78.33
C ASP A 226 -32.92 -34.83 78.45
N ILE A 227 -33.53 -35.12 77.31
CA ILE A 227 -34.66 -36.07 77.17
C ILE A 227 -34.18 -37.29 76.39
N TYR A 228 -34.37 -38.49 76.96
CA TYR A 228 -34.18 -39.76 76.26
C TYR A 228 -35.53 -40.45 76.06
N ALA A 229 -35.86 -40.92 74.86
CA ALA A 229 -37.13 -41.62 74.58
C ALA A 229 -36.99 -42.62 73.42
N ARG A 230 -38.00 -43.46 73.15
CA ARG A 230 -38.08 -44.18 71.86
C ARG A 230 -38.78 -43.32 70.82
N GLN A 231 -40.02 -42.90 71.09
CA GLN A 231 -40.74 -41.92 70.28
C GLN A 231 -41.11 -40.73 71.15
N LEU A 232 -40.60 -39.55 70.80
CA LEU A 232 -40.87 -38.31 71.53
C LEU A 232 -41.82 -37.43 70.72
N ASN A 233 -42.97 -37.08 71.29
CA ASN A 233 -43.87 -36.08 70.73
C ASN A 233 -43.97 -34.89 71.69
N ILE A 234 -43.73 -33.67 71.20
CA ILE A 234 -43.93 -32.43 71.96
C ILE A 234 -44.92 -31.57 71.19
N ILE A 235 -46.08 -31.33 71.79
CA ILE A 235 -47.18 -30.57 71.20
C ILE A 235 -47.44 -29.35 72.06
N THR A 236 -47.33 -28.18 71.44
CA THR A 236 -47.32 -26.87 72.09
C THR A 236 -48.31 -25.90 71.45
N GLY A 237 -48.75 -24.89 72.21
CA GLY A 237 -49.79 -23.94 71.84
C GLY A 237 -51.17 -24.25 72.42
N ALA A 238 -52.11 -23.33 72.26
CA ALA A 238 -53.50 -23.51 72.65
C ALA A 238 -54.23 -24.45 71.67
N ASN A 239 -54.53 -25.67 72.10
CA ASN A 239 -55.01 -26.75 71.24
C ASN A 239 -56.02 -27.66 71.91
N ASP A 240 -56.89 -28.25 71.09
CA ASP A 240 -57.49 -29.55 71.37
C ASP A 240 -56.60 -30.62 70.74
N VAL A 241 -56.01 -31.47 71.58
CA VAL A 241 -55.07 -32.53 71.14
C VAL A 241 -55.71 -33.88 71.36
N ASN A 242 -56.01 -34.60 70.28
CA ASN A 242 -56.61 -35.94 70.38
C ASN A 242 -55.71 -36.88 71.18
N ALA A 243 -56.29 -37.58 72.16
CA ALA A 243 -55.53 -38.36 73.12
C ALA A 243 -54.83 -39.58 72.49
N ASP A 244 -55.37 -40.12 71.40
CA ASP A 244 -54.82 -41.32 70.75
C ASP A 244 -53.90 -40.93 69.58
N THR A 245 -54.42 -40.15 68.63
CA THR A 245 -53.74 -39.83 67.35
C THR A 245 -52.78 -38.66 67.44
N LEU A 246 -52.88 -37.85 68.50
CA LEU A 246 -52.15 -36.60 68.64
C LEU A 246 -52.44 -35.58 67.53
N ALA A 247 -53.56 -35.73 66.82
CA ALA A 247 -54.04 -34.71 65.90
C ALA A 247 -54.39 -33.44 66.70
N THR A 248 -53.95 -32.29 66.19
CA THR A 248 -54.07 -31.00 66.88
C THR A 248 -55.03 -30.09 66.15
N THR A 249 -56.03 -29.57 66.85
CA THR A 249 -56.92 -28.50 66.37
C THR A 249 -56.67 -27.26 67.21
N ALA A 250 -56.30 -26.15 66.59
CA ALA A 250 -56.00 -24.91 67.31
C ALA A 250 -57.24 -24.33 68.01
N ARG A 251 -57.07 -23.83 69.23
CA ARG A 251 -58.09 -23.13 70.02
C ARG A 251 -57.82 -21.62 70.03
N ALA A 252 -58.85 -20.82 70.32
CA ALA A 252 -58.69 -19.38 70.49
C ALA A 252 -57.93 -19.08 71.80
N ALA A 253 -56.72 -18.51 71.68
CA ALA A 253 -55.88 -18.15 72.82
C ALA A 253 -56.12 -16.70 73.28
N ASN A 254 -55.92 -16.43 74.58
CA ASN A 254 -55.87 -15.06 75.10
C ASN A 254 -54.51 -14.41 74.75
N ALA A 255 -54.56 -13.26 74.06
CA ALA A 255 -53.38 -12.52 73.63
C ALA A 255 -52.56 -11.91 74.79
N ALA A 256 -53.17 -11.70 75.96
CA ALA A 256 -52.45 -11.22 77.15
C ALA A 256 -51.48 -12.26 77.74
N ASP A 257 -51.68 -13.55 77.42
CA ASP A 257 -50.97 -14.68 78.02
C ASP A 257 -50.07 -15.42 77.00
N THR A 258 -49.78 -14.80 75.85
CA THR A 258 -48.99 -15.43 74.78
C THR A 258 -47.55 -15.74 75.25
N PRO A 259 -47.09 -17.01 75.16
CA PRO A 259 -45.71 -17.37 75.49
C PRO A 259 -44.68 -16.69 74.58
N GLN A 260 -43.47 -16.47 75.08
CA GLN A 260 -42.36 -15.98 74.24
C GLN A 260 -41.91 -17.02 73.21
N LEU A 261 -41.86 -18.30 73.61
CA LEU A 261 -41.51 -19.44 72.79
C LEU A 261 -42.45 -20.60 73.13
N ALA A 262 -42.83 -21.35 72.10
CA ALA A 262 -43.65 -22.55 72.23
C ALA A 262 -42.80 -23.69 72.78
N ILE A 263 -41.55 -23.79 72.32
CA ILE A 263 -40.52 -24.68 72.85
C ILE A 263 -39.23 -23.86 73.01
N ASP A 264 -38.65 -23.86 74.21
CA ASP A 264 -37.37 -23.24 74.52
C ASP A 264 -36.40 -24.28 75.10
N SER A 265 -35.41 -24.66 74.31
CA SER A 265 -34.31 -25.56 74.68
C SER A 265 -32.98 -24.81 74.70
N SER A 266 -32.99 -23.55 75.17
CA SER A 266 -31.79 -22.69 75.20
C SER A 266 -30.78 -23.03 76.29
N ALA A 267 -31.20 -23.67 77.38
CA ALA A 267 -30.31 -24.14 78.44
C ALA A 267 -29.92 -25.59 78.18
N LEU A 268 -28.65 -25.86 77.82
CA LEU A 268 -27.88 -27.12 77.79
C LEU A 268 -28.54 -28.52 77.56
N GLY A 269 -29.86 -28.67 77.35
CA GLY A 269 -30.57 -29.94 77.26
C GLY A 269 -30.89 -30.33 75.82
N GLY A 270 -30.57 -31.56 75.46
CA GLY A 270 -30.86 -32.18 74.16
C GLY A 270 -32.07 -33.11 74.18
N MET A 271 -32.45 -33.60 73.00
CA MET A 271 -33.53 -34.57 72.78
C MET A 271 -32.98 -35.75 71.98
N TYR A 272 -33.00 -36.93 72.56
CA TYR A 272 -32.45 -38.16 72.00
C TYR A 272 -33.54 -39.23 71.93
N ALA A 273 -34.00 -39.58 70.73
CA ALA A 273 -35.02 -40.61 70.55
C ALA A 273 -34.79 -41.47 69.31
N ASN A 274 -35.59 -42.51 69.07
CA ASN A 274 -35.64 -43.15 67.75
C ASN A 274 -36.34 -42.24 66.73
N ALA A 275 -37.42 -41.56 67.14
CA ALA A 275 -38.13 -40.56 66.34
C ALA A 275 -38.60 -39.38 67.21
N ILE A 276 -38.53 -38.16 66.66
CA ILE A 276 -38.91 -36.92 67.35
C ILE A 276 -39.96 -36.16 66.52
N LYS A 277 -41.07 -35.77 67.14
CA LYS A 277 -42.10 -34.92 66.54
C LYS A 277 -42.34 -33.69 67.42
N LEU A 278 -42.12 -32.50 66.86
CA LEU A 278 -42.38 -31.22 67.52
C LEU A 278 -43.50 -30.51 66.76
N VAL A 279 -44.56 -30.11 67.46
CA VAL A 279 -45.68 -29.35 66.90
C VAL A 279 -45.92 -28.11 67.76
N GLY A 280 -45.85 -26.92 67.18
CA GLY A 280 -46.18 -25.64 67.81
C GLY A 280 -47.23 -24.93 66.99
N THR A 281 -48.45 -24.80 67.52
CA THR A 281 -49.60 -24.35 66.72
C THR A 281 -49.95 -22.87 66.90
N GLU A 282 -49.45 -22.21 67.94
CA GLU A 282 -49.80 -20.81 68.25
C GLU A 282 -49.10 -19.87 67.25
N GLN A 283 -49.89 -19.11 66.49
CA GLN A 283 -49.41 -18.25 65.42
C GLN A 283 -48.43 -17.20 65.95
N GLY A 284 -47.26 -17.09 65.32
CA GLY A 284 -46.21 -16.12 65.67
C GLY A 284 -45.35 -16.50 66.87
N VAL A 285 -45.66 -17.58 67.59
CA VAL A 285 -44.87 -18.05 68.73
C VAL A 285 -43.77 -19.00 68.23
N GLY A 286 -42.50 -18.64 68.48
CA GLY A 286 -41.36 -19.36 67.92
C GLY A 286 -40.98 -20.65 68.65
N VAL A 287 -40.15 -21.48 68.01
CA VAL A 287 -39.50 -22.67 68.58
C VAL A 287 -37.99 -22.43 68.56
N LYS A 288 -37.32 -22.63 69.68
CA LYS A 288 -35.85 -22.55 69.79
C LYS A 288 -35.28 -23.85 70.33
N THR A 289 -34.52 -24.56 69.51
CA THR A 289 -33.85 -25.83 69.86
C THR A 289 -32.33 -25.63 69.83
N ALA A 290 -31.77 -25.13 70.94
CA ALA A 290 -30.32 -24.87 71.03
C ALA A 290 -29.52 -26.12 71.45
N GLY A 291 -30.15 -27.09 72.12
CA GLY A 291 -29.58 -28.40 72.39
C GLY A 291 -29.57 -29.33 71.17
N ASN A 292 -28.86 -30.45 71.29
CA ASN A 292 -28.78 -31.45 70.24
C ASN A 292 -30.10 -32.22 70.10
N MET A 293 -30.61 -32.35 68.89
CA MET A 293 -31.69 -33.29 68.56
C MET A 293 -31.11 -34.48 67.81
N ALA A 294 -31.34 -35.70 68.30
CA ALA A 294 -30.85 -36.91 67.66
C ALA A 294 -31.96 -37.98 67.56
N ALA A 295 -32.28 -38.39 66.33
CA ALA A 295 -33.16 -39.51 66.00
C ALA A 295 -32.34 -40.73 65.56
N SER A 296 -32.13 -41.70 66.45
CA SER A 296 -31.25 -42.86 66.25
C SER A 296 -31.83 -43.99 65.40
N GLY A 297 -33.09 -43.92 64.96
CA GLY A 297 -33.71 -44.98 64.16
C GLY A 297 -34.80 -44.54 63.18
N GLY A 298 -35.15 -43.26 63.16
CA GLY A 298 -36.28 -42.72 62.40
C GLY A 298 -36.16 -41.22 62.15
N ASP A 299 -37.30 -40.56 62.00
CA ASP A 299 -37.40 -39.19 61.50
C ASP A 299 -37.40 -38.14 62.64
N ILE A 300 -37.01 -36.92 62.29
CA ILE A 300 -37.31 -35.70 63.04
C ILE A 300 -38.33 -34.90 62.24
N GLN A 301 -39.50 -34.64 62.82
CA GLN A 301 -40.55 -33.79 62.24
C GLN A 301 -40.77 -32.56 63.11
N ILE A 302 -40.71 -31.38 62.52
CA ILE A 302 -40.94 -30.09 63.21
C ILE A 302 -41.99 -29.31 62.42
N ASP A 303 -43.12 -29.00 63.04
CA ASP A 303 -44.17 -28.14 62.51
C ASP A 303 -44.40 -26.98 63.49
N ALA A 304 -43.97 -25.77 63.12
CA ALA A 304 -44.04 -24.60 63.99
C ALA A 304 -44.76 -23.46 63.28
N ASN A 305 -45.79 -22.88 63.90
CA ASN A 305 -46.52 -21.71 63.38
C ASN A 305 -45.84 -20.37 63.71
N GLY A 306 -44.55 -20.38 64.06
CA GLY A 306 -43.71 -19.21 64.33
C GLY A 306 -42.27 -19.41 63.87
N HIS A 307 -41.36 -18.50 64.24
CA HIS A 307 -39.94 -18.60 63.87
C HIS A 307 -39.27 -19.82 64.51
N LEU A 308 -38.61 -20.65 63.71
CA LEU A 308 -37.81 -21.79 64.18
C LEU A 308 -36.32 -21.42 64.20
N ASN A 309 -35.69 -21.46 65.36
CA ASN A 309 -34.23 -21.40 65.50
C ASN A 309 -33.72 -22.77 65.99
N MET A 310 -32.84 -23.41 65.22
CA MET A 310 -32.36 -24.76 65.47
C MET A 310 -30.83 -24.80 65.44
N ALA A 311 -30.20 -25.45 66.43
CA ALA A 311 -28.76 -25.65 66.48
C ALA A 311 -28.35 -26.96 65.79
N GLN A 312 -28.21 -28.06 66.53
CA GLN A 312 -27.76 -29.35 65.99
C GLN A 312 -28.90 -30.35 65.87
N ALA A 313 -29.02 -31.00 64.71
CA ALA A 313 -30.02 -32.03 64.47
C ALA A 313 -29.41 -33.21 63.68
N SER A 314 -29.62 -34.44 64.12
CA SER A 314 -29.16 -35.66 63.44
C SER A 314 -30.28 -36.69 63.36
N ALA A 315 -30.57 -37.23 62.19
CA ALA A 315 -31.57 -38.28 62.01
C ALA A 315 -31.04 -39.42 61.13
N GLN A 316 -31.26 -40.68 61.52
CA GLN A 316 -31.03 -41.80 60.59
C GLN A 316 -32.07 -41.81 59.45
N GLY A 317 -33.28 -41.34 59.72
CA GLY A 317 -34.34 -41.13 58.74
C GLY A 317 -34.32 -39.72 58.12
N ALA A 318 -35.49 -39.15 57.89
CA ALA A 318 -35.68 -37.82 57.34
C ALA A 318 -35.77 -36.73 58.42
N LEU A 319 -35.31 -35.53 58.09
CA LEU A 319 -35.62 -34.29 58.81
C LEU A 319 -36.65 -33.48 58.01
N ASN A 320 -37.87 -33.35 58.53
CA ASN A 320 -38.96 -32.58 57.92
C ASN A 320 -39.25 -31.34 58.76
N VAL A 321 -39.08 -30.16 58.18
CA VAL A 321 -39.27 -28.86 58.86
C VAL A 321 -40.31 -28.03 58.12
N ASN A 322 -41.36 -27.60 58.82
CA ASN A 322 -42.37 -26.66 58.35
C ASN A 322 -42.47 -25.48 59.33
N ALA A 323 -42.13 -24.26 58.89
CA ALA A 323 -42.27 -23.06 59.72
C ALA A 323 -42.31 -21.77 58.89
N PRO A 324 -42.97 -20.68 59.34
CA PRO A 324 -42.95 -19.37 58.68
C PRO A 324 -41.56 -18.81 58.37
N SER A 325 -40.56 -19.08 59.21
CA SER A 325 -39.14 -18.76 58.96
C SER A 325 -38.26 -19.73 59.75
N VAL A 326 -37.08 -20.05 59.22
CA VAL A 326 -36.16 -21.05 59.79
C VAL A 326 -34.74 -20.51 59.84
N GLU A 327 -34.11 -20.59 61.00
CA GLU A 327 -32.69 -20.30 61.20
C GLU A 327 -31.98 -21.55 61.74
N MET A 328 -31.02 -22.07 60.97
CA MET A 328 -30.17 -23.20 61.33
C MET A 328 -28.78 -22.69 61.70
N THR A 329 -28.47 -22.70 62.98
CA THR A 329 -27.23 -22.14 63.56
C THR A 329 -26.11 -23.17 63.76
N GLY A 330 -26.44 -24.46 63.75
CA GLY A 330 -25.49 -25.57 63.94
C GLY A 330 -25.50 -26.59 62.79
N LYS A 331 -24.85 -27.74 63.03
CA LYS A 331 -24.75 -28.82 62.04
C LYS A 331 -26.00 -29.69 62.03
N THR A 332 -26.52 -29.92 60.83
CA THR A 332 -27.68 -30.78 60.58
C THR A 332 -27.30 -31.91 59.63
N TYR A 333 -27.65 -33.15 59.97
CA TYR A 333 -27.42 -34.34 59.14
C TYR A 333 -28.61 -35.29 59.16
N ALA A 334 -29.09 -35.73 57.99
CA ALA A 334 -30.15 -36.74 57.90
C ALA A 334 -29.97 -37.67 56.68
N SER A 335 -30.74 -38.76 56.57
CA SER A 335 -30.83 -39.50 55.30
C SER A 335 -31.40 -38.59 54.19
N SER A 336 -32.47 -37.85 54.51
CA SER A 336 -33.04 -36.81 53.66
C SER A 336 -33.47 -35.61 54.50
N VAL A 337 -33.35 -34.40 53.95
CA VAL A 337 -33.78 -33.15 54.58
C VAL A 337 -34.84 -32.49 53.70
N ASN A 338 -35.99 -32.13 54.28
CA ASN A 338 -37.03 -31.33 53.63
C ASN A 338 -37.37 -30.12 54.50
N VAL A 339 -37.16 -28.91 53.96
CA VAL A 339 -37.50 -27.64 54.63
C VAL A 339 -38.54 -26.90 53.80
N ARG A 340 -39.68 -26.59 54.42
CA ARG A 340 -40.75 -25.76 53.84
C ARG A 340 -40.93 -24.51 54.70
N THR A 341 -40.69 -23.35 54.10
CA THR A 341 -40.88 -22.07 54.78
C THR A 341 -41.37 -21.00 53.82
N PRO A 342 -42.49 -20.31 54.06
CA PRO A 342 -42.89 -19.19 53.20
C PRO A 342 -41.97 -17.97 53.33
N GLY A 343 -41.18 -17.88 54.42
CA GLY A 343 -40.21 -16.82 54.68
C GLY A 343 -38.77 -17.23 54.37
N GLU A 344 -37.83 -16.74 55.17
CA GLU A 344 -36.40 -16.99 54.97
C GLU A 344 -35.92 -18.26 55.67
N LEU A 345 -35.11 -19.07 54.98
CA LEU A 345 -34.20 -20.06 55.55
C LEU A 345 -32.81 -19.45 55.66
N VAL A 346 -32.26 -19.36 56.87
CA VAL A 346 -30.87 -18.98 57.13
C VAL A 346 -30.08 -20.22 57.56
N ASN A 347 -29.05 -20.61 56.79
CA ASN A 347 -28.11 -21.67 57.18
C ASN A 347 -26.74 -21.07 57.51
N GLN A 348 -26.29 -21.20 58.76
CA GLN A 348 -25.02 -20.63 59.21
C GLN A 348 -23.86 -21.64 59.20
N GLN A 349 -24.11 -22.94 59.32
CA GLN A 349 -23.05 -23.97 59.43
C GLN A 349 -23.20 -25.10 58.42
N SER A 350 -24.16 -26.02 58.62
CA SER A 350 -24.28 -27.19 57.75
C SER A 350 -25.70 -27.75 57.74
N LEU A 351 -26.22 -27.98 56.54
CA LEU A 351 -27.42 -28.73 56.23
C LEU A 351 -27.05 -29.84 55.25
N ALA A 352 -26.73 -31.02 55.78
CA ALA A 352 -26.23 -32.15 55.01
C ALA A 352 -27.22 -33.31 54.99
N ALA A 353 -27.24 -34.06 53.88
CA ALA A 353 -27.99 -35.30 53.77
C ALA A 353 -27.24 -36.41 53.03
N ARG A 354 -27.59 -37.66 53.32
CA ARG A 354 -27.09 -38.83 52.57
C ARG A 354 -27.66 -38.90 51.16
N GLU A 355 -28.97 -38.69 51.01
CA GLU A 355 -29.69 -38.91 49.75
C GLU A 355 -30.21 -37.62 49.13
N ARG A 356 -30.92 -36.76 49.89
CA ARG A 356 -31.54 -35.56 49.33
C ARG A 356 -31.62 -34.41 50.32
N VAL A 357 -31.37 -33.19 49.84
CA VAL A 357 -31.78 -31.95 50.49
C VAL A 357 -32.79 -31.24 49.60
N GLU A 358 -34.00 -30.99 50.10
CA GLU A 358 -35.05 -30.25 49.39
C GLU A 358 -35.50 -29.04 50.22
N ILE A 359 -35.37 -27.85 49.64
CA ILE A 359 -35.70 -26.57 50.28
C ILE A 359 -36.74 -25.85 49.44
N ASN A 360 -37.88 -25.53 50.04
CA ASN A 360 -38.89 -24.64 49.48
C ASN A 360 -39.02 -23.42 50.41
N ALA A 361 -38.45 -22.29 50.02
CA ALA A 361 -38.32 -21.09 50.86
C ALA A 361 -38.81 -19.83 50.15
N GLY A 362 -39.23 -18.79 50.88
CA GLY A 362 -39.40 -17.44 50.34
C GLY A 362 -38.07 -16.74 50.04
N LYS A 363 -37.01 -17.11 50.78
CA LYS A 363 -35.61 -16.73 50.55
C LYS A 363 -34.68 -17.77 51.17
N VAL A 364 -33.54 -18.05 50.56
CA VAL A 364 -32.47 -18.85 51.18
C VAL A 364 -31.25 -17.96 51.37
N THR A 365 -30.70 -17.94 52.59
CA THR A 365 -29.40 -17.32 52.91
C THR A 365 -28.48 -18.40 53.47
N ASN A 366 -27.45 -18.75 52.71
CA ASN A 366 -26.49 -19.79 53.07
C ASN A 366 -25.10 -19.19 53.28
N ALA A 367 -24.63 -19.18 54.53
CA ALA A 367 -23.24 -18.87 54.89
C ALA A 367 -22.42 -20.14 55.21
N GLY A 368 -23.09 -21.27 55.42
CA GLY A 368 -22.49 -22.58 55.68
C GLY A 368 -22.50 -23.51 54.47
N THR A 369 -22.66 -24.80 54.71
CA THR A 369 -22.75 -25.83 53.66
C THR A 369 -24.17 -26.37 53.55
N ILE A 370 -24.74 -26.40 52.35
CA ILE A 370 -25.91 -27.22 51.99
C ILE A 370 -25.38 -28.34 51.11
N ALA A 371 -25.45 -29.59 51.57
CA ALA A 371 -24.83 -30.71 50.84
C ALA A 371 -25.68 -31.97 50.81
N SER A 372 -25.59 -32.72 49.71
CA SER A 372 -26.13 -34.08 49.62
C SER A 372 -25.11 -35.10 49.12
N GLY A 373 -25.34 -36.36 49.46
CA GLY A 373 -24.42 -37.45 49.16
C GLY A 373 -23.33 -37.61 50.20
N ILE A 374 -23.58 -37.17 51.44
CA ILE A 374 -22.64 -37.30 52.55
C ILE A 374 -23.02 -38.53 53.37
N GLU A 375 -22.13 -39.52 53.45
CA GLU A 375 -22.29 -40.67 54.33
C GLU A 375 -21.99 -40.31 55.80
N ALA A 376 -22.40 -41.16 56.74
CA ALA A 376 -22.23 -40.89 58.16
C ALA A 376 -20.75 -40.83 58.60
N ASP A 377 -19.84 -41.43 57.81
CA ASP A 377 -18.38 -41.37 57.99
C ASP A 377 -17.73 -40.16 57.27
N ASN A 378 -18.55 -39.22 56.78
CA ASN A 378 -18.18 -38.07 55.94
C ASN A 378 -17.62 -38.41 54.55
N SER A 379 -17.67 -39.66 54.10
CA SER A 379 -17.37 -39.99 52.70
C SER A 379 -18.49 -39.50 51.77
N ARG A 380 -18.18 -39.34 50.47
CA ARG A 380 -19.17 -38.99 49.45
C ARG A 380 -19.70 -40.22 48.74
N ASN A 381 -21.01 -40.31 48.59
CA ASN A 381 -21.66 -41.25 47.67
C ASN A 381 -21.90 -40.62 46.29
N ALA A 382 -22.45 -41.40 45.35
CA ALA A 382 -22.66 -40.95 43.97
C ALA A 382 -24.12 -40.57 43.65
N THR A 383 -25.03 -40.55 44.63
CA THR A 383 -26.49 -40.49 44.38
C THR A 383 -27.18 -39.25 44.93
N GLY A 384 -26.50 -38.49 45.79
CA GLY A 384 -27.06 -37.35 46.50
C GLY A 384 -27.56 -36.21 45.62
N ASP A 385 -28.78 -35.73 45.87
CA ASP A 385 -29.39 -34.57 45.17
C ASP A 385 -29.66 -33.37 46.09
N VAL A 386 -29.53 -32.15 45.58
CA VAL A 386 -29.97 -30.92 46.24
C VAL A 386 -30.96 -30.20 45.33
N THR A 387 -32.12 -29.82 45.87
CA THR A 387 -33.12 -28.98 45.17
C THR A 387 -33.47 -27.79 46.05
N ILE A 388 -33.34 -26.58 45.49
CA ILE A 388 -33.71 -25.32 46.15
C ILE A 388 -34.72 -24.57 45.28
N ASN A 389 -35.92 -24.33 45.80
CA ASN A 389 -36.94 -23.49 45.20
C ASN A 389 -37.17 -22.27 46.09
N ALA A 390 -36.73 -21.09 45.64
CA ALA A 390 -36.96 -19.85 46.36
C ALA A 390 -36.86 -18.64 45.42
N PRO A 391 -37.65 -17.56 45.55
CA PRO A 391 -37.46 -16.36 44.75
C PRO A 391 -36.03 -15.81 44.77
N MET A 392 -35.37 -15.83 45.94
CA MET A 392 -34.01 -15.35 46.12
C MET A 392 -33.15 -16.39 46.84
N VAL A 393 -31.95 -16.64 46.32
CA VAL A 393 -30.93 -17.48 46.96
C VAL A 393 -29.64 -16.66 47.09
N ALA A 394 -29.21 -16.40 48.32
CA ALA A 394 -27.93 -15.77 48.65
C ALA A 394 -27.00 -16.84 49.23
N ASN A 395 -25.87 -17.07 48.56
CA ASN A 395 -24.88 -18.07 48.95
C ASN A 395 -23.51 -17.42 49.13
N SER A 396 -22.99 -17.39 50.36
CA SER A 396 -21.58 -17.07 50.66
C SER A 396 -20.77 -18.29 51.11
N GLY A 397 -21.42 -19.43 51.32
CA GLY A 397 -20.79 -20.71 51.64
C GLY A 397 -20.84 -21.70 50.47
N ASN A 398 -21.17 -22.97 50.75
CA ASN A 398 -21.15 -24.06 49.76
C ASN A 398 -22.56 -24.64 49.55
N ILE A 399 -22.94 -24.87 48.30
CA ILE A 399 -24.11 -25.65 47.90
C ILE A 399 -23.62 -26.76 46.98
N GLU A 400 -23.67 -28.00 47.46
CA GLU A 400 -22.98 -29.13 46.83
C GLU A 400 -23.87 -30.36 46.69
N ALA A 401 -23.92 -30.98 45.51
CA ALA A 401 -24.62 -32.26 45.32
C ALA A 401 -23.71 -33.27 44.64
N SER A 402 -23.75 -34.53 45.11
CA SER A 402 -22.91 -35.57 44.51
C SER A 402 -23.42 -36.04 43.14
N ARG A 403 -24.73 -35.94 42.87
CA ARG A 403 -25.35 -36.27 41.58
C ARG A 403 -26.03 -35.09 40.92
N ALA A 404 -27.19 -34.64 41.40
CA ALA A 404 -27.93 -33.53 40.78
C ALA A 404 -28.13 -32.35 41.73
N LEU A 405 -27.84 -31.14 41.26
CA LEU A 405 -28.08 -29.88 41.97
C LEU A 405 -29.03 -29.02 41.14
N THR A 406 -30.21 -28.71 41.68
CA THR A 406 -31.19 -27.83 41.04
C THR A 406 -31.45 -26.61 41.91
N ILE A 407 -31.27 -25.41 41.35
CA ILE A 407 -31.65 -24.14 42.00
C ILE A 407 -32.65 -23.42 41.08
N ASN A 408 -33.88 -23.28 41.56
CA ASN A 408 -34.93 -22.49 40.92
C ASN A 408 -35.11 -21.19 41.70
N ALA A 409 -34.40 -20.15 41.26
CA ALA A 409 -34.34 -18.84 41.87
C ALA A 409 -35.12 -17.77 41.09
N ALA A 410 -36.45 -17.70 41.26
CA ALA A 410 -37.34 -16.94 40.37
C ALA A 410 -36.92 -15.47 40.14
N GLN A 411 -36.27 -14.82 41.11
CA GLN A 411 -35.74 -13.46 40.99
C GLN A 411 -34.21 -13.46 40.82
N ALA A 412 -33.47 -13.99 41.81
CA ALA A 412 -32.00 -13.90 41.78
C ALA A 412 -31.27 -15.02 42.54
N LEU A 413 -30.15 -15.47 41.97
CA LEU A 413 -29.11 -16.26 42.63
C LEU A 413 -27.86 -15.40 42.82
N ASN A 414 -27.56 -15.02 44.06
CA ASN A 414 -26.36 -14.27 44.43
C ASN A 414 -25.35 -15.22 45.06
N ASN A 415 -24.34 -15.62 44.30
CA ASN A 415 -23.27 -16.51 44.71
C ASN A 415 -21.95 -15.76 44.93
N GLN A 416 -21.39 -15.90 46.13
CA GLN A 416 -20.04 -15.46 46.51
C GLN A 416 -19.15 -16.63 46.96
N GLY A 417 -19.73 -17.83 47.10
CA GLY A 417 -19.04 -19.07 47.46
C GLY A 417 -19.15 -20.13 46.37
N VAL A 418 -19.41 -21.38 46.73
CA VAL A 418 -19.39 -22.52 45.79
C VAL A 418 -20.79 -23.05 45.54
N VAL A 419 -21.14 -23.25 44.26
CA VAL A 419 -22.29 -24.02 43.79
C VAL A 419 -21.75 -25.11 42.84
N GLN A 420 -21.77 -26.36 43.28
CA GLN A 420 -21.11 -27.46 42.56
C GLN A 420 -21.86 -28.79 42.62
N GLY A 421 -21.88 -29.54 41.54
CA GLY A 421 -22.32 -30.94 41.56
C GLY A 421 -22.07 -31.67 40.25
N GLY A 422 -22.53 -32.92 40.17
CA GLY A 422 -22.46 -33.73 38.94
C GLY A 422 -23.19 -33.05 37.78
N ALA A 423 -24.52 -33.06 37.83
CA ALA A 423 -25.41 -32.33 36.92
C ALA A 423 -26.01 -31.12 37.66
N VAL A 424 -25.66 -29.91 37.24
CA VAL A 424 -26.12 -28.66 37.86
C VAL A 424 -27.11 -27.96 36.93
N ASN A 425 -28.32 -27.68 37.41
CA ASN A 425 -29.36 -26.91 36.72
C ASN A 425 -29.69 -25.64 37.51
N LEU A 426 -29.38 -24.48 36.93
CA LEU A 426 -29.66 -23.18 37.52
C LEU A 426 -30.71 -22.46 36.67
N ALA A 427 -31.88 -22.20 37.23
CA ALA A 427 -32.93 -21.39 36.62
C ALA A 427 -33.15 -20.14 37.47
N SER A 428 -32.89 -18.94 36.94
CA SER A 428 -33.03 -17.70 37.71
C SER A 428 -33.38 -16.48 36.87
N GLY A 429 -34.03 -15.48 37.46
CA GLY A 429 -34.22 -14.17 36.83
C GLY A 429 -32.90 -13.42 36.61
N GLN A 430 -31.90 -13.62 37.48
CA GLN A 430 -30.55 -13.08 37.34
C GLN A 430 -29.58 -13.92 38.18
N ILE A 431 -28.39 -14.21 37.63
CA ILE A 431 -27.31 -14.85 38.39
C ILE A 431 -26.19 -13.84 38.61
N THR A 432 -25.80 -13.63 39.87
CA THR A 432 -24.61 -12.87 40.24
C THR A 432 -23.60 -13.81 40.88
N ASN A 433 -22.49 -14.10 40.19
CA ASN A 433 -21.36 -14.87 40.68
C ASN A 433 -20.18 -13.93 40.92
N GLN A 434 -19.99 -13.47 42.16
CA GLN A 434 -19.06 -12.38 42.45
C GLN A 434 -18.04 -12.73 43.53
N GLY A 435 -16.76 -12.47 43.22
CA GLY A 435 -15.63 -12.61 44.11
C GLY A 435 -14.75 -13.82 43.76
N VAL A 436 -13.51 -13.80 44.25
CA VAL A 436 -12.48 -14.81 43.93
C VAL A 436 -12.82 -16.23 44.37
N ALA A 437 -13.71 -16.38 45.35
CA ALA A 437 -14.21 -17.66 45.83
C ALA A 437 -15.47 -18.15 45.07
N ALA A 438 -16.09 -17.27 44.27
CA ALA A 438 -17.37 -17.52 43.64
C ALA A 438 -17.24 -18.51 42.47
N ARG A 439 -17.89 -19.67 42.58
CA ARG A 439 -17.78 -20.78 41.64
C ARG A 439 -19.15 -21.36 41.31
N LEU A 440 -19.46 -21.48 40.01
CA LEU A 440 -20.56 -22.28 39.48
C LEU A 440 -19.96 -23.41 38.63
N VAL A 441 -20.09 -24.67 39.07
CA VAL A 441 -19.37 -25.80 38.48
C VAL A 441 -20.27 -27.01 38.29
N GLY A 442 -20.40 -27.48 37.05
CA GLY A 442 -20.95 -28.81 36.75
C GLY A 442 -19.85 -29.78 36.35
N GLU A 443 -19.70 -30.89 37.07
CA GLU A 443 -18.65 -31.89 36.80
C GLU A 443 -18.98 -32.78 35.59
N GLN A 444 -20.27 -33.08 35.40
CA GLN A 444 -20.81 -33.85 34.27
C GLN A 444 -21.64 -32.97 33.33
N SER A 445 -22.38 -32.00 33.88
CA SER A 445 -23.07 -30.98 33.09
C SER A 445 -23.40 -29.74 33.94
N LEU A 446 -23.37 -28.57 33.30
CA LEU A 446 -23.91 -27.33 33.85
C LEU A 446 -24.90 -26.74 32.85
N PHE A 447 -26.15 -26.55 33.26
CA PHE A 447 -27.19 -25.85 32.51
C PHE A 447 -27.60 -24.59 33.26
N ILE A 448 -27.63 -23.47 32.54
CA ILE A 448 -28.00 -22.17 33.08
C ILE A 448 -29.12 -21.58 32.21
N SER A 449 -30.24 -21.24 32.85
CA SER A 449 -31.35 -20.50 32.25
C SER A 449 -31.57 -19.22 33.05
N ALA A 450 -31.04 -18.11 32.56
CA ALA A 450 -31.23 -16.78 33.13
C ALA A 450 -31.13 -15.73 32.02
N PRO A 451 -31.92 -14.65 32.02
CA PRO A 451 -31.75 -13.56 31.07
C PRO A 451 -30.51 -12.71 31.38
N ALA A 452 -29.97 -12.72 32.59
CA ALA A 452 -28.78 -11.93 32.94
C ALA A 452 -27.81 -12.71 33.83
N ILE A 453 -26.52 -12.63 33.50
CA ILE A 453 -25.42 -13.19 34.30
C ILE A 453 -24.39 -12.09 34.57
N VAL A 454 -24.01 -11.93 35.84
CA VAL A 454 -22.92 -11.08 36.31
C VAL A 454 -21.86 -11.97 36.96
N ASN A 455 -20.76 -12.25 36.27
CA ASN A 455 -19.62 -13.01 36.73
C ASN A 455 -18.40 -12.10 36.96
N LEU A 456 -18.28 -11.54 38.17
CA LEU A 456 -17.23 -10.57 38.52
C LEU A 456 -16.14 -11.24 39.35
N SER A 457 -14.95 -11.42 38.79
CA SER A 457 -13.83 -12.16 39.40
C SER A 457 -14.15 -13.63 39.77
N GLY A 458 -15.31 -14.14 39.36
CA GLY A 458 -15.80 -15.48 39.64
C GLY A 458 -15.52 -16.47 38.50
N VAL A 459 -15.78 -17.75 38.78
CA VAL A 459 -15.60 -18.85 37.81
C VAL A 459 -16.92 -19.52 37.49
N ILE A 460 -17.25 -19.60 36.20
CA ILE A 460 -18.30 -20.47 35.66
C ILE A 460 -17.62 -21.55 34.82
N ARG A 461 -17.76 -22.82 35.20
CA ARG A 461 -17.10 -23.94 34.54
C ARG A 461 -18.10 -25.02 34.15
N PHE A 462 -18.23 -25.21 32.84
CA PHE A 462 -18.96 -26.31 32.24
C PHE A 462 -18.14 -27.60 32.32
N ALA A 463 -18.81 -28.75 32.16
CA ALA A 463 -18.15 -30.04 32.21
C ALA A 463 -17.18 -30.22 31.03
N THR A 464 -16.17 -31.06 31.21
CA THR A 464 -15.20 -31.34 30.14
C THR A 464 -15.91 -32.05 28.98
N GLY A 465 -15.73 -31.57 27.75
CA GLY A 465 -16.41 -32.11 26.57
C GLY A 465 -17.85 -31.62 26.37
N GLN A 466 -18.36 -30.75 27.25
CA GLN A 466 -19.74 -30.27 27.16
C GLN A 466 -19.94 -29.28 26.00
N ALA A 467 -21.03 -29.45 25.23
CA ALA A 467 -21.56 -28.41 24.37
C ALA A 467 -22.50 -27.49 25.19
N ALA A 468 -22.00 -26.33 25.58
CA ALA A 468 -22.70 -25.35 26.41
C ALA A 468 -23.35 -24.25 25.55
N SER A 469 -24.52 -23.77 25.98
CA SER A 469 -25.23 -22.65 25.36
C SER A 469 -25.76 -21.71 26.43
N LEU A 470 -25.57 -20.41 26.23
CA LEU A 470 -26.10 -19.32 27.06
C LEU A 470 -26.91 -18.37 26.18
N GLN A 471 -28.21 -18.27 26.44
CA GLN A 471 -29.12 -17.33 25.78
C GLN A 471 -29.54 -16.29 26.82
N LEU A 472 -29.03 -15.07 26.68
CA LEU A 472 -29.07 -14.01 27.68
C LEU A 472 -29.52 -12.68 27.03
N ASP A 473 -30.02 -11.75 27.82
CA ASP A 473 -30.09 -10.33 27.48
C ASP A 473 -28.75 -9.65 27.77
N SER A 474 -28.07 -10.03 28.85
CA SER A 474 -26.76 -9.47 29.21
C SER A 474 -25.82 -10.48 29.89
N LEU A 475 -24.54 -10.35 29.59
CA LEU A 475 -23.45 -11.06 30.25
C LEU A 475 -22.34 -10.08 30.65
N ASP A 476 -22.13 -9.88 31.94
CA ASP A 476 -20.99 -9.15 32.50
C ASP A 476 -20.00 -10.17 33.07
N ASN A 477 -18.91 -10.43 32.37
CA ASN A 477 -17.82 -11.32 32.74
C ASN A 477 -16.54 -10.55 33.10
N ARG A 478 -16.65 -9.32 33.61
CA ARG A 478 -15.46 -8.52 33.92
C ARG A 478 -14.60 -9.19 34.98
N GLU A 479 -13.30 -9.30 34.70
CA GLU A 479 -12.31 -10.00 35.54
C GLU A 479 -12.65 -11.48 35.83
N GLY A 480 -13.72 -12.02 35.25
CA GLY A 480 -14.23 -13.36 35.48
C GLY A 480 -13.70 -14.38 34.48
N LEU A 481 -13.90 -15.67 34.79
CA LEU A 481 -13.58 -16.79 33.92
C LEU A 481 -14.84 -17.60 33.59
N ILE A 482 -15.11 -17.79 32.29
CA ILE A 482 -16.09 -18.76 31.79
C ILE A 482 -15.34 -19.81 30.97
N GLN A 483 -15.51 -21.09 31.30
CA GLN A 483 -14.71 -22.16 30.72
C GLN A 483 -15.54 -23.39 30.30
N ALA A 484 -15.35 -23.86 29.07
CA ALA A 484 -15.88 -25.11 28.52
C ALA A 484 -14.75 -25.95 27.88
N THR A 485 -13.89 -26.54 28.72
CA THR A 485 -12.69 -27.29 28.27
C THR A 485 -13.08 -28.55 27.50
N GLY A 486 -12.44 -28.84 26.37
CA GLY A 486 -12.77 -30.03 25.56
C GLY A 486 -14.10 -29.93 24.81
N GLY A 487 -14.85 -28.84 25.00
CA GLY A 487 -16.23 -28.67 24.55
C GLY A 487 -16.45 -27.37 23.78
N SER A 488 -17.69 -27.14 23.36
CA SER A 488 -18.09 -25.92 22.66
C SER A 488 -18.87 -24.98 23.58
N LEU A 489 -18.73 -23.67 23.37
CA LEU A 489 -19.50 -22.66 24.07
C LEU A 489 -20.17 -21.72 23.06
N ALA A 490 -21.50 -21.69 23.07
CA ALA A 490 -22.31 -20.74 22.33
C ALA A 490 -22.90 -19.70 23.29
N ILE A 491 -22.64 -18.42 23.05
CA ILE A 491 -23.20 -17.30 23.82
C ILE A 491 -23.99 -16.42 22.88
N SER A 492 -25.26 -16.17 23.21
CA SER A 492 -26.15 -15.25 22.52
C SER A 492 -26.65 -14.25 23.55
N ALA A 493 -26.20 -13.00 23.46
CA ALA A 493 -26.45 -11.95 24.46
C ALA A 493 -26.80 -10.62 23.80
N GLY A 494 -27.71 -9.80 24.34
CA GLY A 494 -27.88 -8.42 23.88
C GLY A 494 -26.59 -7.60 24.06
N ALA A 495 -26.05 -7.60 25.29
CA ALA A 495 -24.76 -7.00 25.63
C ALA A 495 -23.82 -8.02 26.30
N LEU A 496 -22.56 -8.05 25.89
CA LEU A 496 -21.52 -8.87 26.48
C LEU A 496 -20.33 -7.98 26.88
N ASP A 497 -20.01 -7.92 28.17
CA ASP A 497 -18.79 -7.29 28.69
C ASP A 497 -17.84 -8.36 29.22
N ASN A 498 -16.72 -8.56 28.54
CA ASN A 498 -15.62 -9.43 28.92
C ASN A 498 -14.35 -8.62 29.23
N SER A 499 -14.48 -7.34 29.62
CA SER A 499 -13.30 -6.52 29.87
C SER A 499 -12.47 -7.04 31.06
N ALA A 500 -11.16 -7.20 30.84
CA ALA A 500 -10.24 -7.90 31.74
C ALA A 500 -10.65 -9.35 32.11
N GLY A 501 -11.67 -9.90 31.45
CA GLY A 501 -12.19 -11.25 31.68
C GLY A 501 -11.67 -12.26 30.67
N GLN A 502 -12.05 -13.53 30.88
CA GLN A 502 -11.64 -14.65 30.03
C GLN A 502 -12.84 -15.56 29.72
N ILE A 503 -13.05 -15.84 28.43
CA ILE A 503 -14.01 -16.83 27.92
C ILE A 503 -13.28 -17.83 27.04
N ASP A 504 -13.24 -19.08 27.51
CA ASP A 504 -12.42 -20.14 26.94
C ASP A 504 -13.23 -21.39 26.63
N ALA A 505 -13.13 -21.87 25.39
CA ALA A 505 -13.69 -23.14 24.95
C ALA A 505 -12.77 -23.80 23.91
N ASP A 506 -13.03 -25.06 23.54
CA ASP A 506 -12.35 -25.65 22.39
C ASP A 506 -12.88 -25.07 21.08
N SER A 507 -14.19 -24.83 20.99
CA SER A 507 -14.85 -24.06 19.92
C SER A 507 -15.76 -22.99 20.53
N LEU A 508 -15.71 -21.77 19.99
CA LEU A 508 -16.41 -20.61 20.57
C LEU A 508 -17.33 -19.96 19.54
N THR A 509 -18.60 -19.76 19.90
CA THR A 509 -19.54 -18.94 19.14
C THR A 509 -20.07 -17.85 20.06
N VAL A 510 -19.91 -16.60 19.68
CA VAL A 510 -20.45 -15.43 20.41
C VAL A 510 -21.32 -14.65 19.44
N ALA A 511 -22.56 -14.37 19.81
CA ALA A 511 -23.48 -13.51 19.08
C ALA A 511 -24.01 -12.43 20.03
N SER A 512 -23.83 -11.16 19.67
CA SER A 512 -24.33 -10.04 20.46
C SER A 512 -24.63 -8.79 19.66
N THR A 513 -25.28 -7.80 20.29
CA THR A 513 -25.37 -6.44 19.75
C THR A 513 -24.10 -5.66 20.07
N THR A 514 -23.65 -5.72 21.32
CA THR A 514 -22.40 -5.06 21.76
C THR A 514 -21.52 -6.05 22.52
N LEU A 515 -20.24 -6.07 22.16
CA LEU A 515 -19.23 -6.93 22.75
C LEU A 515 -18.03 -6.09 23.18
N ASN A 516 -17.83 -5.90 24.48
CA ASN A 516 -16.67 -5.23 25.06
C ASN A 516 -15.65 -6.30 25.53
N ASN A 517 -14.59 -6.52 24.78
CA ASN A 517 -13.47 -7.40 25.12
C ASN A 517 -12.19 -6.62 25.47
N ARG A 518 -12.31 -5.40 26.02
CA ARG A 518 -11.14 -4.56 26.34
C ARG A 518 -10.23 -5.22 27.37
N SER A 519 -8.95 -5.38 27.02
CA SER A 519 -7.97 -6.12 27.84
C SER A 519 -8.43 -7.54 28.24
N GLY A 520 -9.43 -8.09 27.56
CA GLY A 520 -9.99 -9.42 27.82
C GLY A 520 -9.49 -10.46 26.83
N LEU A 521 -9.86 -11.71 27.07
CA LEU A 521 -9.56 -12.86 26.22
C LEU A 521 -10.84 -13.60 25.81
N LEU A 522 -11.04 -13.74 24.50
CA LEU A 522 -11.95 -14.72 23.90
C LEU A 522 -11.11 -15.77 23.17
N SER A 523 -11.19 -17.04 23.58
CA SER A 523 -10.31 -18.08 23.07
C SER A 523 -11.05 -19.35 22.66
N ALA A 524 -10.90 -19.75 21.39
CA ALA A 524 -11.14 -21.11 20.91
C ALA A 524 -9.82 -21.89 20.83
N ARG A 525 -9.59 -22.80 21.78
CA ARG A 525 -8.30 -23.48 22.01
C ARG A 525 -7.96 -24.57 20.99
N ALA A 526 -8.95 -25.17 20.33
CA ALA A 526 -8.73 -26.30 19.42
C ALA A 526 -9.49 -26.18 18.08
N GLY A 527 -10.53 -25.36 18.03
CA GLY A 527 -11.44 -25.21 16.89
C GLY A 527 -11.56 -23.77 16.39
N ASP A 528 -12.73 -23.48 15.82
CA ASP A 528 -13.06 -22.16 15.29
C ASP A 528 -13.58 -21.22 16.40
N ALA A 529 -13.35 -19.92 16.21
CA ALA A 529 -14.08 -18.86 16.91
C ALA A 529 -14.96 -18.10 15.93
N ARG A 530 -16.28 -18.05 16.17
CA ARG A 530 -17.23 -17.22 15.43
C ARG A 530 -17.75 -16.12 16.35
N VAL A 531 -17.42 -14.87 16.06
CA VAL A 531 -17.79 -13.71 16.88
C VAL A 531 -18.63 -12.75 16.06
N THR A 532 -19.90 -12.64 16.38
CA THR A 532 -20.86 -11.72 15.75
C THR A 532 -21.25 -10.62 16.74
N ALA A 533 -21.02 -9.35 16.39
CA ALA A 533 -21.34 -8.18 17.22
C ALA A 533 -22.00 -7.08 16.35
N THR A 534 -23.33 -7.14 16.17
CA THR A 534 -24.03 -6.36 15.13
C THR A 534 -23.94 -4.84 15.28
N GLY A 535 -23.73 -4.33 16.49
CA GLY A 535 -23.47 -2.92 16.76
C GLY A 535 -21.97 -2.62 16.82
N ALA A 536 -21.26 -3.19 17.80
CA ALA A 536 -19.81 -3.00 17.94
C ALA A 536 -19.12 -4.14 18.70
N LEU A 537 -17.92 -4.51 18.23
CA LEU A 537 -16.91 -5.28 18.95
C LEU A 537 -15.78 -4.33 19.35
N ASP A 538 -15.58 -4.12 20.65
CA ASP A 538 -14.44 -3.39 21.20
C ASP A 538 -13.41 -4.37 21.77
N ASN A 539 -12.38 -4.67 20.99
CA ASN A 539 -11.23 -5.49 21.36
C ASN A 539 -10.00 -4.64 21.71
N THR A 540 -10.17 -3.40 22.17
CA THR A 540 -9.04 -2.50 22.47
C THR A 540 -8.15 -3.09 23.58
N GLY A 541 -6.87 -3.31 23.28
CA GLY A 541 -5.91 -3.99 24.16
C GLY A 541 -6.26 -5.45 24.51
N GLY A 542 -7.32 -6.01 23.92
CA GLY A 542 -7.79 -7.37 24.14
C GLY A 542 -7.25 -8.36 23.13
N THR A 543 -7.60 -9.64 23.30
CA THR A 543 -7.30 -10.72 22.37
C THR A 543 -8.56 -11.51 22.03
N VAL A 544 -8.80 -11.73 20.74
CA VAL A 544 -9.71 -12.75 20.22
C VAL A 544 -8.88 -13.73 19.42
N GLN A 545 -8.91 -15.01 19.80
CA GLN A 545 -8.07 -16.03 19.17
C GLN A 545 -8.82 -17.33 18.85
N ALA A 546 -8.41 -17.96 17.75
CA ALA A 546 -8.82 -19.31 17.37
C ALA A 546 -7.61 -20.14 16.94
N GLN A 547 -7.64 -21.44 17.22
CA GLN A 547 -6.64 -22.38 16.71
C GLN A 547 -6.79 -22.63 15.20
N ASN A 548 -8.02 -22.58 14.69
CA ASN A 548 -8.37 -22.77 13.27
C ASN A 548 -8.84 -21.44 12.64
N LEU A 549 -10.11 -21.33 12.25
CA LEU A 549 -10.67 -20.11 11.67
C LEU A 549 -11.18 -19.17 12.77
N LEU A 550 -10.73 -17.91 12.73
CA LEU A 550 -11.37 -16.81 13.43
C LEU A 550 -12.27 -16.06 12.44
N SER A 551 -13.58 -16.13 12.65
CA SER A 551 -14.57 -15.35 11.90
C SER A 551 -15.14 -14.26 12.80
N VAL A 552 -14.98 -13.01 12.41
CA VAL A 552 -15.51 -11.83 13.11
C VAL A 552 -16.47 -11.11 12.17
N ASN A 553 -17.73 -10.98 12.59
CA ASN A 553 -18.75 -10.21 11.88
C ASN A 553 -19.26 -9.10 12.81
N GLY A 554 -19.04 -7.83 12.47
CA GLY A 554 -19.43 -6.72 13.36
C GLY A 554 -20.10 -5.57 12.64
N GLY A 555 -20.73 -4.68 13.42
CA GLY A 555 -20.93 -3.29 13.00
C GLY A 555 -19.57 -2.60 12.98
N ASN A 556 -19.18 -1.92 14.05
CA ASN A 556 -17.80 -1.43 14.20
C ASN A 556 -16.90 -2.50 14.86
N VAL A 557 -15.71 -2.73 14.32
CA VAL A 557 -14.68 -3.59 14.95
C VAL A 557 -13.52 -2.70 15.39
N LEU A 558 -13.38 -2.47 16.70
CA LEU A 558 -12.30 -1.68 17.29
C LEU A 558 -11.23 -2.64 17.82
N ASN A 559 -10.08 -2.70 17.17
CA ASN A 559 -8.94 -3.54 17.51
C ASN A 559 -7.69 -2.70 17.85
N GLN A 560 -7.88 -1.51 18.42
CA GLN A 560 -6.79 -0.60 18.76
C GLN A 560 -5.87 -1.23 19.80
N SER A 561 -4.56 -1.36 19.51
CA SER A 561 -3.61 -2.10 20.36
C SER A 561 -4.04 -3.54 20.72
N GLY A 562 -5.06 -4.08 20.04
CA GLY A 562 -5.64 -5.39 20.26
C GLY A 562 -5.06 -6.44 19.33
N ARG A 563 -5.48 -7.69 19.53
CA ARG A 563 -5.03 -8.85 18.74
C ARG A 563 -6.22 -9.67 18.26
N LEU A 564 -6.30 -9.88 16.94
CA LEU A 564 -7.16 -10.89 16.31
C LEU A 564 -6.25 -11.97 15.71
N LEU A 565 -6.31 -13.20 16.22
CA LEU A 565 -5.37 -14.28 15.92
C LEU A 565 -6.11 -15.54 15.44
N GLY A 566 -5.62 -16.16 14.36
CA GLY A 566 -6.19 -17.38 13.81
C GLY A 566 -5.20 -18.13 12.92
N ALA A 567 -5.46 -19.39 12.60
CA ALA A 567 -4.79 -20.03 11.46
C ALA A 567 -5.27 -19.39 10.15
N GLY A 568 -6.59 -19.23 9.98
CA GLY A 568 -7.21 -18.35 9.00
C GLY A 568 -8.07 -17.29 9.69
N ILE A 569 -8.29 -16.15 9.03
CA ILE A 569 -9.11 -15.06 9.59
C ILE A 569 -10.03 -14.49 8.51
N ASP A 570 -11.31 -14.33 8.86
CA ASP A 570 -12.29 -13.53 8.13
C ASP A 570 -12.84 -12.43 9.04
N VAL A 571 -12.56 -11.16 8.74
CA VAL A 571 -13.13 -10.00 9.47
C VAL A 571 -14.03 -9.21 8.54
N THR A 572 -15.32 -9.13 8.87
CA THR A 572 -16.33 -8.47 8.05
C THR A 572 -17.10 -7.43 8.87
N ALA A 573 -17.14 -6.19 8.40
CA ALA A 573 -17.85 -5.05 8.98
C ALA A 573 -18.66 -4.30 7.90
N PRO A 574 -19.77 -4.89 7.40
CA PRO A 574 -20.47 -4.37 6.23
C PRO A 574 -21.01 -2.95 6.48
N GLY A 575 -20.59 -1.98 5.68
CA GLY A 575 -21.02 -0.58 5.81
C GLY A 575 -20.48 0.14 7.05
N ALA A 576 -19.47 -0.43 7.73
CA ALA A 576 -18.92 0.10 8.97
C ALA A 576 -17.39 0.00 9.00
N GLN A 577 -16.77 0.39 10.12
CA GLN A 577 -15.31 0.52 10.22
C GLN A 577 -14.64 -0.65 10.92
N ILE A 578 -13.42 -0.96 10.48
CA ILE A 578 -12.44 -1.75 11.21
C ILE A 578 -11.29 -0.82 11.59
N ASP A 579 -11.09 -0.61 12.88
CA ASP A 579 -10.01 0.21 13.43
C ASP A 579 -8.93 -0.70 14.03
N ASN A 580 -7.86 -0.92 13.29
CA ASN A 580 -6.69 -1.71 13.68
C ASN A 580 -5.49 -0.82 14.04
N ARG A 581 -5.71 0.42 14.51
CA ARG A 581 -4.60 1.34 14.84
C ARG A 581 -3.71 0.77 15.93
N SER A 582 -2.41 0.68 15.65
CA SER A 582 -1.43 0.02 16.53
C SER A 582 -1.79 -1.43 16.94
N GLY A 583 -2.76 -2.05 16.25
CA GLY A 583 -3.26 -3.40 16.51
C GLY A 583 -2.62 -4.45 15.61
N LEU A 584 -2.97 -5.70 15.88
CA LEU A 584 -2.53 -6.86 15.12
C LEU A 584 -3.73 -7.70 14.67
N ILE A 585 -3.82 -7.97 13.37
CA ILE A 585 -4.68 -8.99 12.77
C ILE A 585 -3.77 -9.97 12.05
N GLN A 586 -3.67 -11.20 12.55
CA GLN A 586 -2.67 -12.16 12.06
C GLN A 586 -3.25 -13.54 11.81
N ALA A 587 -3.20 -13.96 10.55
CA ALA A 587 -3.43 -15.35 10.15
C ALA A 587 -2.08 -16.07 10.10
N SER A 588 -1.88 -17.12 10.90
CA SER A 588 -0.58 -17.79 11.04
C SER A 588 -0.26 -18.75 9.88
N GLY A 589 -1.27 -19.38 9.27
CA GLY A 589 -1.07 -20.40 8.23
C GLY A 589 -1.97 -20.28 7.00
N GLY A 590 -3.10 -19.60 7.09
CA GLY A 590 -4.15 -19.54 6.06
C GLY A 590 -4.38 -18.14 5.49
N SER A 591 -5.52 -18.01 4.80
CA SER A 591 -5.96 -16.74 4.21
C SER A 591 -6.45 -15.77 5.28
N LEU A 592 -6.17 -14.49 5.05
CA LEU A 592 -6.70 -13.37 5.81
C LEU A 592 -7.60 -12.54 4.89
N VAL A 593 -8.89 -12.44 5.22
CA VAL A 593 -9.87 -11.65 4.48
C VAL A 593 -10.41 -10.53 5.37
N ILE A 594 -10.40 -9.31 4.84
CA ILE A 594 -11.02 -8.14 5.46
C ILE A 594 -12.04 -7.54 4.50
N ASN A 595 -13.26 -7.26 4.99
CA ASN A 595 -14.30 -6.54 4.28
C ASN A 595 -14.90 -5.46 5.19
N ALA A 596 -14.79 -4.19 4.82
CA ALA A 596 -15.32 -3.06 5.60
C ALA A 596 -15.75 -1.89 4.69
N ASP A 597 -16.42 -0.87 5.23
CA ASP A 597 -16.46 0.43 4.55
C ASP A 597 -15.11 1.14 4.71
N THR A 598 -14.64 1.27 5.94
CA THR A 598 -13.32 1.87 6.23
C THR A 598 -12.43 0.91 7.00
N LEU A 599 -11.16 0.83 6.61
CA LEU A 599 -10.12 0.12 7.36
C LEU A 599 -9.02 1.12 7.75
N ASP A 600 -8.87 1.37 9.04
CA ASP A 600 -7.72 2.12 9.58
C ASP A 600 -6.70 1.15 10.17
N ASN A 601 -5.61 0.94 9.45
CA ASN A 601 -4.45 0.16 9.87
C ASN A 601 -3.23 1.05 10.17
N SER A 602 -3.44 2.32 10.55
CA SER A 602 -2.30 3.21 10.82
C SER A 602 -1.49 2.77 12.04
N ALA A 603 -0.16 2.68 11.85
CA ALA A 603 0.79 2.03 12.78
C ALA A 603 0.42 0.58 13.17
N GLY A 604 -0.55 -0.05 12.49
CA GLY A 604 -1.02 -1.41 12.75
C GLY A 604 -0.43 -2.45 11.80
N GLN A 605 -0.77 -3.71 12.04
CA GLN A 605 -0.33 -4.84 11.22
C GLN A 605 -1.51 -5.74 10.84
N VAL A 606 -1.64 -6.01 9.54
CA VAL A 606 -2.50 -7.05 8.98
C VAL A 606 -1.60 -8.00 8.19
N ASP A 607 -1.48 -9.23 8.66
CA ASP A 607 -0.42 -10.13 8.20
C ASP A 607 -0.93 -11.58 8.06
N GLY A 608 -0.98 -12.08 6.83
CA GLY A 608 -1.48 -13.43 6.50
C GLY A 608 -0.57 -14.19 5.54
N THR A 609 -0.88 -15.47 5.27
CA THR A 609 -0.21 -16.23 4.21
C THR A 609 -0.61 -15.69 2.84
N SER A 610 -1.91 -15.46 2.64
CA SER A 610 -2.51 -14.67 1.56
C SER A 610 -3.41 -13.59 2.15
N LEU A 611 -3.58 -12.49 1.43
CA LEU A 611 -4.32 -11.32 1.91
C LEU A 611 -5.39 -10.89 0.91
N THR A 612 -6.62 -10.70 1.37
CA THR A 612 -7.66 -9.99 0.62
C THR A 612 -8.23 -8.88 1.50
N VAL A 613 -8.18 -7.64 1.03
CA VAL A 613 -8.77 -6.49 1.70
C VAL A 613 -9.75 -5.83 0.74
N ALA A 614 -11.00 -5.65 1.16
CA ALA A 614 -12.01 -4.90 0.45
C ALA A 614 -12.53 -3.77 1.35
N SER A 615 -12.38 -2.54 0.88
CA SER A 615 -12.84 -1.32 1.57
C SER A 615 -13.24 -0.24 0.59
N THR A 616 -13.97 0.78 1.05
CA THR A 616 -14.07 2.05 0.32
C THR A 616 -12.83 2.90 0.60
N SER A 617 -12.37 2.94 1.85
CA SER A 617 -11.23 3.77 2.26
C SER A 617 -10.28 3.00 3.17
N LEU A 618 -9.00 3.03 2.84
CA LEU A 618 -7.95 2.31 3.55
C LEU A 618 -6.85 3.28 4.00
N ASN A 619 -6.67 3.44 5.31
CA ASN A 619 -5.56 4.18 5.91
C ASN A 619 -4.51 3.17 6.42
N ASN A 620 -3.41 3.01 5.70
CA ASN A 620 -2.25 2.18 6.07
C ASN A 620 -1.02 3.02 6.42
N ARG A 621 -1.20 4.25 6.93
CA ARG A 621 -0.08 5.13 7.27
C ARG A 621 0.83 4.54 8.32
N SER A 622 2.12 4.45 8.03
CA SER A 622 3.11 3.77 8.90
C SER A 622 2.70 2.34 9.30
N GLY A 623 1.77 1.73 8.59
CA GLY A 623 1.23 0.39 8.85
C GLY A 623 1.80 -0.66 7.91
N LEU A 624 1.46 -1.91 8.18
CA LEU A 624 1.82 -3.07 7.36
C LEU A 624 0.58 -3.84 6.92
N LEU A 625 0.43 -4.02 5.61
CA LEU A 625 -0.41 -5.04 4.99
C LEU A 625 0.50 -6.05 4.31
N SER A 626 0.43 -7.32 4.70
CA SER A 626 1.40 -8.34 4.27
C SER A 626 0.74 -9.67 3.92
N ALA A 627 1.06 -10.19 2.73
CA ALA A 627 0.90 -11.60 2.37
C ALA A 627 2.29 -12.26 2.32
N ARG A 628 2.63 -13.06 3.35
CA ARG A 628 3.99 -13.58 3.57
C ARG A 628 4.44 -14.64 2.56
N ALA A 629 3.52 -15.37 1.95
CA ALA A 629 3.85 -16.48 1.04
C ALA A 629 3.00 -16.53 -0.23
N GLY A 630 1.88 -15.80 -0.28
CA GLY A 630 0.93 -15.79 -1.39
C GLY A 630 0.69 -14.41 -1.98
N ASP A 631 -0.48 -14.27 -2.59
CA ASP A 631 -0.93 -13.01 -3.20
C ASP A 631 -1.57 -12.08 -2.16
N ALA A 632 -1.49 -10.76 -2.44
CA ALA A 632 -2.31 -9.76 -1.79
C ALA A 632 -3.24 -9.10 -2.83
N ARG A 633 -4.55 -9.09 -2.57
CA ARG A 633 -5.55 -8.32 -3.31
C ARG A 633 -6.09 -7.22 -2.39
N VAL A 634 -5.82 -5.96 -2.72
CA VAL A 634 -6.21 -4.80 -1.91
C VAL A 634 -7.10 -3.89 -2.74
N THR A 635 -8.37 -3.81 -2.36
CA THR A 635 -9.37 -2.95 -2.99
C THR A 635 -9.77 -1.83 -2.03
N ALA A 636 -9.59 -0.58 -2.46
CA ALA A 636 -9.93 0.64 -1.73
C ALA A 636 -10.56 1.65 -2.71
N THR A 637 -11.86 1.53 -2.97
CA THR A 637 -12.51 2.17 -4.13
C THR A 637 -12.50 3.70 -4.14
N ARG A 638 -12.33 4.35 -2.98
CA ARG A 638 -12.23 5.81 -2.85
C ARG A 638 -10.79 6.27 -2.65
N ALA A 639 -10.08 5.71 -1.67
CA ALA A 639 -8.70 6.11 -1.38
C ALA A 639 -7.91 5.03 -0.63
N LEU A 640 -6.64 4.87 -0.98
CA LEU A 640 -5.63 4.12 -0.25
C LEU A 640 -4.53 5.09 0.19
N ASP A 641 -4.41 5.33 1.50
CA ASP A 641 -3.31 6.10 2.08
C ASP A 641 -2.26 5.15 2.67
N ASN A 642 -1.18 4.93 1.94
CA ASN A 642 -0.01 4.14 2.33
C ASN A 642 1.19 5.04 2.68
N THR A 643 0.96 6.29 3.13
CA THR A 643 2.06 7.22 3.45
C THR A 643 2.95 6.68 4.58
N GLY A 644 4.24 6.50 4.31
CA GLY A 644 5.19 5.87 5.23
C GLY A 644 4.89 4.39 5.57
N GLY A 645 3.88 3.80 4.93
CA GLY A 645 3.42 2.42 5.17
C GLY A 645 4.02 1.42 4.19
N THR A 646 3.67 0.14 4.38
CA THR A 646 4.02 -0.94 3.46
C THR A 646 2.78 -1.77 3.12
N VAL A 647 2.56 -1.99 1.82
CA VAL A 647 1.68 -3.04 1.30
C VAL A 647 2.55 -4.02 0.52
N GLN A 648 2.59 -5.28 0.92
CA GLN A 648 3.46 -6.27 0.30
C GLN A 648 2.79 -7.63 0.07
N ALA A 649 3.25 -8.32 -0.97
CA ALA A 649 2.93 -9.71 -1.25
C ALA A 649 4.18 -10.48 -1.68
N GLN A 650 4.22 -11.78 -1.42
CA GLN A 650 5.30 -12.64 -1.90
C GLN A 650 5.23 -12.82 -3.43
N ASN A 651 4.03 -13.07 -3.97
CA ASN A 651 3.83 -13.40 -5.37
C ASN A 651 3.21 -12.22 -6.15
N LEU A 652 1.88 -12.10 -6.18
CA LEU A 652 1.18 -11.00 -6.84
C LEU A 652 0.69 -9.97 -5.81
N LEU A 653 1.04 -8.70 -6.00
CA LEU A 653 0.38 -7.58 -5.34
C LEU A 653 -0.59 -6.92 -6.32
N SER A 654 -1.89 -7.13 -6.14
CA SER A 654 -2.94 -6.46 -6.91
C SER A 654 -3.62 -5.39 -6.06
N VAL A 655 -3.52 -4.14 -6.48
CA VAL A 655 -4.11 -2.98 -5.81
C VAL A 655 -5.13 -2.34 -6.74
N THR A 656 -6.38 -2.27 -6.31
CA THR A 656 -7.44 -1.49 -6.97
C THR A 656 -7.83 -0.33 -6.06
N GLY A 657 -7.37 0.87 -6.39
CA GLY A 657 -7.58 2.08 -5.59
C GLY A 657 -8.44 3.11 -6.31
N GLY A 658 -9.06 4.02 -5.55
CA GLY A 658 -9.35 5.36 -6.07
C GLY A 658 -8.03 6.14 -6.15
N ASN A 659 -7.86 7.17 -5.33
CA ASN A 659 -6.57 7.85 -5.20
C ASN A 659 -5.61 7.05 -4.31
N VAL A 660 -4.43 6.71 -4.81
CA VAL A 660 -3.40 5.98 -4.05
C VAL A 660 -2.28 6.94 -3.62
N LEU A 661 -2.18 7.19 -2.32
CA LEU A 661 -1.11 7.98 -1.71
C LEU A 661 -0.03 7.04 -1.18
N ASN A 662 1.12 6.99 -1.85
CA ASN A 662 2.28 6.16 -1.50
C ASN A 662 3.50 7.02 -1.13
N GLN A 663 3.28 8.22 -0.58
CA GLN A 663 4.36 9.15 -0.22
C GLN A 663 5.26 8.54 0.84
N SER A 664 6.58 8.47 0.58
CA SER A 664 7.54 7.75 1.46
C SER A 664 7.13 6.30 1.80
N GLY A 665 6.17 5.74 1.06
CA GLY A 665 5.59 4.43 1.27
C GLY A 665 6.21 3.37 0.37
N ARG A 666 5.74 2.14 0.54
CA ARG A 666 6.19 0.99 -0.26
C ARG A 666 5.02 0.11 -0.70
N LEU A 667 4.91 -0.08 -2.01
CA LEU A 667 4.11 -1.14 -2.63
C LEU A 667 5.10 -2.16 -3.21
N LEU A 668 5.04 -3.40 -2.76
CA LEU A 668 6.05 -4.41 -3.08
C LEU A 668 5.44 -5.78 -3.41
N ALA A 669 5.73 -6.29 -4.60
CA ALA A 669 5.68 -7.72 -4.88
C ALA A 669 7.12 -8.28 -4.79
N VAL A 670 7.38 -9.19 -3.84
CA VAL A 670 8.76 -9.62 -3.53
C VAL A 670 9.37 -10.46 -4.65
N ALA A 671 8.64 -11.45 -5.16
CA ALA A 671 9.11 -12.39 -6.18
C ALA A 671 8.26 -12.40 -7.46
N GLY A 672 7.14 -11.68 -7.51
CA GLY A 672 6.24 -11.66 -8.65
C GLY A 672 5.78 -10.25 -9.03
N ASN A 673 4.60 -10.14 -9.63
CA ASN A 673 4.14 -8.91 -10.28
C ASN A 673 3.38 -8.00 -9.32
N LEU A 674 3.39 -6.71 -9.64
CA LEU A 674 2.59 -5.68 -9.01
C LEU A 674 1.64 -5.08 -10.05
N ASP A 675 0.34 -5.27 -9.85
CA ASP A 675 -0.73 -4.72 -10.67
C ASP A 675 -1.47 -3.63 -9.89
N LEU A 676 -1.29 -2.37 -10.28
CA LEU A 676 -1.95 -1.21 -9.69
C LEU A 676 -2.97 -0.63 -10.67
N ASN A 677 -4.25 -0.67 -10.32
CA ASN A 677 -5.32 0.04 -11.02
C ASN A 677 -5.86 1.13 -10.10
N ALA A 678 -5.70 2.40 -10.48
CA ALA A 678 -6.02 3.54 -9.62
C ALA A 678 -6.66 4.70 -10.40
N THR A 679 -7.30 5.63 -9.71
CA THR A 679 -7.69 6.94 -10.30
C THR A 679 -6.64 8.03 -10.06
N GLY A 680 -5.43 7.65 -9.65
CA GLY A 680 -4.31 8.55 -9.35
C GLY A 680 -3.27 7.85 -8.46
N LEU A 681 -2.00 8.22 -8.64
CA LEU A 681 -0.90 7.71 -7.82
C LEU A 681 0.03 8.87 -7.43
N ASP A 682 0.16 9.11 -6.13
CA ASP A 682 1.19 9.97 -5.55
C ASP A 682 2.27 9.09 -4.92
N ASN A 683 3.36 8.86 -5.65
CA ASN A 683 4.52 8.07 -5.26
C ASN A 683 5.71 8.94 -4.85
N ARG A 684 5.49 10.19 -4.39
CA ARG A 684 6.60 11.08 -4.03
C ARG A 684 7.48 10.50 -2.93
N SER A 685 8.78 10.42 -3.18
CA SER A 685 9.75 9.74 -2.29
C SER A 685 9.37 8.28 -1.93
N GLY A 686 8.41 7.68 -2.62
CA GLY A 686 7.89 6.35 -2.39
C GLY A 686 8.54 5.30 -3.29
N SER A 687 8.11 4.04 -3.12
CA SER A 687 8.57 2.92 -3.92
C SER A 687 7.41 2.03 -4.40
N VAL A 688 7.45 1.69 -5.69
CA VAL A 688 6.59 0.68 -6.33
C VAL A 688 7.50 -0.34 -7.01
N LEU A 689 7.50 -1.58 -6.50
CA LEU A 689 8.51 -2.58 -6.82
C LEU A 689 7.87 -3.95 -7.12
N GLY A 690 8.35 -4.65 -8.14
CA GLY A 690 7.95 -6.02 -8.48
C GLY A 690 8.76 -6.59 -9.65
N ALA A 691 8.64 -7.89 -9.94
CA ALA A 691 9.23 -8.50 -11.14
C ALA A 691 8.61 -7.91 -12.42
N GLY A 692 7.28 -7.75 -12.46
CA GLY A 692 6.59 -6.91 -13.42
C GLY A 692 5.81 -5.84 -12.69
N VAL A 693 5.83 -4.60 -13.17
CA VAL A 693 5.04 -3.49 -12.60
C VAL A 693 4.09 -2.96 -13.66
N LYS A 694 2.80 -3.12 -13.41
CA LYS A 694 1.74 -2.54 -14.23
C LYS A 694 1.02 -1.47 -13.44
N VAL A 695 1.05 -0.22 -13.91
CA VAL A 695 0.32 0.89 -13.32
C VAL A 695 -0.68 1.44 -14.33
N SER A 696 -1.97 1.32 -14.02
CA SER A 696 -3.07 1.81 -14.84
C SER A 696 -3.84 2.88 -14.08
N ALA A 697 -3.67 4.14 -14.49
CA ALA A 697 -4.37 5.30 -13.96
C ALA A 697 -4.96 6.18 -15.09
N PRO A 698 -5.83 5.60 -15.95
CA PRO A 698 -6.37 6.32 -17.10
C PRO A 698 -7.11 7.58 -16.65
N GLY A 699 -6.80 8.72 -17.26
CA GLY A 699 -7.40 10.01 -16.91
C GLY A 699 -6.77 10.72 -15.72
N ALA A 700 -5.76 10.16 -15.06
CA ALA A 700 -5.11 10.76 -13.89
C ALA A 700 -3.61 10.99 -14.07
N GLN A 701 -3.07 11.95 -13.30
CA GLN A 701 -1.63 12.20 -13.21
C GLN A 701 -0.98 11.24 -12.21
N ILE A 702 0.23 10.78 -12.54
CA ILE A 702 1.10 10.05 -11.63
C ILE A 702 2.22 10.98 -11.19
N ASP A 703 2.38 11.18 -9.88
CA ASP A 703 3.47 11.96 -9.31
C ASP A 703 4.53 11.01 -8.74
N ASN A 704 5.68 10.89 -9.41
CA ASN A 704 6.82 10.08 -9.01
C ASN A 704 8.04 10.94 -8.60
N ARG A 705 7.83 12.19 -8.18
CA ARG A 705 8.94 13.09 -7.82
C ARG A 705 9.74 12.55 -6.64
N GLY A 706 11.05 12.37 -6.82
CA GLY A 706 11.95 11.70 -5.87
C GLY A 706 11.58 10.24 -5.56
N GLY A 707 10.59 9.68 -6.23
CA GLY A 707 10.09 8.32 -6.06
C GLY A 707 10.77 7.31 -6.98
N LYS A 708 10.46 6.03 -6.77
CA LYS A 708 10.99 4.92 -7.57
C LYS A 708 9.88 3.98 -8.03
N ILE A 709 9.90 3.64 -9.32
CA ILE A 709 9.09 2.56 -9.91
C ILE A 709 10.07 1.61 -10.61
N VAL A 710 10.19 0.37 -10.12
CA VAL A 710 11.22 -0.57 -10.58
C VAL A 710 10.63 -1.96 -10.81
N GLY A 711 10.96 -2.56 -11.94
CA GLY A 711 10.71 -3.99 -12.20
C GLY A 711 11.44 -4.49 -13.44
N ASP A 712 11.28 -5.76 -13.79
CA ASP A 712 11.86 -6.29 -15.04
C ASP A 712 11.13 -5.76 -16.27
N ARG A 713 9.80 -5.66 -16.16
CA ARG A 713 8.88 -5.03 -17.12
C ARG A 713 8.12 -3.91 -16.43
N ILE A 714 8.03 -2.74 -17.07
CA ILE A 714 7.14 -1.66 -16.63
C ILE A 714 6.12 -1.33 -17.72
N ASP A 715 4.84 -1.44 -17.38
CA ASP A 715 3.70 -1.04 -18.20
C ASP A 715 2.92 0.06 -17.47
N LEU A 716 2.98 1.30 -17.96
CA LEU A 716 2.30 2.44 -17.36
C LEU A 716 1.31 3.05 -18.35
N ASN A 717 0.06 3.21 -17.90
CA ASN A 717 -1.00 3.94 -18.60
C ASN A 717 -1.53 5.05 -17.70
N ALA A 718 -1.47 6.31 -18.15
CA ALA A 718 -1.91 7.46 -17.36
C ALA A 718 -2.36 8.63 -18.24
N ALA A 719 -2.94 9.68 -17.65
CA ALA A 719 -3.05 10.97 -18.33
C ALA A 719 -1.71 11.72 -18.34
N GLY A 720 -0.87 11.55 -17.33
CA GLY A 720 0.47 12.14 -17.32
C GLY A 720 1.33 11.59 -16.19
N LEU A 721 2.63 11.89 -16.24
CA LEU A 721 3.64 11.43 -15.29
C LEU A 721 4.62 12.55 -15.00
N ASP A 722 4.77 12.89 -13.71
CA ASP A 722 5.81 13.77 -13.20
C ASP A 722 6.92 12.92 -12.55
N ASN A 723 8.04 12.77 -13.24
CA ASN A 723 9.24 12.04 -12.80
C ASN A 723 10.40 12.99 -12.45
N ARG A 724 10.11 14.25 -12.13
CA ARG A 724 11.14 15.25 -11.78
C ARG A 724 11.77 14.98 -10.40
N GLU A 725 12.63 15.89 -9.94
CA GLU A 725 13.21 15.86 -8.58
C GLU A 725 13.94 14.53 -8.28
N GLN A 726 14.77 14.02 -9.21
CA GLN A 726 15.46 12.71 -9.08
C GLN A 726 14.52 11.50 -9.04
N GLY A 727 13.32 11.60 -9.64
CA GLY A 727 12.43 10.47 -9.86
C GLY A 727 13.08 9.41 -10.76
N LEU A 728 12.84 8.13 -10.45
CA LEU A 728 13.39 6.98 -11.17
C LEU A 728 12.30 6.04 -11.65
N LEU A 729 12.31 5.74 -12.96
CA LEU A 729 11.70 4.55 -13.54
C LEU A 729 12.82 3.65 -14.06
N ALA A 730 12.88 2.39 -13.62
CA ALA A 730 13.91 1.45 -14.05
C ALA A 730 13.32 0.09 -14.44
N ALA A 731 13.47 -0.29 -15.70
CA ALA A 731 13.11 -1.60 -16.23
C ALA A 731 14.36 -2.44 -16.56
N SER A 732 14.26 -3.76 -16.37
CA SER A 732 15.29 -4.72 -16.83
C SER A 732 15.09 -5.06 -18.31
N THR A 733 15.56 -6.24 -18.74
CA THR A 733 15.60 -6.68 -20.13
C THR A 733 14.22 -6.89 -20.78
N GLN A 734 13.12 -6.92 -20.01
CA GLN A 734 11.75 -7.06 -20.55
C GLN A 734 11.17 -5.72 -21.05
N GLY A 735 11.81 -4.60 -20.73
CA GLY A 735 11.50 -3.29 -21.32
C GLY A 735 10.45 -2.46 -20.59
N MET A 736 10.23 -1.25 -21.11
CA MET A 736 9.32 -0.25 -20.56
C MET A 736 8.36 0.28 -21.62
N ALA A 737 7.07 0.40 -21.28
CA ALA A 737 6.06 1.04 -22.11
C ALA A 737 5.28 2.05 -21.28
N LEU A 738 5.33 3.30 -21.69
CA LEU A 738 4.64 4.43 -21.08
C LEU A 738 3.64 4.97 -22.10
N SER A 739 2.35 4.79 -21.83
CA SER A 739 1.27 5.21 -22.71
C SER A 739 0.44 6.30 -22.03
N PHE A 740 0.30 7.41 -22.73
CA PHE A 740 -0.50 8.55 -22.30
C PHE A 740 -1.62 8.79 -23.30
N ASP A 741 -2.83 9.08 -22.81
CA ASP A 741 -3.95 9.40 -23.69
C ASP A 741 -3.71 10.76 -24.36
N PRO A 742 -3.52 10.83 -25.69
CA PRO A 742 -3.24 12.09 -26.39
C PRO A 742 -4.42 13.07 -26.37
N THR A 743 -5.62 12.61 -26.00
CA THR A 743 -6.81 13.46 -25.83
C THR A 743 -6.94 14.03 -24.43
N ALA A 744 -6.15 13.54 -23.47
CA ALA A 744 -6.15 14.09 -22.11
C ALA A 744 -5.63 15.54 -22.11
N SER A 745 -6.30 16.41 -21.35
CA SER A 745 -5.96 17.83 -21.25
C SER A 745 -4.55 18.09 -20.70
N GLN A 746 -3.95 17.10 -20.04
CA GLN A 746 -2.60 17.12 -19.46
C GLN A 746 -1.81 15.87 -19.85
N ALA A 747 -1.89 15.45 -21.12
CA ALA A 747 -1.03 14.42 -21.71
C ALA A 747 0.45 14.83 -21.65
N GLN A 748 1.13 14.61 -20.51
CA GLN A 748 2.48 15.13 -20.25
C GLN A 748 3.36 14.09 -19.55
N LEU A 749 4.61 13.99 -19.98
CA LEU A 749 5.68 13.28 -19.29
C LEU A 749 6.77 14.31 -18.93
N LEU A 750 6.85 14.67 -17.65
CA LEU A 750 7.84 15.59 -17.11
C LEU A 750 8.98 14.78 -16.50
N ASN A 751 10.11 14.71 -17.16
CA ASN A 751 11.31 13.98 -16.71
C ASN A 751 12.49 14.92 -16.45
N SER A 752 12.24 16.21 -16.21
CA SER A 752 13.33 17.16 -15.97
C SER A 752 14.10 16.88 -14.67
N GLY A 753 15.41 16.63 -14.80
CA GLY A 753 16.25 16.15 -13.69
C GLY A 753 15.91 14.74 -13.19
N GLY A 754 15.07 14.00 -13.92
CA GLY A 754 14.68 12.62 -13.64
C GLY A 754 15.39 11.59 -14.53
N GLN A 755 15.21 10.31 -14.19
CA GLN A 755 15.80 9.20 -14.94
C GLN A 755 14.74 8.16 -15.28
N ILE A 756 14.63 7.82 -16.56
CA ILE A 756 13.82 6.71 -17.08
C ILE A 756 14.77 5.81 -17.85
N GLN A 757 14.99 4.60 -17.34
CA GLN A 757 15.95 3.67 -17.92
C GLN A 757 15.35 2.28 -18.11
N SER A 758 15.77 1.61 -19.17
CA SER A 758 15.36 0.26 -19.52
C SER A 758 16.54 -0.50 -20.12
N ASP A 759 16.87 -1.69 -19.59
CA ASP A 759 17.85 -2.58 -20.24
C ASP A 759 17.28 -3.24 -21.51
N GLY A 760 15.94 -3.26 -21.65
CA GLY A 760 15.21 -3.58 -22.88
C GLY A 760 14.74 -2.35 -23.65
N SER A 761 13.75 -2.49 -24.54
CA SER A 761 13.18 -1.35 -25.28
C SER A 761 12.39 -0.39 -24.38
N LEU A 762 12.56 0.92 -24.60
CA LEU A 762 11.77 2.00 -24.01
C LEU A 762 10.79 2.55 -25.06
N LEU A 763 9.49 2.38 -24.81
CA LEU A 763 8.41 2.93 -25.62
C LEU A 763 7.68 4.03 -24.85
N VAL A 764 7.54 5.20 -25.45
CA VAL A 764 6.74 6.32 -24.92
C VAL A 764 5.76 6.77 -25.99
N SER A 765 4.46 6.83 -25.69
CA SER A 765 3.44 7.26 -26.64
C SER A 765 2.42 8.23 -26.06
N GLY A 766 2.00 9.22 -26.85
CA GLY A 766 0.82 10.06 -26.62
C GLY A 766 0.99 11.25 -25.69
N ALA A 767 2.18 11.49 -25.12
CA ALA A 767 2.45 12.64 -24.24
C ALA A 767 3.22 13.77 -24.95
N TRP A 768 3.04 15.00 -24.47
CA TRP A 768 4.09 16.01 -24.53
C TRP A 768 5.21 15.64 -23.57
N LEU A 769 6.44 15.54 -24.06
CA LEU A 769 7.59 15.08 -23.28
C LEU A 769 8.56 16.22 -23.01
N ASP A 770 8.87 16.44 -21.73
CA ASP A 770 9.95 17.32 -21.27
C ASP A 770 11.02 16.47 -20.57
N ASN A 771 12.15 16.26 -21.25
CA ASN A 771 13.34 15.57 -20.77
C ASN A 771 14.49 16.56 -20.47
N SER A 772 14.19 17.83 -20.19
CA SER A 772 15.23 18.84 -19.96
C SER A 772 16.10 18.50 -18.75
N ALA A 773 17.43 18.42 -18.93
CA ALA A 773 18.36 17.93 -17.90
C ALA A 773 18.02 16.53 -17.33
N GLY A 774 17.16 15.77 -18.02
CA GLY A 774 16.76 14.40 -17.66
C GLY A 774 17.51 13.35 -18.48
N THR A 775 17.26 12.09 -18.18
CA THR A 775 17.80 10.94 -18.93
C THR A 775 16.71 9.98 -19.34
N LEU A 776 16.68 9.63 -20.63
CA LEU A 776 15.92 8.53 -21.22
C LEU A 776 16.92 7.52 -21.80
N LEU A 777 16.92 6.30 -21.28
CA LEU A 777 17.83 5.22 -21.70
C LEU A 777 17.03 3.96 -22.04
N GLY A 778 17.32 3.34 -23.18
CA GLY A 778 16.73 2.07 -23.60
C GLY A 778 17.67 1.27 -24.50
N GLN A 779 17.48 -0.04 -24.67
CA GLN A 779 18.12 -0.75 -25.78
C GLN A 779 17.68 -0.15 -27.12
N ASN A 780 16.37 -0.04 -27.32
CA ASN A 780 15.74 0.76 -28.37
C ASN A 780 14.93 1.86 -27.70
N VAL A 781 14.95 3.07 -28.24
CA VAL A 781 14.13 4.18 -27.73
C VAL A 781 13.14 4.59 -28.82
N LEU A 782 11.85 4.34 -28.58
CA LEU A 782 10.76 4.72 -29.48
C LEU A 782 9.86 5.72 -28.79
N ILE A 783 9.78 6.94 -29.35
CA ILE A 783 8.94 8.02 -28.83
C ILE A 783 7.96 8.45 -29.91
N ASP A 784 6.67 8.43 -29.59
CA ASP A 784 5.59 8.96 -30.41
C ASP A 784 4.86 10.06 -29.63
N ALA A 785 5.11 11.32 -29.99
CA ALA A 785 4.70 12.48 -29.23
C ALA A 785 4.33 13.66 -30.12
N SER A 786 3.49 14.56 -29.64
CA SER A 786 3.25 15.82 -30.35
C SER A 786 4.46 16.76 -30.24
N ARG A 787 5.11 16.78 -29.08
CA ARG A 787 6.27 17.63 -28.79
C ARG A 787 7.22 16.92 -27.83
N LEU A 788 8.52 17.06 -28.10
CA LEU A 788 9.63 16.56 -27.28
C LEU A 788 10.61 17.71 -27.03
N ILE A 789 10.87 18.00 -25.77
CA ILE A 789 11.90 18.93 -25.31
C ILE A 789 13.01 18.11 -24.65
N ASN A 790 14.19 18.08 -25.24
CA ASN A 790 15.39 17.40 -24.75
C ASN A 790 16.50 18.41 -24.49
N ASP A 791 16.15 19.59 -23.95
CA ASP A 791 17.05 20.73 -23.83
C ASP A 791 17.93 20.65 -22.56
N ASN A 792 18.79 21.64 -22.34
CA ASN A 792 19.54 21.83 -21.10
C ASN A 792 20.33 20.58 -20.66
N ASN A 793 21.10 19.98 -21.57
CA ASN A 793 21.79 18.70 -21.37
C ASN A 793 20.86 17.50 -21.12
N GLY A 794 19.62 17.53 -21.62
CA GLY A 794 18.76 16.35 -21.71
C GLY A 794 19.43 15.25 -22.52
N ALA A 795 19.38 14.02 -22.02
CA ALA A 795 19.99 12.86 -22.65
C ALA A 795 18.92 11.86 -23.09
N LEU A 796 18.91 11.53 -24.37
CA LEU A 796 18.12 10.46 -24.95
C LEU A 796 19.08 9.51 -25.66
N VAL A 797 19.33 8.35 -25.05
CA VAL A 797 20.43 7.47 -25.45
C VAL A 797 19.93 6.05 -25.63
N SER A 798 20.31 5.41 -26.73
CA SER A 798 20.15 3.96 -26.86
C SER A 798 21.41 3.22 -26.40
N ASN A 799 21.23 2.02 -25.85
CA ASN A 799 22.31 1.11 -25.47
C ASN A 799 22.35 -0.09 -26.43
N GLY A 800 22.73 0.15 -27.67
CA GLY A 800 22.95 -0.89 -28.68
C GLY A 800 21.82 -1.11 -29.69
N GLY A 801 20.75 -0.33 -29.65
CA GLY A 801 19.64 -0.37 -30.62
C GLY A 801 19.31 1.00 -31.20
N ASP A 802 18.15 1.14 -31.84
CA ASP A 802 17.80 2.35 -32.58
C ASP A 802 17.13 3.42 -31.69
N VAL A 803 17.24 4.67 -32.11
CA VAL A 803 16.43 5.79 -31.60
C VAL A 803 15.44 6.20 -32.68
N THR A 804 14.14 6.06 -32.42
CA THR A 804 13.07 6.44 -33.34
C THR A 804 12.14 7.46 -32.69
N LEU A 805 12.09 8.67 -33.24
CA LEU A 805 11.31 9.80 -32.75
C LEU A 805 10.26 10.18 -33.80
N LYS A 806 8.99 9.84 -33.53
CA LYS A 806 7.83 10.29 -34.31
C LYS A 806 7.24 11.50 -33.60
N ILE A 807 7.65 12.69 -34.04
CA ILE A 807 7.27 13.95 -33.38
C ILE A 807 6.46 14.78 -34.35
N SER A 808 5.19 15.06 -34.09
CA SER A 808 4.31 15.70 -35.09
C SER A 808 4.39 17.24 -35.14
N ASN A 809 4.94 17.89 -34.11
CA ASN A 809 5.09 19.35 -34.05
C ASN A 809 6.55 19.76 -33.79
N LEU A 810 6.98 19.79 -32.54
CA LEU A 810 8.28 20.37 -32.16
C LEU A 810 9.18 19.32 -31.50
N LEU A 811 10.37 19.11 -32.07
CA LEU A 811 11.47 18.42 -31.42
C LEU A 811 12.57 19.44 -31.10
N SER A 812 12.70 19.80 -29.82
CA SER A 812 13.78 20.65 -29.33
C SER A 812 14.85 19.78 -28.67
N ASN A 813 16.09 19.94 -29.10
CA ASN A 813 17.30 19.30 -28.57
C ASN A 813 18.38 20.36 -28.33
N MET A 814 18.00 21.53 -27.80
CA MET A 814 18.92 22.64 -27.59
C MET A 814 19.92 22.29 -26.49
N THR A 815 21.21 22.25 -26.80
CA THR A 815 22.28 21.76 -25.89
C THR A 815 22.10 20.32 -25.40
N GLY A 816 21.13 19.58 -25.96
CA GLY A 816 20.81 18.21 -25.61
C GLY A 816 21.61 17.18 -26.40
N ILE A 817 21.45 15.92 -26.02
CA ILE A 817 22.08 14.77 -26.67
C ILE A 817 21.00 13.76 -27.06
N ILE A 818 20.97 13.40 -28.34
CA ILE A 818 20.26 12.25 -28.90
C ILE A 818 21.33 11.33 -29.51
N ASP A 819 21.53 10.15 -28.95
CA ASP A 819 22.64 9.27 -29.35
C ASP A 819 22.19 7.81 -29.51
N ALA A 820 22.40 7.24 -30.70
CA ALA A 820 22.16 5.83 -30.99
C ALA A 820 23.45 5.00 -31.10
N GLY A 821 24.62 5.58 -30.79
CA GLY A 821 25.91 4.91 -30.90
C GLY A 821 26.17 4.40 -32.32
N SER A 822 26.29 3.07 -32.46
CA SER A 822 26.52 2.39 -33.74
C SER A 822 25.24 2.08 -34.54
N SER A 823 24.08 2.61 -34.12
CA SER A 823 22.77 2.27 -34.68
C SER A 823 22.11 3.47 -35.39
N LEU A 824 20.83 3.34 -35.76
CA LEU A 824 20.09 4.36 -36.53
C LEU A 824 19.36 5.34 -35.61
N VAL A 825 19.46 6.64 -35.93
CA VAL A 825 18.51 7.65 -35.46
C VAL A 825 17.52 7.97 -36.57
N THR A 826 16.23 7.78 -36.31
CA THR A 826 15.13 8.19 -37.19
C THR A 826 14.31 9.27 -36.52
N ILE A 827 14.13 10.42 -37.19
CA ILE A 827 13.22 11.48 -36.78
C ILE A 827 12.22 11.72 -37.90
N SER A 828 10.91 11.66 -37.62
CA SER A 828 9.87 11.84 -38.62
C SER A 828 8.69 12.66 -38.12
N GLY A 829 8.05 13.40 -39.03
CA GLY A 829 6.79 14.13 -38.80
C GLY A 829 6.95 15.53 -38.21
N SER A 830 8.17 15.97 -37.87
CA SER A 830 8.35 17.21 -37.10
C SER A 830 8.17 18.44 -37.98
N SER A 831 7.39 19.41 -37.50
CA SER A 831 7.33 20.73 -38.15
C SER A 831 8.63 21.50 -37.90
N ASP A 832 9.20 21.38 -36.70
CA ASP A 832 10.42 22.08 -36.31
C ASP A 832 11.34 21.18 -35.48
N LEU A 833 12.50 20.87 -36.05
CA LEU A 833 13.61 20.17 -35.41
C LEU A 833 14.69 21.19 -35.03
N ASN A 834 14.73 21.56 -33.76
CA ASN A 834 15.68 22.52 -33.23
C ASN A 834 16.83 21.82 -32.50
N ASN A 835 17.98 21.69 -33.16
CA ASN A 835 19.22 21.13 -32.63
C ASN A 835 20.30 22.20 -32.36
N GLN A 836 19.90 23.45 -32.05
CA GLN A 836 20.87 24.52 -31.79
C GLN A 836 21.75 24.21 -30.58
N GLY A 837 23.08 24.16 -30.79
CA GLY A 837 24.06 23.75 -29.77
C GLY A 837 23.93 22.31 -29.27
N GLY A 838 22.99 21.53 -29.81
CA GLY A 838 22.75 20.13 -29.44
C GLY A 838 23.55 19.15 -30.27
N SER A 839 23.44 17.86 -29.94
CA SER A 839 24.05 16.77 -30.69
C SER A 839 23.06 15.66 -31.00
N ILE A 840 23.01 15.25 -32.27
CA ILE A 840 22.29 14.07 -32.74
C ILE A 840 23.33 13.15 -33.41
N ARG A 841 23.48 11.93 -32.89
CA ARG A 841 24.54 10.99 -33.29
C ARG A 841 24.04 9.58 -33.53
N GLY A 842 24.61 8.90 -34.53
CA GLY A 842 24.36 7.49 -34.82
C GLY A 842 25.28 6.99 -35.94
N ASN A 843 25.23 5.70 -36.27
CA ASN A 843 25.89 5.21 -37.49
C ASN A 843 25.17 5.70 -38.75
N GLN A 844 23.85 5.87 -38.67
CA GLN A 844 23.02 6.47 -39.70
C GLN A 844 22.04 7.47 -39.08
N LEU A 845 21.82 8.58 -39.77
CA LEU A 845 20.80 9.57 -39.42
C LEU A 845 19.77 9.68 -40.54
N SER A 846 18.49 9.46 -40.24
CA SER A 846 17.37 9.67 -41.16
C SER A 846 16.42 10.70 -40.56
N LEU A 847 16.48 11.94 -41.06
CA LEU A 847 15.83 13.09 -40.46
C LEU A 847 14.77 13.64 -41.43
N GLN A 848 13.53 13.75 -40.97
CA GLN A 848 12.44 14.37 -41.71
C GLN A 848 11.77 15.43 -40.84
N ALA A 849 11.89 16.70 -41.27
CA ALA A 849 11.22 17.83 -40.65
C ALA A 849 10.93 18.94 -41.67
N THR A 850 9.96 19.83 -41.42
CA THR A 850 9.77 21.01 -42.29
C THR A 850 10.95 21.97 -42.16
N THR A 851 11.34 22.28 -40.93
CA THR A 851 12.52 23.10 -40.60
C THR A 851 13.47 22.31 -39.71
N LEU A 852 14.76 22.30 -40.05
CA LEU A 852 15.85 21.80 -39.21
C LEU A 852 16.81 22.96 -38.91
N ARG A 853 16.93 23.32 -37.64
CA ARG A 853 17.92 24.30 -37.16
C ARG A 853 19.05 23.59 -36.43
N ASN A 854 20.25 23.61 -37.00
CA ASN A 854 21.47 23.01 -36.47
C ASN A 854 22.56 24.07 -36.20
N GLY A 855 22.17 25.32 -35.97
CA GLY A 855 23.13 26.41 -35.73
C GLY A 855 23.74 26.39 -34.33
N GLN A 856 24.45 27.47 -33.97
CA GLN A 856 25.06 27.66 -32.64
C GLN A 856 25.95 26.49 -32.18
N GLN A 857 26.81 25.97 -33.06
CA GLN A 857 27.63 24.76 -32.82
C GLN A 857 26.83 23.45 -32.70
N GLY A 858 25.60 23.40 -33.21
CA GLY A 858 24.82 22.17 -33.35
C GLY A 858 25.55 21.12 -34.18
N GLN A 859 25.38 19.85 -33.81
CA GLN A 859 26.08 18.72 -34.41
C GLN A 859 25.09 17.64 -34.86
N LEU A 860 25.16 17.27 -36.13
CA LEU A 860 24.57 16.05 -36.69
C LEU A 860 25.72 15.15 -37.15
N VAL A 861 25.95 14.04 -36.45
CA VAL A 861 27.08 13.15 -36.70
C VAL A 861 26.59 11.76 -37.06
N ALA A 862 26.84 11.36 -38.31
CA ALA A 862 26.61 10.01 -38.81
C ALA A 862 27.95 9.27 -38.98
N GLY A 863 27.91 7.94 -38.84
CA GLY A 863 28.98 7.03 -39.24
C GLY A 863 28.90 6.68 -40.73
N SER A 864 29.24 5.44 -41.06
CA SER A 864 29.29 4.96 -42.44
C SER A 864 27.90 4.74 -43.06
N GLY A 865 26.85 4.72 -42.24
CA GLY A 865 25.46 4.66 -42.73
C GLY A 865 24.98 5.99 -43.33
N GLY A 866 25.66 7.10 -43.04
CA GLY A 866 25.40 8.41 -43.64
C GLY A 866 24.23 9.19 -43.02
N LEU A 867 24.05 10.41 -43.52
CA LEU A 867 23.03 11.37 -43.07
C LEU A 867 22.08 11.67 -44.23
N VAL A 868 20.78 11.49 -43.99
CA VAL A 868 19.72 11.91 -44.90
C VAL A 868 18.83 12.91 -44.19
N TYR A 869 18.63 14.08 -44.81
CA TYR A 869 17.63 15.05 -44.38
C TYR A 869 16.63 15.33 -45.51
N THR A 870 15.34 15.23 -45.20
CA THR A 870 14.24 15.59 -46.09
C THR A 870 13.37 16.66 -45.44
N GLY A 871 13.15 17.78 -46.12
CA GLY A 871 12.44 18.92 -45.52
C GLY A 871 12.26 20.12 -46.43
N SER A 872 11.99 21.30 -45.86
CA SER A 872 11.86 22.56 -46.62
C SER A 872 12.94 23.58 -46.27
N THR A 873 13.46 23.56 -45.05
CA THR A 873 14.52 24.47 -44.60
C THR A 873 15.55 23.73 -43.76
N LEU A 874 16.83 23.93 -44.08
CA LEU A 874 17.97 23.56 -43.24
C LEU A 874 18.77 24.83 -42.92
N ASP A 875 18.84 25.17 -41.65
CA ASP A 875 19.72 26.20 -41.12
C ASP A 875 20.87 25.53 -40.36
N ASN A 876 22.03 25.42 -41.00
CA ASN A 876 23.27 24.89 -40.44
C ASN A 876 24.29 26.00 -40.13
N ASN A 877 23.83 27.22 -39.83
CA ASN A 877 24.71 28.36 -39.64
C ASN A 877 25.60 28.22 -38.39
N GLY A 878 26.92 28.16 -38.58
CA GLY A 878 27.88 27.82 -37.53
C GLY A 878 27.77 26.37 -37.00
N GLY A 879 26.97 25.53 -37.64
CA GLY A 879 26.72 24.13 -37.28
C GLY A 879 27.63 23.14 -38.00
N THR A 880 27.50 21.86 -37.67
CA THR A 880 28.22 20.75 -38.31
C THR A 880 27.28 19.60 -38.69
N LEU A 881 27.31 19.20 -39.96
CA LEU A 881 26.82 17.92 -40.47
C LEU A 881 28.04 17.11 -40.91
N LEU A 882 28.24 15.95 -40.30
CA LEU A 882 29.40 15.10 -40.56
C LEU A 882 28.95 13.65 -40.75
N SER A 883 29.27 13.05 -41.90
CA SER A 883 29.14 11.60 -42.14
C SER A 883 30.53 10.98 -42.28
N SER A 884 31.00 10.24 -41.28
CA SER A 884 32.33 9.61 -41.31
C SER A 884 32.25 8.25 -42.03
N GLY A 885 32.73 8.18 -43.27
CA GLY A 885 32.69 6.95 -44.07
C GLY A 885 31.37 6.74 -44.83
N GLY A 886 30.54 7.78 -44.96
CA GLY A 886 29.18 7.67 -45.50
C GLY A 886 28.72 8.92 -46.26
N THR A 887 27.57 8.82 -46.90
CA THR A 887 26.99 9.91 -47.72
C THR A 887 26.19 10.89 -46.87
N THR A 888 26.40 12.19 -47.09
CA THR A 888 25.51 13.25 -46.61
C THR A 888 24.59 13.69 -47.74
N ARG A 889 23.29 13.39 -47.63
CA ARG A 889 22.26 13.68 -48.65
C ARG A 889 21.18 14.60 -48.09
N LEU A 890 21.02 15.75 -48.74
CA LEU A 890 20.05 16.79 -48.37
C LEU A 890 19.01 16.92 -49.49
N GLU A 891 17.76 16.55 -49.20
CA GLU A 891 16.65 16.51 -50.15
C GLU A 891 15.54 17.49 -49.76
N LEU A 892 15.69 18.75 -50.18
CA LEU A 892 14.76 19.83 -49.84
C LEU A 892 13.86 20.25 -51.01
N GLY A 893 14.06 19.70 -52.21
CA GLY A 893 13.30 20.09 -53.40
C GLY A 893 13.51 21.57 -53.74
N SER A 894 12.48 22.40 -53.62
CA SER A 894 12.55 23.86 -53.79
C SER A 894 12.89 24.63 -52.50
N GLY A 895 13.25 23.92 -51.42
CA GLY A 895 13.57 24.50 -50.12
C GLY A 895 14.91 25.23 -50.04
N THR A 896 15.38 25.51 -48.83
CA THR A 896 16.57 26.33 -48.59
C THR A 896 17.59 25.62 -47.68
N VAL A 897 18.87 25.69 -48.04
CA VAL A 897 19.99 25.25 -47.21
C VAL A 897 20.88 26.44 -46.91
N SER A 898 20.94 26.86 -45.64
CA SER A 898 21.85 27.89 -45.15
C SER A 898 22.98 27.21 -44.38
N ASN A 899 24.23 27.40 -44.81
CA ASN A 899 25.44 26.85 -44.21
C ASN A 899 26.49 27.96 -43.99
N VAL A 900 26.04 29.12 -43.53
CA VAL A 900 26.88 30.29 -43.29
C VAL A 900 27.79 30.03 -42.09
N GLY A 901 29.10 30.03 -42.29
CA GLY A 901 30.10 29.61 -41.29
C GLY A 901 29.99 28.14 -40.82
N GLY A 902 29.07 27.37 -41.41
CA GLY A 902 28.82 25.98 -41.07
C GLY A 902 29.74 24.99 -41.78
N THR A 903 29.61 23.71 -41.46
CA THR A 903 30.35 22.63 -42.10
C THR A 903 29.40 21.50 -42.48
N ILE A 904 29.43 21.08 -43.74
CA ILE A 904 28.74 19.89 -44.27
C ILE A 904 29.80 19.01 -44.91
N GLN A 905 29.99 17.81 -44.37
CA GLN A 905 31.04 16.89 -44.81
C GLN A 905 30.56 15.45 -44.87
N GLY A 906 31.05 14.69 -45.84
CA GLY A 906 30.85 13.25 -45.99
C GLY A 906 31.83 12.65 -46.98
N ASP A 907 31.79 11.33 -47.16
CA ASP A 907 32.52 10.65 -48.24
C ASP A 907 31.99 11.07 -49.59
N THR A 908 30.65 11.20 -49.67
CA THR A 908 29.91 11.85 -50.75
C THR A 908 29.01 12.92 -50.12
N VAL A 909 28.83 14.05 -50.79
CA VAL A 909 27.85 15.07 -50.41
C VAL A 909 26.93 15.37 -51.60
N SER A 910 25.62 15.27 -51.39
CA SER A 910 24.60 15.58 -52.40
C SER A 910 23.55 16.52 -51.82
N VAL A 911 23.25 17.61 -52.53
CA VAL A 911 22.27 18.63 -52.12
C VAL A 911 21.29 18.88 -53.27
N THR A 912 19.99 18.74 -52.98
CA THR A 912 18.89 19.16 -53.85
C THR A 912 18.04 20.19 -53.10
N ALA A 913 18.06 21.45 -53.54
CA ALA A 913 17.36 22.57 -52.89
C ALA A 913 17.05 23.69 -53.89
N GLY A 914 16.12 24.60 -53.58
CA GLY A 914 15.94 25.83 -54.36
C GLY A 914 17.09 26.82 -54.15
N SER A 915 17.67 26.87 -52.95
CA SER A 915 18.87 27.67 -52.68
C SER A 915 19.83 27.01 -51.70
N LEU A 916 21.12 27.28 -51.90
CA LEU A 916 22.22 26.87 -51.04
C LEU A 916 23.14 28.06 -50.79
N ASP A 917 23.28 28.45 -49.52
CA ASP A 917 24.21 29.48 -49.08
C ASP A 917 25.35 28.86 -48.28
N THR A 918 26.60 29.11 -48.71
CA THR A 918 27.83 28.59 -48.10
C THR A 918 28.77 29.72 -47.67
N SER A 919 28.22 30.90 -47.45
CA SER A 919 29.00 32.10 -47.17
C SER A 919 29.72 32.05 -45.81
N SER A 920 30.67 32.95 -45.61
CA SER A 920 31.30 33.19 -44.32
C SER A 920 30.36 33.93 -43.38
N ASP A 921 30.42 33.62 -42.08
CA ASP A 921 29.78 34.44 -41.04
C ASP A 921 30.65 35.66 -40.61
N GLY A 922 31.78 35.86 -41.29
CA GLY A 922 32.81 36.85 -40.97
C GLY A 922 33.96 36.29 -40.13
N SER A 923 33.76 35.16 -39.44
CA SER A 923 34.77 34.49 -38.60
C SER A 923 35.21 33.14 -39.17
N LYS A 924 34.29 32.41 -39.80
CA LYS A 924 34.50 31.08 -40.37
C LYS A 924 33.81 31.00 -41.72
N ALA A 925 34.49 30.41 -42.70
CA ALA A 925 33.91 30.12 -44.00
C ALA A 925 32.86 29.00 -43.89
N GLY A 926 31.73 29.15 -44.56
CA GLY A 926 30.82 28.04 -44.82
C GLY A 926 31.52 27.01 -45.71
N MET A 927 31.52 25.75 -45.27
CA MET A 927 32.27 24.67 -45.94
C MET A 927 31.36 23.50 -46.33
N LEU A 928 31.41 23.10 -47.60
CA LEU A 928 30.90 21.83 -48.11
C LEU A 928 32.07 20.99 -48.62
N SER A 929 32.19 19.75 -48.18
CA SER A 929 33.33 18.90 -48.50
C SER A 929 32.93 17.45 -48.73
N SER A 930 33.23 16.94 -49.93
CA SER A 930 33.20 15.50 -50.23
C SER A 930 34.63 14.96 -50.15
N LEU A 931 34.87 14.02 -49.23
CA LEU A 931 36.22 13.55 -48.87
C LEU A 931 36.73 12.40 -49.73
N VAL A 932 35.83 11.60 -50.32
CA VAL A 932 36.18 10.38 -51.07
C VAL A 932 35.73 10.50 -52.52
N ASP A 933 34.47 10.90 -52.74
CA ASP A 933 33.82 10.89 -54.05
C ASP A 933 33.37 12.31 -54.47
N SER A 934 32.23 12.41 -55.16
CA SER A 934 31.73 13.65 -55.76
C SER A 934 31.01 14.55 -54.76
N LEU A 935 31.03 15.85 -55.03
CA LEU A 935 30.14 16.85 -54.44
C LEU A 935 29.11 17.22 -55.51
N THR A 936 27.84 16.87 -55.32
CA THR A 936 26.77 17.09 -56.30
C THR A 936 25.76 18.09 -55.76
N LEU A 937 25.58 19.21 -56.47
CA LEU A 937 24.69 20.31 -56.09
C LEU A 937 23.65 20.52 -57.20
N ASN A 938 22.41 20.12 -56.94
CA ASN A 938 21.27 20.45 -57.79
C ASN A 938 20.47 21.57 -57.13
N VAL A 939 20.86 22.82 -57.40
CA VAL A 939 20.32 23.99 -56.70
C VAL A 939 20.03 25.15 -57.65
N ASP A 940 18.86 25.79 -57.54
CA ASP A 940 18.53 26.91 -58.44
C ASP A 940 19.46 28.11 -58.20
N ALA A 941 19.79 28.40 -56.94
CA ALA A 941 20.72 29.44 -56.55
C ALA A 941 21.79 28.92 -55.57
N LEU A 942 23.05 28.93 -55.99
CA LEU A 942 24.21 28.72 -55.13
C LEU A 942 24.88 30.06 -54.83
N THR A 943 24.91 30.44 -53.55
CA THR A 943 25.63 31.61 -53.05
C THR A 943 26.82 31.16 -52.20
N SER A 944 28.00 31.67 -52.52
CA SER A 944 29.23 31.44 -51.77
C SER A 944 30.01 32.74 -51.70
N ASP A 945 29.95 33.42 -50.54
CA ASP A 945 30.73 34.61 -50.25
C ASP A 945 31.80 34.33 -49.19
N ALA A 946 33.08 34.39 -49.55
CA ALA A 946 34.20 33.85 -48.77
C ALA A 946 33.98 32.38 -48.25
N GLY A 947 33.23 31.57 -49.00
CA GLY A 947 32.91 30.16 -48.70
C GLY A 947 33.86 29.14 -49.34
N LYS A 948 33.66 27.85 -49.02
CA LYS A 948 34.50 26.74 -49.52
C LYS A 948 33.68 25.53 -49.95
N LEU A 949 33.83 25.13 -51.21
CA LEU A 949 33.29 23.90 -51.77
C LEU A 949 34.45 23.03 -52.25
N PHE A 950 34.59 21.83 -51.68
CA PHE A 950 35.66 20.90 -52.01
C PHE A 950 35.08 19.54 -52.41
N ALA A 951 35.49 19.04 -53.58
CA ALA A 951 35.25 17.67 -54.01
C ALA A 951 36.56 16.91 -54.10
N ARG A 952 36.58 15.66 -53.63
CA ARG A 952 37.76 14.80 -53.80
C ARG A 952 37.93 14.36 -55.25
N THR A 953 36.83 14.02 -55.92
CA THR A 953 36.81 13.63 -57.34
C THR A 953 36.12 14.70 -58.18
N LEU A 954 34.80 14.67 -58.29
CA LEU A 954 34.04 15.56 -59.17
C LEU A 954 33.18 16.54 -58.38
N LEU A 955 33.33 17.83 -58.65
CA LEU A 955 32.35 18.85 -58.26
C LEU A 955 31.34 19.04 -59.39
N VAL A 956 30.06 18.75 -59.15
CA VAL A 956 28.95 19.05 -60.06
C VAL A 956 28.04 20.09 -59.42
N SER A 957 27.76 21.18 -60.14
CA SER A 957 26.70 22.12 -59.77
C SER A 957 25.82 22.46 -60.95
N THR A 958 24.50 22.32 -60.81
CA THR A 958 23.50 22.68 -61.84
C THR A 958 22.47 23.64 -61.24
N GLY A 959 22.19 24.76 -61.92
CA GLY A 959 21.27 25.77 -61.41
C GLY A 959 20.99 26.95 -62.34
N THR A 960 20.30 27.96 -61.80
CA THR A 960 20.09 29.25 -62.47
C THR A 960 21.24 30.20 -62.18
N THR A 961 21.65 30.32 -60.92
CA THR A 961 22.72 31.24 -60.50
C THR A 961 23.75 30.53 -59.64
N LEU A 962 25.03 30.71 -59.97
CA LEU A 962 26.15 30.33 -59.12
C LEU A 962 26.98 31.59 -58.84
N SER A 963 27.06 31.99 -57.57
CA SER A 963 27.83 33.15 -57.12
C SER A 963 29.00 32.71 -56.23
N ASN A 964 30.22 32.92 -56.73
CA ASN A 964 31.49 32.65 -56.06
C ASN A 964 32.24 33.99 -55.89
N THR A 965 32.09 34.62 -54.73
CA THR A 965 32.54 36.01 -54.50
C THR A 965 33.47 36.17 -53.29
N ASN A 966 34.19 37.30 -53.23
CA ASN A 966 34.98 37.73 -52.07
C ASN A 966 35.97 36.68 -51.51
N GLY A 967 36.70 36.00 -52.40
CA GLY A 967 37.71 35.01 -52.00
C GLY A 967 37.18 33.60 -51.76
N SER A 968 35.91 33.33 -52.09
CA SER A 968 35.36 31.96 -52.09
C SER A 968 36.14 31.01 -52.98
N GLN A 969 36.16 29.73 -52.60
CA GLN A 969 36.95 28.67 -53.25
C GLN A 969 36.08 27.48 -53.61
N LEU A 970 35.99 27.17 -54.90
CA LEU A 970 35.41 25.94 -55.43
C LEU A 970 36.55 25.10 -55.99
N SER A 971 36.75 23.88 -55.49
CA SER A 971 37.73 22.97 -56.08
C SER A 971 37.29 21.53 -56.17
N GLY A 972 37.83 20.82 -57.16
CA GLY A 972 37.65 19.39 -57.36
C GLY A 972 38.84 18.77 -58.09
N ASP A 973 38.88 17.45 -58.18
CA ASP A 973 39.77 16.81 -59.16
C ASP A 973 39.29 17.17 -60.58
N SER A 974 37.99 17.02 -60.83
CA SER A 974 37.28 17.62 -61.97
C SER A 974 36.18 18.56 -61.46
N VAL A 975 35.84 19.59 -62.25
CA VAL A 975 34.78 20.54 -61.92
C VAL A 975 33.86 20.73 -63.14
N ASN A 976 32.57 20.47 -62.96
CA ASN A 976 31.50 20.65 -63.95
C ASN A 976 30.43 21.58 -63.39
N LEU A 977 30.34 22.81 -63.91
CA LEU A 977 29.37 23.81 -63.46
C LEU A 977 28.47 24.21 -64.61
N THR A 978 27.15 24.16 -64.37
CA THR A 978 26.12 24.60 -65.31
C THR A 978 25.22 25.63 -64.65
N ALA A 979 25.24 26.88 -65.12
CA ALA A 979 24.40 27.95 -64.58
C ALA A 979 23.99 28.97 -65.65
N ALA A 980 22.75 29.46 -65.60
CA ALA A 980 22.35 30.58 -66.47
C ALA A 980 23.22 31.82 -66.21
N ASN A 981 23.59 32.08 -64.96
CA ASN A 981 24.56 33.11 -64.57
C ASN A 981 25.62 32.52 -63.64
N LEU A 982 26.86 32.46 -64.12
CA LEU A 982 28.03 32.04 -63.33
C LEU A 982 28.85 33.28 -62.97
N ILE A 983 28.86 33.64 -61.70
CA ILE A 983 29.56 34.81 -61.16
C ILE A 983 30.76 34.29 -60.35
N ASN A 984 31.97 34.62 -60.77
CA ASN A 984 33.23 34.36 -60.09
C ASN A 984 33.99 35.68 -59.82
N ARG A 985 33.43 36.56 -58.98
CA ARG A 985 34.04 37.88 -58.72
C ARG A 985 34.98 37.85 -57.52
N GLY A 986 36.29 37.91 -57.76
CA GLY A 986 37.29 37.79 -56.69
C GLY A 986 37.37 36.39 -56.05
N GLY A 987 36.66 35.40 -56.61
CA GLY A 987 36.69 34.01 -56.18
C GLY A 987 37.69 33.15 -56.98
N LEU A 988 37.91 31.93 -56.51
CA LEU A 988 38.69 30.88 -57.18
C LEU A 988 37.79 29.70 -57.53
N ILE A 989 37.81 29.28 -58.80
CA ILE A 989 37.28 27.99 -59.24
C ILE A 989 38.44 27.20 -59.84
N GLU A 990 38.75 26.04 -59.25
CA GLU A 990 39.92 25.25 -59.57
C GLU A 990 39.61 23.77 -59.81
N SER A 991 40.21 23.18 -60.84
CA SER A 991 40.29 21.72 -60.99
C SER A 991 41.73 21.24 -61.09
N ASN A 992 41.99 20.01 -60.65
CA ASN A 992 43.26 19.33 -60.95
C ASN A 992 43.31 18.85 -62.40
N THR A 993 42.21 18.32 -62.92
CA THR A 993 42.10 17.68 -64.23
C THR A 993 41.32 18.59 -65.17
N THR A 994 40.02 18.37 -65.39
CA THR A 994 39.18 19.15 -66.32
C THR A 994 38.30 20.17 -65.60
N LEU A 995 38.16 21.35 -66.18
CA LEU A 995 37.24 22.41 -65.76
C LEU A 995 36.24 22.66 -66.90
N ASN A 996 34.99 22.25 -66.70
CA ASN A 996 33.91 22.43 -67.66
C ASN A 996 32.87 23.39 -67.09
N LEU A 997 32.68 24.51 -67.79
CA LEU A 997 31.78 25.58 -67.40
C LEU A 997 30.77 25.80 -68.53
N GLN A 998 29.48 25.77 -68.22
CA GLN A 998 28.43 25.88 -69.22
C GLN A 998 27.31 26.81 -68.76
N GLY A 999 26.69 27.53 -69.70
CA GLY A 999 25.40 28.18 -69.46
C GLY A 999 25.18 29.51 -70.17
N GLY A 1000 24.59 30.49 -69.47
CA GLY A 1000 24.17 31.76 -70.09
C GLY A 1000 25.31 32.77 -70.14
N SER A 1001 25.78 33.25 -68.99
CA SER A 1001 26.89 34.21 -68.91
C SER A 1001 27.88 33.84 -67.81
N LEU A 1002 29.13 34.29 -68.00
CA LEU A 1002 30.23 34.16 -67.05
C LEU A 1002 30.76 35.54 -66.68
N ASP A 1003 30.85 35.83 -65.38
CA ASP A 1003 31.51 37.02 -64.85
C ASP A 1003 32.68 36.64 -63.94
N ASN A 1004 33.88 36.61 -64.50
CA ASN A 1004 35.16 36.35 -63.83
C ASN A 1004 35.90 37.64 -63.43
N THR A 1005 35.19 38.74 -63.14
CA THR A 1005 35.84 40.01 -62.81
C THR A 1005 36.70 39.90 -61.55
N SER A 1006 37.99 40.20 -61.65
CA SER A 1006 38.99 39.99 -60.58
C SER A 1006 39.07 38.55 -60.03
N GLY A 1007 38.41 37.59 -60.67
CA GLY A 1007 38.37 36.20 -60.27
C GLY A 1007 39.47 35.35 -60.91
N GLN A 1008 39.55 34.10 -60.47
CA GLN A 1008 40.47 33.09 -60.99
C GLN A 1008 39.71 31.82 -61.37
N LEU A 1009 39.85 31.40 -62.63
CA LEU A 1009 39.42 30.10 -63.14
C LEU A 1009 40.68 29.33 -63.53
N ARG A 1010 40.90 28.16 -62.92
CA ARG A 1010 42.12 27.38 -63.15
C ARG A 1010 41.85 25.89 -63.34
N ALA A 1011 42.38 25.31 -64.40
CA ALA A 1011 42.54 23.86 -64.52
C ALA A 1011 44.03 23.55 -64.52
N LEU A 1012 44.52 22.80 -63.55
CA LEU A 1012 45.95 22.53 -63.41
C LEU A 1012 46.48 21.54 -64.46
N GLY A 1013 45.61 20.66 -64.98
CA GLY A 1013 45.99 19.49 -65.79
C GLY A 1013 46.61 18.37 -64.94
N ASN A 1014 46.52 17.12 -65.41
CA ASN A 1014 47.01 15.94 -64.67
C ASN A 1014 48.47 16.10 -64.21
N ARG A 1015 48.69 16.23 -62.89
CA ARG A 1015 50.02 16.10 -62.26
C ARG A 1015 50.27 14.63 -61.92
N VAL A 1016 51.20 13.97 -62.59
CA VAL A 1016 51.77 12.70 -62.12
C VAL A 1016 53.00 13.00 -61.27
N ASN A 1017 52.94 12.66 -59.98
CA ASN A 1017 54.13 12.55 -59.15
C ASN A 1017 55.00 11.39 -59.68
N ASN A 1018 56.18 11.69 -60.22
CA ASN A 1018 57.23 10.69 -60.39
C ASN A 1018 58.59 11.26 -59.99
N SER A 1019 59.27 10.52 -59.14
CA SER A 1019 60.46 10.81 -58.34
C SER A 1019 61.76 11.17 -59.10
N ASN A 1020 61.74 11.42 -60.41
CA ASN A 1020 62.96 11.40 -61.24
C ASN A 1020 63.23 12.64 -62.13
N GLY A 1021 62.71 13.83 -61.81
CA GLY A 1021 63.35 15.10 -62.21
C GLY A 1021 63.40 15.50 -63.70
N ALA A 1022 62.55 14.95 -64.58
CA ALA A 1022 62.38 15.47 -65.95
C ALA A 1022 60.89 15.71 -66.26
N SER A 1023 60.52 16.98 -66.46
CA SER A 1023 59.16 17.43 -66.74
C SER A 1023 58.65 16.91 -68.09
N ALA A 1024 57.74 15.94 -68.06
CA ALA A 1024 56.95 15.56 -69.22
C ALA A 1024 55.47 15.51 -68.82
N LEU A 1025 54.68 16.42 -69.39
CA LEU A 1025 53.22 16.44 -69.28
C LEU A 1025 52.64 15.13 -69.84
N ARG A 1026 51.98 14.34 -68.99
CA ARG A 1026 50.96 13.38 -69.43
C ARG A 1026 49.59 13.91 -69.07
N ALA A 1027 49.16 14.94 -69.77
CA ALA A 1027 47.73 15.01 -70.07
C ALA A 1027 47.41 13.75 -70.90
N LEU A 1028 46.26 13.10 -70.68
CA LEU A 1028 45.81 12.14 -71.68
C LEU A 1028 45.74 12.91 -73.01
N ALA A 1029 46.09 12.29 -74.14
CA ALA A 1029 46.19 12.97 -75.44
C ALA A 1029 44.87 13.61 -75.92
N THR A 1030 43.80 13.57 -75.10
CA THR A 1030 42.43 14.00 -75.37
C THR A 1030 41.79 14.77 -74.19
N ASP A 1031 42.54 15.18 -73.15
CA ASP A 1031 41.94 15.93 -72.03
C ASP A 1031 41.64 17.39 -72.46
N THR A 1032 40.38 17.77 -72.43
CA THR A 1032 39.89 19.11 -72.81
C THR A 1032 39.12 19.76 -71.68
N SER A 1033 39.44 21.03 -71.36
CA SER A 1033 38.56 21.89 -70.55
C SER A 1033 37.71 22.76 -71.48
N THR A 1034 36.43 22.90 -71.16
CA THR A 1034 35.45 23.57 -72.04
C THR A 1034 34.67 24.65 -71.32
N PHE A 1035 34.71 25.89 -71.79
CA PHE A 1035 33.86 26.96 -71.30
C PHE A 1035 32.91 27.35 -72.44
N ASP A 1036 31.65 26.94 -72.34
CA ASP A 1036 30.63 27.09 -73.39
C ASP A 1036 29.44 27.91 -72.86
N PHE A 1037 29.39 29.18 -73.27
CA PHE A 1037 28.37 30.13 -72.83
C PHE A 1037 27.56 30.66 -74.00
N ALA A 1038 26.24 30.84 -73.84
CA ALA A 1038 25.40 31.40 -74.89
C ALA A 1038 25.53 32.93 -75.02
N GLY A 1039 25.88 33.61 -73.92
CA GLY A 1039 25.96 35.07 -73.80
C GLY A 1039 27.40 35.55 -73.69
N SER A 1040 27.71 36.36 -72.68
CA SER A 1040 29.03 37.00 -72.53
C SER A 1040 29.91 36.35 -71.47
N ILE A 1041 31.21 36.27 -71.73
CA ILE A 1041 32.28 36.02 -70.76
C ILE A 1041 32.96 37.36 -70.43
N THR A 1042 32.83 37.80 -69.17
CA THR A 1042 33.55 38.98 -68.64
C THR A 1042 34.74 38.51 -67.82
N ASN A 1043 35.97 38.82 -68.24
CA ASN A 1043 37.23 38.48 -67.58
C ASN A 1043 38.02 39.74 -67.19
N GLN A 1044 37.35 40.81 -66.78
CA GLN A 1044 38.00 42.08 -66.46
C GLN A 1044 38.90 41.94 -65.23
N SER A 1045 40.19 42.29 -65.36
CA SER A 1045 41.20 42.07 -64.31
C SER A 1045 41.24 40.63 -63.75
N GLY A 1046 40.64 39.67 -64.45
CA GLY A 1046 40.51 38.28 -64.05
C GLY A 1046 41.56 37.39 -64.71
N ARG A 1047 41.69 36.17 -64.20
CA ARG A 1047 42.58 35.15 -64.75
C ARG A 1047 41.81 33.89 -65.12
N ILE A 1048 42.04 33.42 -66.34
CA ILE A 1048 41.60 32.12 -66.85
C ILE A 1048 42.85 31.36 -67.26
N GLY A 1049 43.16 30.24 -66.60
CA GLY A 1049 44.37 29.45 -66.86
C GLY A 1049 44.08 27.96 -66.97
N VAL A 1050 44.43 27.32 -68.08
CA VAL A 1050 44.15 25.89 -68.32
C VAL A 1050 45.42 25.16 -68.72
N GLY A 1051 45.73 24.08 -68.01
CA GLY A 1051 46.87 23.18 -68.25
C GLY A 1051 46.51 21.87 -68.96
N ASN A 1052 45.25 21.65 -69.35
CA ASN A 1052 44.83 20.48 -70.13
C ASN A 1052 45.42 20.47 -71.54
N THR A 1053 45.36 19.32 -72.23
CA THR A 1053 45.85 19.19 -73.61
C THR A 1053 45.23 20.26 -74.49
N ASP A 1054 43.90 20.32 -74.49
CA ASP A 1054 43.14 21.30 -75.26
C ASP A 1054 42.31 22.20 -74.34
N PHE A 1055 42.07 23.42 -74.79
CA PHE A 1055 41.22 24.39 -74.12
C PHE A 1055 40.30 25.05 -75.12
N ALA A 1056 38.99 24.90 -74.92
CA ALA A 1056 37.97 25.52 -75.75
C ALA A 1056 37.20 26.58 -74.97
N LEU A 1057 37.14 27.79 -75.52
CA LEU A 1057 36.37 28.93 -75.01
C LEU A 1057 35.40 29.40 -76.08
N LYS A 1058 34.11 29.41 -75.74
CA LYS A 1058 33.05 29.81 -76.64
C LYS A 1058 32.02 30.70 -75.95
N ALA A 1059 31.70 31.83 -76.57
CA ALA A 1059 30.61 32.71 -76.16
C ALA A 1059 30.11 33.63 -77.27
N ASP A 1060 29.01 34.34 -77.08
CA ASP A 1060 28.64 35.45 -77.97
C ASP A 1060 29.63 36.61 -77.85
N ALA A 1061 30.03 36.97 -76.62
CA ALA A 1061 30.97 38.07 -76.39
C ALA A 1061 32.04 37.74 -75.33
N LEU A 1062 33.26 38.24 -75.54
CA LEU A 1062 34.37 38.23 -74.58
C LEU A 1062 34.76 39.67 -74.20
N ASP A 1063 34.85 39.94 -72.90
CA ASP A 1063 35.47 41.16 -72.34
C ASP A 1063 36.68 40.80 -71.48
N ASN A 1064 37.87 40.86 -72.05
CA ASN A 1064 39.15 40.52 -71.42
C ASN A 1064 39.96 41.76 -71.01
N ARG A 1065 39.33 42.92 -70.77
CA ARG A 1065 40.07 44.16 -70.43
C ARG A 1065 40.88 44.01 -69.14
N ALA A 1066 42.19 44.30 -69.22
CA ALA A 1066 43.16 44.05 -68.14
C ALA A 1066 43.19 42.61 -67.59
N GLY A 1067 42.54 41.65 -68.26
CA GLY A 1067 42.48 40.24 -67.89
C GLY A 1067 43.58 39.41 -68.54
N SER A 1068 43.69 38.15 -68.14
CA SER A 1068 44.60 37.18 -68.74
C SER A 1068 43.89 35.86 -69.05
N ILE A 1069 44.08 35.35 -70.26
CA ILE A 1069 43.73 33.99 -70.68
C ILE A 1069 45.04 33.25 -70.99
N GLU A 1070 45.25 32.10 -70.37
CA GLU A 1070 46.48 31.31 -70.48
C GLU A 1070 46.15 29.84 -70.76
N HIS A 1071 46.69 29.30 -71.86
CA HIS A 1071 46.74 27.86 -72.11
C HIS A 1071 48.17 27.36 -71.92
N ALA A 1072 48.42 26.72 -70.80
CA ALA A 1072 49.76 26.35 -70.34
C ALA A 1072 50.26 25.01 -70.91
N ASN A 1073 49.66 24.50 -71.98
CA ASN A 1073 50.01 23.22 -72.62
C ASN A 1073 50.19 23.40 -74.14
N THR A 1074 50.72 22.39 -74.82
CA THR A 1074 51.13 22.46 -76.23
C THR A 1074 50.05 22.06 -77.24
N GLY A 1075 48.82 21.72 -76.78
CA GLY A 1075 47.70 21.35 -77.65
C GLY A 1075 46.97 22.56 -78.24
N LEU A 1076 45.67 22.43 -78.49
CA LEU A 1076 44.87 23.44 -79.18
C LEU A 1076 44.15 24.38 -78.19
N LEU A 1077 44.35 25.69 -78.38
CA LEU A 1077 43.51 26.74 -77.81
C LEU A 1077 42.48 27.19 -78.85
N THR A 1078 41.23 26.76 -78.67
CA THR A 1078 40.10 27.17 -79.51
C THR A 1078 39.36 28.34 -78.86
N LEU A 1079 39.23 29.45 -79.57
CA LEU A 1079 38.47 30.62 -79.13
C LEU A 1079 37.41 30.97 -80.18
N ASP A 1080 36.13 30.98 -79.79
CA ASP A 1080 34.99 31.23 -80.69
C ASP A 1080 34.07 32.31 -80.09
N PHE A 1081 34.10 33.52 -80.68
CA PHE A 1081 33.37 34.69 -80.16
C PHE A 1081 32.81 35.59 -81.27
N ASN A 1082 31.54 36.00 -81.19
CA ASN A 1082 31.00 37.01 -82.12
C ASN A 1082 31.52 38.42 -81.82
N ARG A 1083 31.91 38.72 -80.58
CA ARG A 1083 32.49 40.01 -80.20
C ARG A 1083 33.60 39.86 -79.16
N VAL A 1084 34.73 40.53 -79.37
CA VAL A 1084 35.88 40.54 -78.45
C VAL A 1084 36.23 41.97 -78.08
N THR A 1085 36.38 42.23 -76.78
CA THR A 1085 36.93 43.47 -76.22
C THR A 1085 38.07 43.11 -75.29
N GLY A 1086 39.26 43.69 -75.46
CA GLY A 1086 40.47 43.16 -74.81
C GLY A 1086 41.51 44.21 -74.42
N ALA A 1087 41.17 45.49 -74.45
CA ALA A 1087 42.10 46.58 -74.13
C ALA A 1087 42.89 46.35 -72.82
N GLY A 1088 44.23 46.33 -72.93
CA GLY A 1088 45.16 46.10 -71.82
C GLY A 1088 45.21 44.67 -71.27
N GLY A 1089 44.45 43.73 -71.85
CA GLY A 1089 44.45 42.31 -71.49
C GLY A 1089 45.49 41.48 -72.24
N SER A 1090 45.57 40.20 -71.90
CA SER A 1090 46.49 39.24 -72.53
C SER A 1090 45.85 37.88 -72.85
N ILE A 1091 46.30 37.26 -73.94
CA ILE A 1091 45.99 35.87 -74.29
C ILE A 1091 47.30 35.16 -74.65
N THR A 1092 47.64 34.10 -73.92
CA THR A 1092 48.89 33.37 -74.12
C THR A 1092 48.66 31.87 -74.25
N ALA A 1093 49.41 31.20 -75.13
CA ALA A 1093 49.37 29.75 -75.25
C ALA A 1093 50.75 29.15 -75.56
N LEU A 1094 51.09 28.01 -74.96
CA LEU A 1094 52.29 27.25 -75.36
C LEU A 1094 52.05 26.44 -76.64
N GLY A 1095 50.80 26.15 -76.97
CA GLY A 1095 50.38 25.35 -78.12
C GLY A 1095 49.95 26.16 -79.34
N SER A 1096 49.13 25.52 -80.16
CA SER A 1096 48.53 26.14 -81.35
C SER A 1096 47.21 26.82 -81.02
N GLY A 1097 46.79 27.79 -81.84
CA GLY A 1097 45.50 28.46 -81.73
C GLY A 1097 44.65 28.29 -82.98
N ASP A 1098 43.35 28.08 -82.79
CA ASP A 1098 42.32 28.15 -83.84
C ASP A 1098 41.20 29.06 -83.39
N TRP A 1099 41.21 30.29 -83.90
CA TRP A 1099 40.39 31.39 -83.39
C TRP A 1099 39.42 31.88 -84.43
N ASN A 1100 38.14 31.95 -84.06
CA ASN A 1100 37.04 32.44 -84.88
C ASN A 1100 36.38 33.63 -84.18
N PHE A 1101 36.65 34.84 -84.65
CA PHE A 1101 36.14 36.07 -84.06
C PHE A 1101 35.25 36.87 -85.01
N GLY A 1102 34.15 37.42 -84.51
CA GLY A 1102 33.39 38.45 -85.21
C GLY A 1102 34.04 39.83 -85.05
N ALA A 1103 33.37 40.75 -84.35
CA ALA A 1103 33.87 42.11 -84.14
C ALA A 1103 34.93 42.18 -83.01
N VAL A 1104 36.08 42.82 -83.28
CA VAL A 1104 37.17 42.97 -82.30
C VAL A 1104 37.43 44.45 -82.01
N ASP A 1105 37.38 44.82 -80.73
CA ASP A 1105 37.64 46.17 -80.21
C ASP A 1105 38.76 46.11 -79.15
N GLY A 1106 40.00 46.29 -79.61
CA GLY A 1106 41.23 46.16 -78.84
C GLY A 1106 41.55 44.71 -78.52
N LEU A 1107 42.53 44.12 -79.21
CA LEU A 1107 42.88 42.70 -79.00
C LEU A 1107 43.76 42.51 -77.74
N GLY A 1108 44.50 43.55 -77.34
CA GLY A 1108 45.48 43.48 -76.26
C GLY A 1108 46.78 42.79 -76.68
N ASN A 1109 47.43 42.09 -75.76
CA ASN A 1109 48.69 41.40 -75.99
C ASN A 1109 48.50 39.88 -76.14
N VAL A 1110 48.71 39.38 -77.35
CA VAL A 1110 48.57 37.97 -77.72
C VAL A 1110 49.92 37.36 -78.07
N GLN A 1111 50.23 36.21 -77.47
CA GLN A 1111 51.44 35.44 -77.78
C GLN A 1111 51.17 33.94 -77.73
N LEU A 1112 51.39 33.26 -78.86
CA LEU A 1112 51.42 31.80 -78.94
C LEU A 1112 52.83 31.32 -79.24
N ASN A 1113 53.23 30.17 -78.71
CA ASN A 1113 54.53 29.56 -79.03
C ASN A 1113 54.49 28.69 -80.28
N ASN A 1114 53.31 28.22 -80.69
CA ASN A 1114 53.12 27.49 -81.94
C ASN A 1114 52.17 28.25 -82.88
N ALA A 1115 51.61 27.54 -83.87
CA ALA A 1115 50.90 28.17 -84.97
C ALA A 1115 49.55 28.74 -84.53
N LEU A 1116 49.19 29.91 -85.04
CA LEU A 1116 47.88 30.53 -84.87
C LEU A 1116 47.18 30.66 -86.23
N THR A 1117 45.98 30.10 -86.32
CA THR A 1117 45.00 30.45 -87.36
C THR A 1117 43.98 31.40 -86.74
N TYR A 1118 43.87 32.59 -87.31
CA TYR A 1118 42.94 33.62 -86.90
C TYR A 1118 41.96 33.89 -88.04
N THR A 1119 40.67 33.72 -87.79
CA THR A 1119 39.60 33.96 -88.76
C THR A 1119 38.63 35.00 -88.22
N SER A 1120 38.36 36.04 -89.02
CA SER A 1120 37.41 37.11 -88.65
C SER A 1120 36.96 37.91 -89.87
N ASP A 1121 35.88 38.69 -89.77
CA ASP A 1121 35.54 39.68 -90.80
C ASP A 1121 36.60 40.77 -90.88
N SER A 1122 37.00 41.37 -89.75
CA SER A 1122 38.02 42.41 -89.77
C SER A 1122 38.80 42.45 -88.46
N LEU A 1123 40.06 42.87 -88.54
CA LEU A 1123 40.90 43.06 -87.36
C LEU A 1123 41.44 44.49 -87.34
N ALA A 1124 41.18 45.19 -86.25
CA ALA A 1124 41.82 46.45 -85.92
C ALA A 1124 42.75 46.26 -84.72
N LEU A 1125 44.07 46.34 -84.94
CA LEU A 1125 45.06 46.37 -83.86
C LEU A 1125 45.33 47.82 -83.49
N LEU A 1126 45.03 48.19 -82.25
CA LEU A 1126 45.28 49.54 -81.75
C LEU A 1126 46.78 49.73 -81.45
N ALA A 1127 47.21 50.99 -81.29
CA ALA A 1127 48.57 51.28 -80.85
C ALA A 1127 48.81 50.68 -79.45
N GLY A 1128 49.80 49.80 -79.34
CA GLY A 1128 50.11 49.03 -78.13
C GLY A 1128 49.56 47.60 -78.10
N ASP A 1129 48.65 47.24 -79.03
CA ASP A 1129 48.25 45.84 -79.23
C ASP A 1129 49.36 45.04 -79.91
N ARG A 1130 49.41 43.74 -79.62
CA ARG A 1130 50.39 42.80 -80.18
C ARG A 1130 49.74 41.46 -80.45
N LEU A 1131 50.00 40.88 -81.63
CA LEU A 1131 49.60 39.54 -82.02
C LEU A 1131 50.81 38.77 -82.54
N ALA A 1132 51.27 37.77 -81.78
CA ALA A 1132 52.51 37.05 -82.05
C ALA A 1132 52.35 35.52 -82.04
N SER A 1133 53.03 34.84 -82.96
CA SER A 1133 53.19 33.39 -83.01
C SER A 1133 54.66 32.98 -83.07
N GLY A 1134 55.02 31.92 -82.34
CA GLY A 1134 56.37 31.32 -82.35
C GLY A 1134 56.66 30.39 -83.53
N SER A 1135 55.69 30.12 -84.43
CA SER A 1135 55.94 29.29 -85.62
C SER A 1135 55.23 29.78 -86.88
N GLY A 1136 53.90 29.89 -86.90
CA GLY A 1136 53.16 30.27 -88.09
C GLY A 1136 51.92 31.07 -87.72
N LEU A 1137 51.75 32.23 -88.33
CA LEU A 1137 50.61 33.11 -88.09
C LEU A 1137 49.84 33.28 -89.39
N THR A 1138 48.63 32.72 -89.45
CA THR A 1138 47.73 32.84 -90.59
C THR A 1138 46.52 33.67 -90.19
N LEU A 1139 46.26 34.77 -90.89
CA LEU A 1139 45.09 35.61 -90.72
C LEU A 1139 44.20 35.51 -91.96
N ASN A 1140 42.99 35.01 -91.78
CA ASN A 1140 41.94 34.97 -92.79
C ASN A 1140 40.92 36.07 -92.47
N LEU A 1141 40.97 37.19 -93.20
CA LEU A 1141 40.18 38.39 -92.91
C LEU A 1141 39.51 38.97 -94.17
N ASN A 1142 38.50 39.82 -94.00
CA ASN A 1142 38.12 40.77 -95.05
C ASN A 1142 39.06 41.99 -95.02
N SER A 1143 39.26 42.65 -93.89
CA SER A 1143 40.17 43.80 -93.80
C SER A 1143 41.04 43.79 -92.54
N LEU A 1144 42.22 44.40 -92.64
CA LEU A 1144 43.18 44.53 -91.54
C LEU A 1144 43.60 45.99 -91.39
N ASN A 1145 43.37 46.58 -90.22
CA ASN A 1145 43.94 47.87 -89.82
C ASN A 1145 44.96 47.63 -88.69
N ASN A 1146 46.24 47.62 -89.04
CA ASN A 1146 47.31 47.39 -88.08
C ASN A 1146 47.95 48.70 -87.61
N GLY A 1147 47.59 49.16 -86.42
CA GLY A 1147 48.32 50.19 -85.67
C GLY A 1147 49.27 49.64 -84.60
N GLY A 1148 49.28 48.32 -84.39
CA GLY A 1148 50.07 47.61 -83.37
C GLY A 1148 51.19 46.74 -83.96
N GLU A 1149 51.43 45.59 -83.34
CA GLU A 1149 52.45 44.62 -83.78
C GLU A 1149 51.84 43.29 -84.20
N LEU A 1150 52.20 42.79 -85.38
CA LEU A 1150 51.85 41.48 -85.90
C LEU A 1150 53.13 40.71 -86.22
N LEU A 1151 53.43 39.66 -85.46
CA LEU A 1151 54.75 39.01 -85.46
C LEU A 1151 54.62 37.50 -85.64
N SER A 1152 55.51 36.91 -86.45
CA SER A 1152 55.65 35.45 -86.58
C SER A 1152 57.13 35.08 -86.56
N ASP A 1153 57.50 34.10 -85.73
CA ASP A 1153 58.85 33.51 -85.74
C ASP A 1153 59.06 32.45 -86.84
N GLY A 1154 58.03 32.17 -87.65
CA GLY A 1154 58.19 31.51 -88.95
C GLY A 1154 57.42 32.26 -90.02
N ASP A 1155 56.35 31.66 -90.56
CA ASP A 1155 55.59 32.25 -91.66
C ASP A 1155 54.49 33.19 -91.14
N LEU A 1156 54.31 34.35 -91.78
CA LEU A 1156 53.18 35.24 -91.59
C LEU A 1156 52.38 35.28 -92.89
N VAL A 1157 51.15 34.79 -92.86
CA VAL A 1157 50.26 34.72 -94.02
C VAL A 1157 49.02 35.56 -93.74
N LEU A 1158 48.83 36.62 -94.54
CA LEU A 1158 47.63 37.45 -94.53
C LEU A 1158 46.80 37.12 -95.76
N ASN A 1159 45.66 36.47 -95.56
CA ASN A 1159 44.67 36.21 -96.59
C ASN A 1159 43.54 37.22 -96.41
N LEU A 1160 43.61 38.35 -97.11
CA LEU A 1160 42.64 39.43 -97.04
C LEU A 1160 41.78 39.47 -98.30
N ASN A 1161 40.46 39.45 -98.15
CA ASN A 1161 39.52 39.68 -99.27
C ASN A 1161 39.32 41.18 -99.60
N GLY A 1162 39.83 42.06 -98.75
CA GLY A 1162 39.74 43.51 -98.76
C GLY A 1162 41.10 44.18 -98.51
N ASP A 1163 41.11 45.31 -97.83
CA ASP A 1163 42.30 46.17 -97.71
C ASP A 1163 43.13 45.92 -96.45
N LEU A 1164 44.44 46.14 -96.56
CA LEU A 1164 45.40 46.27 -95.46
C LEU A 1164 45.76 47.74 -95.29
N THR A 1165 45.50 48.31 -94.11
CA THR A 1165 46.13 49.55 -93.65
C THR A 1165 47.12 49.22 -92.55
N ASN A 1166 48.36 49.69 -92.66
CA ASN A 1166 49.40 49.47 -91.67
C ASN A 1166 50.10 50.77 -91.29
N SER A 1167 49.99 51.15 -90.03
CA SER A 1167 50.82 52.18 -89.38
C SER A 1167 51.73 51.59 -88.30
N GLY A 1168 51.54 50.31 -87.96
CA GLY A 1168 52.31 49.54 -86.99
C GLY A 1168 53.40 48.67 -87.62
N ARG A 1169 53.71 47.53 -86.99
CA ARG A 1169 54.75 46.57 -87.44
C ARG A 1169 54.12 45.24 -87.86
N LEU A 1170 54.45 44.74 -89.05
CA LEU A 1170 54.25 43.35 -89.44
C LEU A 1170 55.62 42.72 -89.70
N SER A 1171 55.89 41.58 -89.08
CA SER A 1171 57.20 40.93 -89.17
C SER A 1171 57.06 39.42 -89.20
N ALA A 1172 57.76 38.78 -90.13
CA ALA A 1172 57.99 37.32 -90.13
C ALA A 1172 59.49 37.03 -90.00
N GLN A 1173 59.91 35.97 -89.32
CA GLN A 1173 61.30 35.53 -89.39
C GLN A 1173 61.58 34.71 -90.67
N ASN A 1174 60.57 34.03 -91.22
CA ASN A 1174 60.68 33.27 -92.46
C ASN A 1174 59.95 33.97 -93.62
N LEU A 1175 58.82 33.44 -94.11
CA LEU A 1175 58.08 34.00 -95.23
C LEU A 1175 56.96 34.94 -94.75
N LEU A 1176 56.91 36.15 -95.29
CA LEU A 1176 55.72 36.99 -95.22
C LEU A 1176 54.96 36.91 -96.53
N THR A 1177 53.70 36.50 -96.49
CA THR A 1177 52.77 36.54 -97.63
C THR A 1177 51.58 37.43 -97.30
N ILE A 1178 51.27 38.36 -98.20
CA ILE A 1178 50.10 39.24 -98.09
C ILE A 1178 49.31 39.11 -99.38
N THR A 1179 48.08 38.61 -99.28
CA THR A 1179 47.08 38.67 -100.34
C THR A 1179 46.02 39.68 -99.92
N ALA A 1180 45.78 40.73 -100.72
CA ALA A 1180 44.83 41.80 -100.39
C ALA A 1180 44.32 42.52 -101.64
N ASN A 1181 43.33 43.40 -101.48
CA ASN A 1181 42.95 44.35 -102.52
C ASN A 1181 43.96 45.50 -102.59
N ASN A 1182 43.98 46.37 -101.59
CA ASN A 1182 44.99 47.42 -101.46
C ASN A 1182 45.82 47.22 -100.20
N VAL A 1183 47.06 47.70 -100.23
CA VAL A 1183 47.95 47.78 -99.07
C VAL A 1183 48.40 49.23 -98.89
N SER A 1184 48.00 49.87 -97.80
CA SER A 1184 48.39 51.24 -97.43
C SER A 1184 49.32 51.19 -96.21
N GLN A 1185 50.61 51.50 -96.40
CA GLN A 1185 51.63 51.57 -95.35
C GLN A 1185 51.81 53.01 -94.88
N ASN A 1186 51.02 53.45 -93.91
CA ASN A 1186 51.00 54.81 -93.40
C ASN A 1186 52.05 55.02 -92.30
N GLY A 1187 53.34 54.89 -92.67
CA GLY A 1187 54.49 55.08 -91.77
C GLY A 1187 54.89 53.85 -90.94
N GLY A 1188 54.18 52.73 -91.11
CA GLY A 1188 54.49 51.45 -90.45
C GLY A 1188 55.69 50.71 -91.04
N ARG A 1189 55.95 49.51 -90.52
CA ARG A 1189 56.99 48.58 -91.00
C ARG A 1189 56.40 47.25 -91.41
N ILE A 1190 56.84 46.74 -92.56
CA ILE A 1190 56.60 45.39 -93.04
C ILE A 1190 57.95 44.76 -93.36
N GLY A 1191 58.18 43.53 -92.89
CA GLY A 1191 59.31 42.79 -93.40
C GLY A 1191 59.43 41.35 -92.95
N ALA A 1192 60.31 40.63 -93.64
CA ALA A 1192 60.56 39.22 -93.40
C ALA A 1192 62.06 38.91 -93.29
N GLY A 1193 62.41 37.96 -92.42
CA GLY A 1193 63.78 37.43 -92.29
C GLY A 1193 64.20 36.52 -93.45
N SER A 1194 63.26 36.05 -94.28
CA SER A 1194 63.52 35.47 -95.60
C SER A 1194 62.83 36.28 -96.70
N ASP A 1195 61.76 35.75 -97.30
CA ASP A 1195 61.08 36.37 -98.45
C ASP A 1195 59.84 37.16 -98.01
N THR A 1196 59.54 38.24 -98.72
CA THR A 1196 58.25 38.94 -98.62
C THR A 1196 57.54 38.86 -99.97
N ARG A 1197 56.28 38.42 -99.96
CA ARG A 1197 55.43 38.27 -101.14
C ARG A 1197 54.13 39.03 -100.94
N LEU A 1198 53.86 40.01 -101.79
CA LEU A 1198 52.58 40.70 -101.86
C LEU A 1198 51.90 40.32 -103.17
N ASN A 1199 50.65 39.88 -103.07
CA ASN A 1199 49.77 39.60 -104.21
C ASN A 1199 48.51 40.46 -104.08
N LEU A 1200 48.49 41.57 -104.80
CA LEU A 1200 47.50 42.62 -104.67
C LEU A 1200 46.67 42.76 -105.94
N SER A 1201 45.35 42.83 -105.80
CA SER A 1201 44.47 43.13 -106.94
C SER A 1201 44.45 44.63 -107.29
N GLY A 1202 44.79 45.49 -106.32
CA GLY A 1202 44.79 46.94 -106.41
C GLY A 1202 46.16 47.57 -106.15
N THR A 1203 46.20 48.59 -105.30
CA THR A 1203 47.37 49.46 -105.12
C THR A 1203 48.17 49.12 -103.87
N LEU A 1204 49.49 49.05 -103.99
CA LEU A 1204 50.42 49.21 -102.87
C LEU A 1204 50.77 50.68 -102.73
N ASP A 1205 50.36 51.32 -101.65
CA ASP A 1205 50.81 52.65 -101.24
C ASP A 1205 51.75 52.51 -100.04
N ASN A 1206 53.04 52.73 -100.25
CA ASN A 1206 54.09 52.53 -99.26
C ASN A 1206 54.73 53.83 -98.78
N LEU A 1207 54.23 54.45 -97.71
CA LEU A 1207 54.90 55.57 -97.03
C LEU A 1207 55.87 55.11 -95.92
N GLY A 1208 55.81 53.82 -95.54
CA GLY A 1208 56.59 53.23 -94.46
C GLY A 1208 57.85 52.49 -94.92
N TYR A 1209 58.26 51.47 -94.16
CA TYR A 1209 59.37 50.57 -94.50
C TYR A 1209 58.83 49.21 -94.89
N LEU A 1210 58.94 48.82 -96.16
CA LEU A 1210 58.60 47.49 -96.64
C LEU A 1210 59.87 46.82 -97.16
N THR A 1211 60.44 45.92 -96.37
CA THR A 1211 61.74 45.32 -96.70
C THR A 1211 61.81 43.82 -96.48
N ALA A 1212 62.54 43.09 -97.32
CA ALA A 1212 62.84 41.68 -97.14
C ALA A 1212 64.34 41.43 -96.97
N ARG A 1213 64.72 40.42 -96.17
CA ARG A 1213 66.13 40.06 -96.04
C ARG A 1213 66.65 39.26 -97.24
N GLN A 1214 65.84 38.35 -97.81
CA GLN A 1214 66.19 37.64 -99.04
C GLN A 1214 65.50 38.28 -100.23
N ASN A 1215 64.33 37.80 -100.66
CA ASN A 1215 63.68 38.32 -101.85
C ASN A 1215 62.39 39.08 -101.52
N LEU A 1216 62.17 40.20 -102.19
CA LEU A 1216 60.90 40.91 -102.19
C LEU A 1216 60.22 40.70 -103.53
N ARG A 1217 59.02 40.11 -103.53
CA ARG A 1217 58.15 40.02 -104.70
C ARG A 1217 56.85 40.75 -104.43
N ILE A 1218 56.47 41.65 -105.32
CA ILE A 1218 55.19 42.35 -105.27
C ILE A 1218 54.53 42.20 -106.62
N ASP A 1219 53.36 41.60 -106.65
CA ASP A 1219 52.43 41.59 -107.77
C ASP A 1219 51.26 42.52 -107.39
N ALA A 1220 51.01 43.58 -108.15
CA ALA A 1220 49.98 44.59 -107.86
C ALA A 1220 49.39 45.20 -109.16
N ALA A 1221 48.27 45.92 -109.06
CA ALA A 1221 47.83 46.77 -110.16
C ALA A 1221 48.69 48.04 -110.24
N GLN A 1222 49.02 48.65 -109.10
CA GLN A 1222 49.80 49.87 -109.00
C GLN A 1222 50.68 49.83 -107.75
N ILE A 1223 51.92 50.33 -107.85
CA ILE A 1223 52.86 50.42 -106.73
C ILE A 1223 53.28 51.89 -106.57
N GLU A 1224 53.00 52.48 -105.43
CA GLU A 1224 53.40 53.83 -105.06
C GLU A 1224 54.32 53.75 -103.84
N ASN A 1225 55.61 53.89 -104.06
CA ASN A 1225 56.58 54.01 -102.99
C ASN A 1225 56.80 55.49 -102.64
N ARG A 1226 56.51 55.85 -101.40
CA ARG A 1226 56.78 57.16 -100.78
C ARG A 1226 57.66 57.05 -99.53
N GLY A 1227 58.11 55.84 -99.21
CA GLY A 1227 58.99 55.53 -98.09
C GLY A 1227 60.13 54.63 -98.54
N THR A 1228 60.45 53.59 -97.77
CA THR A 1228 61.49 52.61 -98.11
C THR A 1228 60.86 51.30 -98.60
N LEU A 1229 61.28 50.83 -99.77
CA LEU A 1229 60.84 49.58 -100.38
C LEU A 1229 62.07 48.81 -100.87
N GLY A 1230 62.26 47.55 -100.50
CA GLY A 1230 63.43 46.84 -101.02
C GLY A 1230 63.80 45.52 -100.38
N ALA A 1231 64.91 44.93 -100.82
CA ALA A 1231 65.45 43.72 -100.21
C ALA A 1231 66.97 43.67 -100.24
N GLN A 1232 67.60 42.92 -99.33
CA GLN A 1232 69.04 42.64 -99.44
C GLN A 1232 69.37 41.63 -100.56
N GLY A 1233 68.40 40.82 -101.00
CA GLY A 1233 68.49 39.98 -102.19
C GLY A 1233 67.66 40.55 -103.34
N THR A 1234 66.95 39.69 -104.08
CA THR A 1234 66.26 40.05 -105.32
C THR A 1234 64.98 40.85 -105.06
N VAL A 1235 64.76 41.93 -105.81
CA VAL A 1235 63.49 42.67 -105.80
C VAL A 1235 62.77 42.45 -107.12
N ASN A 1236 61.53 41.95 -107.08
CA ASN A 1236 60.68 41.73 -108.24
C ASN A 1236 59.35 42.46 -108.05
N LEU A 1237 59.21 43.62 -108.68
CA LEU A 1237 58.00 44.42 -108.64
C LEU A 1237 57.29 44.29 -109.98
N ASN A 1238 56.11 43.67 -109.98
CA ASN A 1238 55.23 43.58 -111.14
C ASN A 1238 53.98 44.42 -110.86
N ALA A 1239 53.83 45.53 -111.59
CA ALA A 1239 52.65 46.38 -111.52
C ALA A 1239 52.00 46.52 -112.89
N ASN A 1240 50.72 46.17 -113.02
CA ASN A 1240 50.03 46.23 -114.31
C ASN A 1240 49.97 47.64 -114.90
N ASN A 1241 49.82 48.67 -114.05
CA ASN A 1241 49.67 50.06 -114.46
C ASN A 1241 50.99 50.83 -114.31
N ALA A 1242 51.37 51.16 -113.07
CA ALA A 1242 52.51 52.00 -112.79
C ALA A 1242 53.25 51.61 -111.51
N ILE A 1243 54.56 51.85 -111.49
CA ILE A 1243 55.40 51.87 -110.30
C ILE A 1243 55.93 53.30 -110.14
N THR A 1244 55.52 53.98 -109.07
CA THR A 1244 55.95 55.34 -108.75
C THR A 1244 56.84 55.31 -107.50
N ASN A 1245 57.99 55.97 -107.54
CA ASN A 1245 58.88 56.20 -106.41
C ASN A 1245 58.95 57.72 -106.20
N SER A 1246 58.42 58.24 -105.10
CA SER A 1246 58.25 59.68 -104.84
C SER A 1246 59.53 60.38 -104.35
N ALA A 1247 59.47 61.67 -104.05
CA ALA A 1247 60.60 62.40 -103.49
C ALA A 1247 60.93 61.89 -102.07
N ASP A 1248 62.22 61.89 -101.72
CA ASP A 1248 62.73 61.45 -100.41
C ASP A 1248 62.40 59.98 -100.05
N SER A 1249 62.05 59.16 -101.04
CA SER A 1249 61.78 57.73 -100.90
C SER A 1249 62.95 56.89 -101.39
N LEU A 1250 63.03 55.62 -100.96
CA LEU A 1250 64.10 54.69 -101.27
C LEU A 1250 63.52 53.40 -101.83
N LEU A 1251 63.93 53.01 -103.04
CA LEU A 1251 63.70 51.70 -103.62
C LEU A 1251 65.05 51.00 -103.79
N PHE A 1252 65.28 49.86 -103.15
CA PHE A 1252 66.59 49.22 -103.24
C PHE A 1252 66.57 47.70 -103.36
N SER A 1253 67.58 47.15 -104.04
CA SER A 1253 67.88 45.72 -104.15
C SER A 1253 69.34 45.49 -103.82
N GLY A 1254 69.67 44.40 -103.12
CA GLY A 1254 71.06 43.93 -102.95
C GLY A 1254 71.42 42.75 -103.86
N GLY A 1255 70.43 42.21 -104.59
CA GLY A 1255 70.58 41.29 -105.71
C GLY A 1255 70.01 41.91 -106.99
N ALA A 1256 69.35 41.12 -107.85
CA ALA A 1256 68.76 41.66 -109.07
C ALA A 1256 67.44 42.43 -108.79
N MET A 1257 67.31 43.64 -109.34
CA MET A 1257 66.04 44.36 -109.38
C MET A 1257 65.34 44.15 -110.71
N ALA A 1258 64.10 43.67 -110.67
CA ALA A 1258 63.20 43.54 -111.80
C ALA A 1258 61.95 44.41 -111.55
N LEU A 1259 61.83 45.49 -112.33
CA LEU A 1259 60.68 46.38 -112.34
C LEU A 1259 59.89 46.12 -113.62
N ARG A 1260 58.73 45.49 -113.50
CA ARG A 1260 57.88 45.13 -114.64
C ARG A 1260 56.58 45.91 -114.54
N THR A 1261 56.45 46.93 -115.38
CA THR A 1261 55.28 47.80 -115.39
C THR A 1261 55.13 48.53 -116.71
N GLY A 1262 53.94 49.06 -116.98
CA GLY A 1262 53.70 49.95 -118.12
C GLY A 1262 54.37 51.32 -117.93
N THR A 1263 54.54 51.80 -116.71
CA THR A 1263 55.18 53.09 -116.42
C THR A 1263 55.95 53.05 -115.09
N PHE A 1264 57.25 53.33 -115.14
CA PHE A 1264 58.08 53.54 -113.94
C PHE A 1264 58.42 55.02 -113.80
N SER A 1265 57.98 55.65 -112.70
CA SER A 1265 58.16 57.08 -112.43
C SER A 1265 58.94 57.28 -111.14
N ASN A 1266 60.20 57.71 -111.26
CA ASN A 1266 61.01 58.11 -110.12
C ASN A 1266 61.02 59.65 -109.99
N LEU A 1267 60.39 60.18 -108.95
CA LEU A 1267 60.13 61.60 -108.73
C LEU A 1267 61.03 62.13 -107.62
N TYR A 1268 62.36 62.14 -107.85
CA TYR A 1268 63.40 62.55 -106.88
C TYR A 1268 63.61 61.58 -105.70
N GLY A 1269 63.15 60.34 -105.82
CA GLY A 1269 63.52 59.27 -104.91
C GLY A 1269 64.80 58.56 -105.32
N ASP A 1270 65.35 57.82 -104.39
CA ASP A 1270 66.54 57.01 -104.58
C ASP A 1270 66.17 55.60 -105.06
N VAL A 1271 66.86 55.13 -106.10
CA VAL A 1271 66.69 53.78 -106.64
C VAL A 1271 68.06 53.12 -106.77
N TYR A 1272 68.31 52.07 -105.99
CA TYR A 1272 69.60 51.34 -105.98
C TYR A 1272 69.37 49.86 -106.27
N SER A 1273 70.21 49.25 -107.09
CA SER A 1273 70.17 47.80 -107.32
C SER A 1273 71.52 47.15 -107.17
#